data_AF-A0A3D5LFW6-F1
#
_entry.id   AF-A0A3D5LFW6-F1
#
_cell.length_a   1.000
_cell.length_b   1.000
_cell.length_c   1.000
_cell.angle_alpha   90.00
_cell.angle_beta   90.00
_cell.angle_gamma   90.00
#
_symmetry.space_group_name_H-M   'P 1'
#
loop_
_entity.id
_entity.type
_entity.pdbx_description
1 polymer ?
#
loop_
_entity_poly.entity_id
_entity_poly.type
_entity_poly.pdbx_seq_one_letter_code
_entity_poly.pdbx_strand_id
1 'polypeptide(L)'
;MSKRNPIERSQYINNQYKEYLGSSFEFKTPKLQKLFEQQLEIEDLFKGPYVDLNLPFQRGMSLDEMIADGAVCKSFHRLGDMNFERPLYSHQEESIRHICSGRSAIITTGTGSGKTESFLYPILNELMSDVENGNREVGVRAIFLYPMNALVNDQIDRVRKILTQCPEITYGFFTGETKESIPKDYREKYGAENDTFIPENELVSREEIRKNPPHLLFTNYSMLEYLLIRPNDYSIFAPERLNNWKFVVLDEAHSYYGSLGIELSLLMRRLTGLAPKKPRFILTSATLGEQGKSESEIVNFARSLTSASFDIQDIIFSKRITLSNSKLSYTIAGEDYSEIKKAKNDIQTVRTIGNKYKNIDSMELKSYLYELFVGDRNVFHLYEVLKDGSKSFKSILANFDNQIMSEQLIDLIDLINMAEKDGIGIFDLKYHSFVRPLAGAYVTLGDDPQLSLTKTNMIGELKAFEAGNCRYCNSPYIIGKIQRNEADGLEYLYQNKEVDIYENYGNNEFVSIDYFLMSNEFNEEEVDHDILEEYKVCAKCGAIYAAGNLNARRCNCGDSFQHSIFKVLQSKKDGEETAFNNINQCPCCGHKARAGVVKSLNVGKDEGTALLAQILYEAIDDGTETKKKINKISLKRKETVQSEIETSNVKQFLAFSDSRQQASFSAAFLDSNQVRMLQKRLIWKVIEDNQYRNISVDQLAATLSGMIKEGNLFQNDLSAHKNAWITILVDLLKVDGSNDGEGLGLYFFDVDITDIMSQIDEEDVEAEFGEYNITKKDLETIMQVVFGVFKVTPAINSIKSTLTPDEKMEALEYRRFDNYVMFNCPKTINGVRSFLPVKGKDNMVVRYVQKVCECDEESAKALLEVVFNNLAVAGELFKKHETKECYQIEASKYVVKNYKTSKYYICSKCGRLTPYNVHNKCVQDKCDGILSEVDPDKALASNYYRRQYKTKKIESIVVKEHTAQLDRKKAKQYQQDFKSKKINILSCSTTFEMGIDIGDLETVFMRNVPPSPANYVQRAGRAGRRKDSAAYILTYCGTGSHDYTYFCSPEKMISGVIKPPYFNVVNHKIIVRHLMATCLGFFFRQHPDYFTSIDELVFGNALEEFKNYISSHPSDLNIYINEKILPGDTYRAYHNFKWFDEIEGNDEKMEHFVSTIKSIAEEYEKAKKEAITEENYKEADYYQRQIENLHKEKVIDSLSKYCVIPKYGFPVDVVELQIYKEGIMDNSYDLSRDLKIAISEYAPDSEIIVDGKKYTSKYISLPKTGEYPRN
;
A
#
# COMPACT_ATOMS: atom_id res chain seq x y z
N MET A 1 -5.87 -26.85 -13.11
CA MET A 1 -5.27 -26.16 -14.26
C MET A 1 -3.77 -26.35 -14.19
N SER A 2 -3.08 -26.46 -15.34
CA SER A 2 -1.61 -26.48 -15.40
C SER A 2 -1.03 -25.15 -14.91
N LYS A 3 0.21 -25.18 -14.40
CA LYS A 3 0.95 -24.00 -13.94
C LYS A 3 1.03 -22.97 -15.08
N ARG A 4 0.47 -21.77 -14.87
CA ARG A 4 0.64 -20.67 -15.84
C ARG A 4 2.10 -20.23 -15.84
N ASN A 5 2.72 -20.28 -17.02
CA ASN A 5 4.07 -19.75 -17.19
C ASN A 5 4.08 -18.21 -17.08
N PRO A 6 5.25 -17.55 -16.89
CA PRO A 6 5.31 -16.10 -16.71
C PRO A 6 4.68 -15.27 -17.85
N ILE A 7 4.72 -15.76 -19.09
CA ILE A 7 4.14 -15.08 -20.26
C ILE A 7 2.62 -15.21 -20.25
N GLU A 8 2.10 -16.42 -20.04
CA GLU A 8 0.68 -16.68 -19.84
C GLU A 8 0.14 -15.91 -18.64
N ARG A 9 0.94 -15.78 -17.58
CA ARG A 9 0.61 -15.01 -16.37
C ARG A 9 0.45 -13.54 -16.72
N SER A 10 1.39 -12.97 -17.48
CA SER A 10 1.33 -11.59 -17.98
C SER A 10 0.12 -11.35 -18.88
N GLN A 11 -0.16 -12.26 -19.81
CA GLN A 11 -1.31 -12.17 -20.72
C GLN A 11 -2.63 -12.31 -19.96
N TYR A 12 -2.71 -13.24 -19.01
CA TYR A 12 -3.87 -13.41 -18.13
C TYR A 12 -4.16 -12.13 -17.36
N ILE A 13 -3.13 -11.50 -16.76
CA ILE A 13 -3.30 -10.25 -16.02
C ILE A 13 -3.82 -9.13 -16.93
N ASN A 14 -3.23 -8.94 -18.11
CA ASN A 14 -3.67 -7.94 -19.07
C ASN A 14 -5.13 -8.16 -19.50
N ASN A 15 -5.47 -9.39 -19.87
CA ASN A 15 -6.81 -9.73 -20.36
C ASN A 15 -7.87 -9.57 -19.26
N GLN A 16 -7.61 -10.09 -18.05
CA GLN A 16 -8.53 -9.93 -16.91
C GLN A 16 -8.70 -8.45 -16.54
N TYR A 17 -7.63 -7.65 -16.62
CA TYR A 17 -7.71 -6.22 -16.34
C TYR A 17 -8.56 -5.49 -17.38
N LYS A 18 -8.35 -5.74 -18.69
CA LYS A 18 -9.20 -5.16 -19.75
C LYS A 18 -10.66 -5.60 -19.64
N GLU A 19 -10.92 -6.88 -19.36
CA GLU A 19 -12.30 -7.37 -19.16
C GLU A 19 -12.99 -6.72 -17.97
N TYR A 20 -12.28 -6.49 -16.87
CA TYR A 20 -12.79 -5.73 -15.74
C TYR A 20 -13.12 -4.29 -16.14
N LEU A 21 -12.23 -3.61 -16.88
CA LEU A 21 -12.47 -2.24 -17.34
C LEU A 21 -13.70 -2.17 -18.25
N GLY A 22 -13.85 -3.13 -19.19
CA GLY A 22 -15.04 -3.27 -20.04
C GLY A 22 -16.32 -3.48 -19.24
N SER A 23 -16.28 -4.28 -18.17
CA SER A 23 -17.44 -4.56 -17.32
C SER A 23 -17.79 -3.42 -16.36
N SER A 24 -16.80 -2.60 -15.99
CA SER A 24 -16.95 -1.52 -15.00
C SER A 24 -17.41 -0.21 -15.62
N PHE A 25 -17.29 -0.08 -16.93
CA PHE A 25 -17.52 1.13 -17.70
C PHE A 25 -18.35 0.80 -18.94
N GLU A 26 -19.66 0.84 -18.76
CA GLU A 26 -20.63 0.66 -19.84
C GLU A 26 -21.30 2.00 -20.19
N PHE A 27 -21.41 2.28 -21.48
CA PHE A 27 -22.21 3.36 -22.01
C PHE A 27 -23.57 2.83 -22.46
N LYS A 28 -24.64 3.58 -22.16
CA LYS A 28 -26.00 3.23 -22.62
C LYS A 28 -26.08 3.13 -24.15
N THR A 29 -25.31 3.94 -24.87
CA THR A 29 -25.36 4.00 -26.33
C THR A 29 -24.43 2.98 -26.98
N PRO A 30 -24.93 2.14 -27.92
CA PRO A 30 -24.10 1.17 -28.63
C PRO A 30 -22.92 1.78 -29.40
N LYS A 31 -23.04 3.01 -29.93
CA LYS A 31 -21.97 3.68 -30.69
C LYS A 31 -20.78 4.01 -29.79
N LEU A 32 -21.01 4.70 -28.67
CA LEU A 32 -19.97 5.03 -27.70
C LEU A 32 -19.39 3.79 -27.01
N GLN A 33 -20.23 2.80 -26.70
CA GLN A 33 -19.77 1.53 -26.14
C GLN A 33 -18.80 0.82 -27.09
N LYS A 34 -19.14 0.73 -28.38
CA LYS A 34 -18.27 0.11 -29.38
C LYS A 34 -16.95 0.88 -29.56
N LEU A 35 -16.98 2.22 -29.54
CA LEU A 35 -15.77 3.05 -29.60
C LEU A 35 -14.89 2.84 -28.36
N PHE A 36 -15.49 2.74 -27.18
CA PHE A 36 -14.79 2.46 -25.93
C PHE A 36 -14.10 1.09 -25.98
N GLU A 37 -14.80 0.04 -26.40
CA GLU A 37 -14.25 -1.31 -26.54
C GLU A 37 -13.11 -1.35 -27.57
N GLN A 38 -13.28 -0.71 -28.73
CA GLN A 38 -12.23 -0.60 -29.75
C GLN A 38 -10.99 0.13 -29.22
N GLN A 39 -11.18 1.24 -28.51
CA GLN A 39 -10.06 2.00 -27.95
C GLN A 39 -9.36 1.24 -26.82
N LEU A 40 -10.10 0.48 -26.00
CA LEU A 40 -9.55 -0.37 -24.95
C LEU A 40 -8.66 -1.49 -25.51
N GLU A 41 -8.99 -2.03 -26.68
CA GLU A 41 -8.14 -3.00 -27.37
C GLU A 41 -6.84 -2.39 -27.89
N ILE A 42 -6.91 -1.17 -28.44
CA ILE A 42 -5.76 -0.44 -29.00
C ILE A 42 -4.82 0.07 -27.90
N GLU A 43 -5.36 0.49 -26.77
CA GLU A 43 -4.59 1.12 -25.69
C GLU A 43 -3.60 0.16 -25.04
N ASP A 44 -2.36 0.63 -24.95
CA ASP A 44 -1.29 -0.05 -24.23
C ASP A 44 -1.39 0.32 -22.75
N LEU A 45 -2.19 -0.47 -22.02
CA LEU A 45 -2.34 -0.39 -20.56
C LEU A 45 -1.36 -1.31 -19.83
N PHE A 46 -0.69 -2.20 -20.56
CA PHE A 46 0.12 -3.27 -19.99
C PHE A 46 1.37 -3.50 -20.84
N LYS A 47 2.54 -3.20 -20.27
CA LYS A 47 3.84 -3.45 -20.90
C LYS A 47 4.56 -4.60 -20.25
N GLY A 48 5.14 -5.43 -21.09
CA GLY A 48 5.95 -6.57 -20.70
C GLY A 48 5.36 -7.92 -21.16
N PRO A 49 5.89 -9.02 -20.63
CA PRO A 49 6.95 -9.04 -19.63
C PRO A 49 8.31 -8.73 -20.26
N TYR A 50 9.12 -7.94 -19.56
CA TYR A 50 10.55 -7.73 -19.81
C TYR A 50 11.35 -8.76 -19.05
N VAL A 51 12.47 -9.22 -19.61
CA VAL A 51 13.40 -10.12 -18.95
C VAL A 51 14.65 -9.34 -18.58
N ASP A 52 15.02 -9.39 -17.30
CA ASP A 52 16.25 -8.82 -16.74
C ASP A 52 17.24 -9.93 -16.40
N LEU A 53 18.54 -9.66 -16.57
CA LEU A 53 19.61 -10.63 -16.34
C LEU A 53 20.51 -10.19 -15.19
N ASN A 54 20.67 -11.07 -14.21
CA ASN A 54 21.51 -10.88 -13.04
C ASN A 54 22.63 -11.93 -13.01
N LEU A 55 23.88 -11.48 -13.18
CA LEU A 55 25.04 -12.38 -13.18
C LEU A 55 25.41 -12.83 -11.74
N PRO A 56 25.89 -14.06 -11.56
CA PRO A 56 26.36 -14.53 -10.25
C PRO A 56 27.67 -13.81 -9.85
N PHE A 57 27.89 -13.68 -8.56
CA PHE A 57 29.12 -13.10 -8.02
C PHE A 57 30.28 -14.09 -8.11
N GLN A 58 31.47 -13.60 -8.49
CA GLN A 58 32.70 -14.38 -8.49
C GLN A 58 33.10 -14.76 -7.06
N ARG A 59 33.52 -16.02 -6.85
CA ARG A 59 34.05 -16.52 -5.58
C ARG A 59 35.55 -16.24 -5.43
N GLY A 60 35.97 -16.04 -4.19
CA GLY A 60 37.37 -15.95 -3.75
C GLY A 60 37.74 -17.11 -2.83
N MET A 61 38.70 -16.89 -1.95
CA MET A 61 39.11 -17.85 -0.92
C MET A 61 38.02 -18.06 0.15
N SER A 62 38.03 -19.22 0.80
CA SER A 62 37.28 -19.46 2.04
C SER A 62 37.96 -18.79 3.24
N LEU A 63 37.26 -18.68 4.38
CA LEU A 63 37.86 -18.13 5.59
C LEU A 63 39.01 -19.01 6.09
N ASP A 64 38.90 -20.33 5.99
CA ASP A 64 39.98 -21.26 6.36
C ASP A 64 41.23 -21.06 5.48
N GLU A 65 41.04 -20.87 4.17
CA GLU A 65 42.13 -20.56 3.25
C GLU A 65 42.79 -19.21 3.58
N MET A 66 41.98 -18.18 3.91
CA MET A 66 42.51 -16.87 4.30
C MET A 66 43.24 -16.88 5.65
N ILE A 67 42.83 -17.74 6.59
CA ILE A 67 43.56 -17.95 7.85
C ILE A 67 44.88 -18.66 7.60
N ALA A 68 44.89 -19.67 6.72
CA ALA A 68 46.11 -20.39 6.35
C ALA A 68 47.13 -19.49 5.62
N ASP A 69 46.67 -18.58 4.75
CA ASP A 69 47.48 -17.57 4.05
C ASP A 69 47.89 -16.39 4.96
N GLY A 70 47.37 -16.32 6.18
CA GLY A 70 47.70 -15.27 7.17
C GLY A 70 47.01 -13.91 6.91
N ALA A 71 46.06 -13.84 6.00
CA ALA A 71 45.24 -12.65 5.78
C ALA A 71 44.21 -12.43 6.90
N VAL A 72 43.79 -13.52 7.56
CA VAL A 72 42.88 -13.52 8.72
C VAL A 72 43.60 -14.16 9.92
N CYS A 73 43.40 -13.61 11.12
CA CYS A 73 44.02 -14.12 12.35
C CYS A 73 43.44 -15.48 12.78
N LYS A 74 44.21 -16.26 13.55
CA LYS A 74 43.83 -17.64 13.93
C LYS A 74 42.65 -17.68 14.90
N SER A 75 42.56 -16.69 15.79
CA SER A 75 41.49 -16.57 16.76
C SER A 75 40.14 -16.25 16.13
N PHE A 76 40.08 -15.88 14.84
CA PHE A 76 38.83 -15.69 14.11
C PHE A 76 37.94 -16.95 14.12
N HIS A 77 38.51 -18.16 14.26
CA HIS A 77 37.77 -19.42 14.48
C HIS A 77 36.90 -19.43 15.74
N ARG A 78 37.11 -18.53 16.69
CA ARG A 78 36.29 -18.40 17.92
C ARG A 78 34.92 -17.74 17.67
N LEU A 79 34.72 -17.12 16.51
CA LEU A 79 33.47 -16.46 16.17
C LEU A 79 32.38 -17.50 15.84
N GLY A 80 31.18 -17.31 16.39
CA GLY A 80 30.04 -18.22 16.20
C GLY A 80 29.24 -17.96 14.93
N ASP A 81 28.41 -18.92 14.51
CA ASP A 81 27.44 -18.78 13.39
C ASP A 81 28.08 -18.38 12.04
N MET A 82 29.29 -18.87 11.76
CA MET A 82 30.02 -18.65 10.49
C MET A 82 30.36 -19.97 9.81
N ASN A 83 30.33 -19.99 8.48
CA ASN A 83 30.79 -21.13 7.68
C ASN A 83 32.20 -20.83 7.13
N PHE A 84 33.21 -21.50 7.70
CA PHE A 84 34.61 -21.23 7.40
C PHE A 84 35.11 -21.88 6.11
N GLU A 85 34.51 -23.01 5.72
CA GLU A 85 34.87 -23.78 4.52
C GLU A 85 34.28 -23.18 3.25
N ARG A 86 33.17 -22.44 3.36
CA ARG A 86 32.48 -21.84 2.21
C ARG A 86 33.33 -20.73 1.57
N PRO A 87 33.58 -20.77 0.25
CA PRO A 87 34.25 -19.68 -0.46
C PRO A 87 33.50 -18.36 -0.34
N LEU A 88 34.22 -17.31 0.05
CA LEU A 88 33.70 -15.95 0.12
C LEU A 88 33.40 -15.42 -1.28
N TYR A 89 32.59 -14.37 -1.37
CA TYR A 89 32.57 -13.59 -2.60
C TYR A 89 33.90 -12.84 -2.75
N SER A 90 34.39 -12.72 -3.98
CA SER A 90 35.66 -12.04 -4.29
C SER A 90 35.74 -10.63 -3.69
N HIS A 91 34.65 -9.85 -3.69
CA HIS A 91 34.62 -8.54 -3.06
C HIS A 91 34.69 -8.58 -1.53
N GLN A 92 34.27 -9.66 -0.88
CA GLN A 92 34.44 -9.85 0.56
C GLN A 92 35.91 -10.13 0.91
N GLU A 93 36.56 -11.02 0.15
CA GLU A 93 38.00 -11.28 0.27
C GLU A 93 38.81 -9.99 0.03
N GLU A 94 38.52 -9.30 -1.07
CA GLU A 94 39.15 -8.02 -1.43
C GLU A 94 38.94 -6.97 -0.34
N SER A 95 37.75 -6.90 0.26
CA SER A 95 37.47 -6.00 1.38
C SER A 95 38.31 -6.34 2.62
N ILE A 96 38.45 -7.62 2.97
CA ILE A 96 39.29 -8.04 4.10
C ILE A 96 40.74 -7.60 3.85
N ARG A 97 41.33 -7.97 2.71
CA ARG A 97 42.73 -7.65 2.39
C ARG A 97 42.96 -6.14 2.31
N HIS A 98 42.07 -5.41 1.63
CA HIS A 98 42.20 -3.96 1.44
C HIS A 98 42.05 -3.19 2.75
N ILE A 99 41.02 -3.47 3.53
CA ILE A 99 40.77 -2.77 4.80
C ILE A 99 41.88 -3.08 5.81
N CYS A 100 42.27 -4.35 5.95
CA CYS A 100 43.36 -4.76 6.85
C CYS A 100 44.74 -4.22 6.43
N SER A 101 44.92 -3.78 5.18
CA SER A 101 46.15 -3.08 4.74
C SER A 101 46.28 -1.64 5.23
N GLY A 102 45.31 -1.13 6.00
CA GLY A 102 45.33 0.23 6.54
C GLY A 102 44.52 1.26 5.74
N ARG A 103 43.70 0.82 4.78
CA ARG A 103 42.96 1.70 3.86
C ARG A 103 41.47 1.82 4.19
N SER A 104 40.87 2.94 3.76
CA SER A 104 39.42 3.11 3.70
C SER A 104 38.86 2.36 2.49
N ALA A 105 37.56 2.06 2.47
CA ALA A 105 36.93 1.32 1.38
C ALA A 105 35.56 1.89 1.00
N ILE A 106 35.24 1.86 -0.29
CA ILE A 106 33.93 2.15 -0.85
C ILE A 106 33.44 0.86 -1.53
N ILE A 107 32.57 0.14 -0.85
CA ILE A 107 32.10 -1.17 -1.27
C ILE A 107 30.80 -0.99 -2.05
N THR A 108 30.87 -1.29 -3.34
CA THR A 108 29.76 -1.12 -4.27
C THR A 108 29.33 -2.45 -4.87
N THR A 109 28.14 -2.89 -4.47
CA THR A 109 27.66 -4.24 -4.79
C THR A 109 26.13 -4.34 -4.70
N GLY A 110 25.56 -5.29 -5.42
CA GLY A 110 24.10 -5.50 -5.48
C GLY A 110 23.47 -5.90 -4.14
N THR A 111 22.15 -6.07 -4.12
CA THR A 111 21.45 -6.67 -2.99
C THR A 111 21.77 -8.16 -2.86
N GLY A 112 21.74 -8.69 -1.64
CA GLY A 112 22.04 -10.12 -1.38
C GLY A 112 23.49 -10.55 -1.60
N SER A 113 24.43 -9.63 -1.84
CA SER A 113 25.83 -9.91 -2.13
C SER A 113 26.70 -10.12 -0.88
N GLY A 114 26.12 -10.14 0.30
CA GLY A 114 26.85 -10.12 1.56
C GLY A 114 27.65 -8.83 1.80
N LYS A 115 26.98 -7.67 1.68
CA LYS A 115 27.55 -6.35 2.02
C LYS A 115 28.03 -6.28 3.46
N THR A 116 27.22 -6.81 4.38
CA THR A 116 27.51 -6.82 5.82
C THR A 116 28.84 -7.48 6.12
N GLU A 117 29.09 -8.65 5.55
CA GLU A 117 30.34 -9.41 5.69
C GLU A 117 31.54 -8.62 5.17
N SER A 118 31.34 -7.84 4.10
CA SER A 118 32.42 -7.07 3.45
C SER A 118 32.99 -5.97 4.35
N PHE A 119 32.20 -5.44 5.30
CA PHE A 119 32.71 -4.50 6.32
C PHE A 119 32.91 -5.15 7.70
N LEU A 120 32.05 -6.10 8.08
CA LEU A 120 32.07 -6.69 9.43
C LEU A 120 33.26 -7.63 9.62
N TYR A 121 33.58 -8.47 8.63
CA TYR A 121 34.69 -9.42 8.74
C TYR A 121 36.06 -8.74 8.90
N PRO A 122 36.43 -7.71 8.10
CA PRO A 122 37.68 -7.00 8.35
C PRO A 122 37.75 -6.33 9.73
N ILE A 123 36.63 -5.76 10.21
CA ILE A 123 36.56 -5.14 11.55
C ILE A 123 36.76 -6.20 12.64
N LEU A 124 36.05 -7.34 12.55
CA LEU A 124 36.20 -8.43 13.50
C LEU A 124 37.61 -9.04 13.45
N ASN A 125 38.23 -9.15 12.28
CA ASN A 125 39.59 -9.66 12.14
C ASN A 125 40.60 -8.78 12.88
N GLU A 126 40.48 -7.47 12.74
CA GLU A 126 41.31 -6.49 13.46
C GLU A 126 41.08 -6.51 14.97
N LEU A 127 39.83 -6.70 15.41
CA LEU A 127 39.53 -6.85 16.84
C LEU A 127 40.07 -8.15 17.42
N MET A 128 39.93 -9.25 16.71
CA MET A 128 40.44 -10.54 17.15
C MET A 128 41.97 -10.54 17.18
N SER A 129 42.62 -9.86 16.22
CA SER A 129 44.06 -9.63 16.27
C SER A 129 44.48 -8.75 17.46
N ASP A 130 43.72 -7.70 17.80
CA ASP A 130 43.95 -6.91 19.01
C ASP A 130 43.85 -7.78 20.28
N VAL A 131 42.88 -8.69 20.34
CA VAL A 131 42.69 -9.63 21.45
C VAL A 131 43.84 -10.65 21.55
N GLU A 132 44.31 -11.20 20.42
CA GLU A 132 45.50 -12.07 20.37
C GLU A 132 46.75 -11.37 20.91
N ASN A 133 46.89 -10.08 20.59
CA ASN A 133 47.98 -9.22 21.04
C ASN A 133 47.81 -8.73 22.49
N GLY A 134 46.75 -9.14 23.18
CA GLY A 134 46.51 -8.83 24.59
C GLY A 134 45.86 -7.47 24.85
N ASN A 135 45.41 -6.74 23.82
CA ASN A 135 44.69 -5.48 24.00
C ASN A 135 43.25 -5.77 24.46
N ARG A 136 42.93 -5.35 25.69
CA ARG A 136 41.59 -5.44 26.29
C ARG A 136 41.09 -4.07 26.78
N GLU A 137 41.63 -3.00 26.21
CA GLU A 137 41.29 -1.65 26.65
C GLU A 137 39.86 -1.28 26.30
N VAL A 138 39.11 -0.84 27.30
CA VAL A 138 37.73 -0.36 27.14
C VAL A 138 37.72 0.93 26.34
N GLY A 139 37.06 0.92 25.17
CA GLY A 139 36.92 2.07 24.29
C GLY A 139 36.39 1.67 22.91
N VAL A 140 35.94 2.66 22.14
CA VAL A 140 35.32 2.44 20.83
C VAL A 140 36.39 2.03 19.80
N ARG A 141 36.09 1.01 18.99
CA ARG A 141 36.94 0.54 17.88
C ARG A 141 36.27 0.71 16.53
N ALA A 142 34.96 0.53 16.46
CA ALA A 142 34.15 0.80 15.28
C ALA A 142 32.81 1.44 15.66
N ILE A 143 32.39 2.43 14.88
CA ILE A 143 31.04 3.01 14.95
C ILE A 143 30.30 2.67 13.66
N PHE A 144 29.12 2.07 13.79
CA PHE A 144 28.24 1.73 12.67
C PHE A 144 27.06 2.69 12.65
N LEU A 145 26.91 3.40 11.54
CA LEU A 145 25.83 4.36 11.33
C LEU A 145 24.87 3.81 10.28
N TYR A 146 23.63 3.59 10.74
CA TYR A 146 22.52 3.18 9.89
C TYR A 146 21.53 4.32 9.71
N PRO A 147 20.87 4.40 8.55
CA PRO A 147 19.86 5.42 8.31
C PRO A 147 18.56 5.19 9.10
N MET A 148 18.28 3.98 9.60
CA MET A 148 17.02 3.63 10.28
C MET A 148 17.21 2.67 11.45
N ASN A 149 16.43 2.82 12.53
CA ASN A 149 16.43 1.91 13.68
C ASN A 149 16.10 0.45 13.30
N ALA A 150 15.25 0.24 12.29
CA ALA A 150 14.91 -1.09 11.82
C ALA A 150 16.14 -1.88 11.34
N LEU A 151 17.08 -1.21 10.66
CA LEU A 151 18.34 -1.82 10.22
C LEU A 151 19.25 -2.12 11.40
N VAL A 152 19.34 -1.20 12.37
CA VAL A 152 20.08 -1.42 13.62
C VAL A 152 19.56 -2.68 14.31
N ASN A 153 18.24 -2.79 14.46
CA ASN A 153 17.58 -3.91 15.12
C ASN A 153 17.80 -5.25 14.40
N ASP A 154 17.83 -5.26 13.06
CA ASP A 154 18.12 -6.46 12.25
C ASP A 154 19.57 -6.96 12.46
N GLN A 155 20.52 -6.07 12.73
CA GLN A 155 21.91 -6.46 13.01
C GLN A 155 22.13 -7.04 14.41
N ILE A 156 21.22 -6.77 15.37
CA ILE A 156 21.36 -7.21 16.76
C ILE A 156 21.53 -8.72 16.85
N ASP A 157 20.56 -9.46 16.31
CA ASP A 157 20.53 -10.91 16.44
C ASP A 157 21.73 -11.56 15.73
N ARG A 158 22.18 -10.97 14.63
CA ARG A 158 23.35 -11.41 13.87
C ARG A 158 24.65 -11.21 14.66
N VAL A 159 24.92 -9.99 15.13
CA VAL A 159 26.13 -9.66 15.89
C VAL A 159 26.18 -10.46 17.19
N ARG A 160 25.03 -10.61 17.86
CA ARG A 160 24.89 -11.43 19.06
C ARG A 160 25.33 -12.86 18.84
N LYS A 161 24.81 -13.53 17.81
CA LYS A 161 25.21 -14.92 17.49
C LYS A 161 26.70 -15.06 17.20
N ILE A 162 27.27 -14.10 16.47
CA ILE A 162 28.71 -14.11 16.12
C ILE A 162 29.59 -13.94 17.37
N LEU A 163 29.23 -13.03 18.28
CA LEU A 163 30.08 -12.64 19.41
C LEU A 163 29.76 -13.35 20.73
N THR A 164 28.79 -14.27 20.76
CA THR A 164 28.39 -14.98 22.00
C THR A 164 29.56 -15.72 22.66
N GLN A 165 30.53 -16.21 21.88
CA GLN A 165 31.70 -16.95 22.37
C GLN A 165 32.95 -16.06 22.62
N CYS A 166 32.81 -14.75 22.48
CA CYS A 166 33.90 -13.77 22.58
C CYS A 166 33.58 -12.69 23.63
N PRO A 167 33.59 -13.03 24.94
CA PRO A 167 33.27 -12.08 26.01
C PRO A 167 34.22 -10.87 26.08
N GLU A 168 35.41 -10.97 25.48
CA GLU A 168 36.38 -9.88 25.39
C GLU A 168 35.93 -8.74 24.46
N ILE A 169 35.07 -9.03 23.48
CA ILE A 169 34.56 -8.04 22.53
C ILE A 169 33.16 -7.61 22.97
N THR A 170 33.09 -6.43 23.58
CA THR A 170 31.83 -5.76 23.91
C THR A 170 31.21 -5.03 22.73
N TYR A 171 29.87 -5.06 22.65
CA TYR A 171 29.09 -4.35 21.64
C TYR A 171 27.83 -3.73 22.26
N GLY A 172 27.33 -2.65 21.69
CA GLY A 172 26.16 -1.94 22.21
C GLY A 172 25.36 -1.23 21.14
N PHE A 173 24.04 -1.19 21.32
CA PHE A 173 23.10 -0.52 20.45
C PHE A 173 22.57 0.74 21.13
N PHE A 174 22.99 1.91 20.65
CA PHE A 174 22.58 3.19 21.21
C PHE A 174 21.57 3.84 20.27
N THR A 175 20.29 3.75 20.63
CA THR A 175 19.17 4.34 19.87
C THR A 175 18.22 5.10 20.81
N GLY A 176 17.16 5.69 20.24
CA GLY A 176 16.09 6.32 21.03
C GLY A 176 15.42 5.35 22.01
N GLU A 177 15.36 4.06 21.68
CA GLU A 177 14.73 3.00 22.49
C GLU A 177 15.63 2.47 23.62
N THR A 178 16.93 2.75 23.58
CA THR A 178 17.88 2.28 24.61
C THR A 178 17.54 2.91 25.96
N LYS A 179 17.20 2.07 26.94
CA LYS A 179 16.84 2.52 28.30
C LYS A 179 18.02 3.19 28.99
N GLU A 180 17.72 4.18 29.82
CA GLU A 180 18.73 4.88 30.63
C GLU A 180 19.44 3.90 31.57
N SER A 181 18.67 3.15 32.36
CA SER A 181 19.11 2.10 33.26
C SER A 181 18.20 0.86 33.15
N ILE A 182 18.71 -0.29 33.61
CA ILE A 182 18.01 -1.57 33.57
C ILE A 182 17.94 -2.25 34.95
N PRO A 183 16.83 -2.92 35.29
CA PRO A 183 16.76 -3.84 36.43
C PRO A 183 17.68 -5.06 36.26
N LYS A 184 18.08 -5.69 37.36
CA LYS A 184 19.00 -6.86 37.35
C LYS A 184 18.47 -8.06 36.56
N ASP A 185 17.15 -8.26 36.51
CA ASP A 185 16.46 -9.36 35.82
C ASP A 185 16.08 -9.04 34.37
N TYR A 186 16.48 -7.86 33.85
CA TYR A 186 16.11 -7.41 32.51
C TYR A 186 16.59 -8.37 31.41
N ARG A 187 17.84 -8.87 31.51
CA ARG A 187 18.43 -9.77 30.50
C ARG A 187 17.66 -11.09 30.39
N GLU A 188 17.27 -11.68 31.52
CA GLU A 188 16.48 -12.92 31.56
C GLU A 188 15.07 -12.71 30.99
N LYS A 189 14.39 -11.63 31.39
CA LYS A 189 13.05 -11.29 30.88
C LYS A 189 13.05 -11.02 29.39
N TYR A 190 13.94 -10.14 28.92
CA TYR A 190 14.04 -9.79 27.51
C TYR A 190 14.44 -11.01 26.66
N GLY A 191 15.33 -11.87 27.18
CA GLY A 191 15.71 -13.11 26.53
C GLY A 191 14.54 -14.09 26.39
N ALA A 192 13.78 -14.31 27.47
CA ALA A 192 12.60 -15.18 27.47
C ALA A 192 11.48 -14.67 26.54
N GLU A 193 11.25 -13.36 26.48
CA GLU A 193 10.25 -12.75 25.59
C GLU A 193 10.61 -12.87 24.10
N ASN A 194 11.90 -12.95 23.77
CA ASN A 194 12.40 -12.94 22.40
C ASN A 194 12.93 -14.28 21.90
N ASP A 195 12.87 -15.32 22.73
CA ASP A 195 13.45 -16.65 22.48
C ASP A 195 14.95 -16.56 22.13
N THR A 196 15.69 -15.78 22.92
CA THR A 196 17.12 -15.51 22.70
C THR A 196 17.88 -15.41 24.03
N PHE A 197 19.16 -15.79 24.05
CA PHE A 197 20.05 -15.53 25.17
C PHE A 197 20.78 -14.19 24.96
N ILE A 198 20.85 -13.32 25.98
CA ILE A 198 21.60 -12.05 25.89
C ILE A 198 22.92 -12.18 26.67
N PRO A 199 24.09 -12.20 26.00
CA PRO A 199 25.37 -12.37 26.66
C PRO A 199 25.84 -11.08 27.36
N GLU A 200 26.67 -11.20 28.39
CA GLU A 200 27.19 -10.07 29.20
C GLU A 200 28.00 -9.04 28.38
N ASN A 201 28.63 -9.46 27.27
CA ASN A 201 29.34 -8.56 26.38
C ASN A 201 28.41 -7.69 25.50
N GLU A 202 27.10 -7.93 25.51
CA GLU A 202 26.08 -7.01 25.01
C GLU A 202 25.76 -5.96 26.08
N LEU A 203 26.07 -4.69 25.81
CA LEU A 203 25.69 -3.57 26.67
C LEU A 203 24.30 -3.08 26.28
N VAL A 204 23.33 -3.19 27.19
CA VAL A 204 21.89 -3.04 26.89
C VAL A 204 21.28 -1.75 27.47
N SER A 205 22.06 -0.95 28.21
CA SER A 205 21.62 0.34 28.76
C SER A 205 22.60 1.48 28.48
N ARG A 206 22.11 2.73 28.55
CA ARG A 206 22.94 3.92 28.33
C ARG A 206 23.98 4.09 29.43
N GLU A 207 23.64 3.81 30.68
CA GLU A 207 24.58 3.82 31.81
C GLU A 207 25.74 2.83 31.61
N GLU A 208 25.44 1.59 31.18
CA GLU A 208 26.47 0.59 30.88
C GLU A 208 27.41 1.06 29.77
N ILE A 209 26.85 1.60 28.68
CA ILE A 209 27.63 2.09 27.53
C ILE A 209 28.51 3.29 27.91
N ARG A 210 28.01 4.25 28.69
CA ARG A 210 28.82 5.40 29.14
C ARG A 210 29.95 4.99 30.06
N LYS A 211 29.66 4.08 30.99
CA LYS A 211 30.66 3.61 31.97
C LYS A 211 31.74 2.77 31.29
N ASN A 212 31.35 1.90 30.37
CA ASN A 212 32.24 1.01 29.65
C ASN A 212 31.95 1.07 28.14
N PRO A 213 32.44 2.09 27.42
CA PRO A 213 32.19 2.22 25.98
C PRO A 213 32.51 0.93 25.21
N PRO A 214 31.57 0.41 24.38
CA PRO A 214 31.75 -0.86 23.70
C PRO A 214 32.79 -0.75 22.59
N HIS A 215 33.41 -1.88 22.23
CA HIS A 215 34.30 -1.93 21.06
C HIS A 215 33.52 -1.66 19.76
N LEU A 216 32.31 -2.19 19.65
CA LEU A 216 31.40 -1.97 18.52
C LEU A 216 30.18 -1.16 18.97
N LEU A 217 30.06 0.07 18.48
CA LEU A 217 28.91 0.94 18.76
C LEU A 217 28.01 1.03 17.54
N PHE A 218 26.76 0.56 17.68
CA PHE A 218 25.75 0.63 16.63
C PHE A 218 24.76 1.75 16.96
N THR A 219 24.58 2.69 16.03
CA THR A 219 23.66 3.82 16.23
C THR A 219 23.15 4.37 14.89
N ASN A 220 22.34 5.42 14.94
CA ASN A 220 21.91 6.20 13.80
C ASN A 220 22.48 7.63 13.90
N TYR A 221 22.45 8.38 12.80
CA TYR A 221 23.04 9.72 12.77
C TYR A 221 22.34 10.74 13.69
N SER A 222 21.03 10.59 13.95
CA SER A 222 20.28 11.50 14.83
C SER A 222 20.70 11.31 16.28
N MET A 223 20.86 10.05 16.69
CA MET A 223 21.33 9.71 18.02
C MET A 223 22.79 10.09 18.18
N LEU A 224 23.61 9.92 17.14
CA LEU A 224 24.99 10.39 17.14
C LEU A 224 25.10 11.91 17.37
N GLU A 225 24.23 12.72 16.76
CA GLU A 225 24.18 14.16 17.03
C GLU A 225 23.96 14.46 18.51
N TYR A 226 23.01 13.77 19.14
CA TYR A 226 22.72 13.95 20.56
C TYR A 226 23.88 13.49 21.44
N LEU A 227 24.55 12.38 21.08
CA LEU A 227 25.70 11.86 21.77
C LEU A 227 26.89 12.86 21.78
N LEU A 228 27.02 13.71 20.76
CA LEU A 228 28.08 14.73 20.68
C LEU A 228 27.78 16.00 21.52
N ILE A 229 26.51 16.27 21.81
CA ILE A 229 26.05 17.46 22.53
C ILE A 229 25.84 17.16 24.01
N ARG A 230 25.26 16.01 24.36
CA ARG A 230 24.91 15.66 25.74
C ARG A 230 26.16 15.56 26.62
N PRO A 231 26.20 16.24 27.78
CA PRO A 231 27.38 16.26 28.62
C PRO A 231 27.78 14.87 29.13
N ASN A 232 26.81 14.06 29.56
CA ASN A 232 27.06 12.71 30.08
C ASN A 232 27.55 11.72 29.01
N ASP A 233 27.15 11.92 27.76
CA ASP A 233 27.50 11.03 26.64
C ASP A 233 28.93 11.26 26.14
N TYR A 234 29.55 12.41 26.45
CA TYR A 234 30.95 12.70 26.09
C TYR A 234 31.94 11.68 26.66
N SER A 235 31.60 11.04 27.79
CA SER A 235 32.38 9.93 28.37
C SER A 235 32.68 8.78 27.39
N ILE A 236 31.83 8.61 26.36
CA ILE A 236 32.00 7.61 25.30
C ILE A 236 33.12 8.00 24.34
N PHE A 237 33.30 9.30 24.10
CA PHE A 237 34.24 9.87 23.12
C PHE A 237 35.41 10.62 23.76
N ALA A 238 35.63 10.45 25.06
CA ALA A 238 36.80 11.01 25.72
C ALA A 238 38.08 10.54 25.01
N PRO A 239 39.13 11.39 24.88
CA PRO A 239 40.32 11.07 24.08
C PRO A 239 40.94 9.69 24.41
N GLU A 240 40.99 9.32 25.69
CA GLU A 240 41.49 8.03 26.16
C GLU A 240 40.65 6.83 25.69
N ARG A 241 39.34 7.03 25.46
CA ARG A 241 38.41 6.02 24.93
C ARG A 241 38.47 5.88 23.41
N LEU A 242 39.03 6.87 22.72
CA LEU A 242 39.17 6.92 21.27
C LEU A 242 40.60 6.62 20.76
N ASN A 243 41.57 6.41 21.65
CA ASN A 243 42.97 6.13 21.28
C ASN A 243 43.12 5.00 20.25
N ASN A 244 42.31 3.95 20.37
CA ASN A 244 42.32 2.80 19.46
C ASN A 244 41.14 2.78 18.49
N TRP A 245 40.46 3.91 18.27
CA TRP A 245 39.33 3.96 17.35
C TRP A 245 39.81 3.81 15.89
N LYS A 246 39.35 2.73 15.23
CA LYS A 246 39.85 2.32 13.90
C LYS A 246 38.89 2.64 12.76
N PHE A 247 37.58 2.55 12.98
CA PHE A 247 36.60 2.50 11.87
C PHE A 247 35.32 3.32 12.08
N VAL A 248 34.84 3.92 10.99
CA VAL A 248 33.45 4.40 10.82
C VAL A 248 32.83 3.65 9.65
N VAL A 249 31.70 3.00 9.87
CA VAL A 249 30.91 2.34 8.83
C VAL A 249 29.69 3.19 8.52
N LEU A 250 29.53 3.58 7.25
CA LEU A 250 28.37 4.29 6.74
C LEU A 250 27.64 3.36 5.76
N ASP A 251 26.52 2.80 6.22
CA ASP A 251 25.72 1.88 5.39
C ASP A 251 24.69 2.65 4.54
N GLU A 252 24.38 2.08 3.38
CA GLU A 252 23.48 2.63 2.36
C GLU A 252 23.83 4.07 1.95
N ALA A 253 25.11 4.31 1.65
CA ALA A 253 25.64 5.64 1.35
C ALA A 253 24.91 6.35 0.18
N HIS A 254 24.32 5.62 -0.77
CA HIS A 254 23.51 6.23 -1.84
C HIS A 254 22.29 7.01 -1.34
N SER A 255 21.82 6.76 -0.12
CA SER A 255 20.73 7.51 0.51
C SER A 255 21.14 8.91 0.98
N TYR A 256 22.44 9.21 1.01
CA TYR A 256 22.98 10.47 1.53
C TYR A 256 23.16 11.50 0.41
N TYR A 257 22.09 12.21 0.08
CA TYR A 257 22.08 13.24 -0.97
C TYR A 257 21.46 14.56 -0.48
N GLY A 258 21.63 15.62 -1.28
CA GLY A 258 21.03 16.92 -0.99
C GLY A 258 21.47 17.50 0.36
N SER A 259 20.53 18.03 1.14
CA SER A 259 20.79 18.59 2.46
C SER A 259 21.27 17.55 3.48
N LEU A 260 20.73 16.33 3.44
CA LEU A 260 21.13 15.26 4.35
C LEU A 260 22.62 14.91 4.19
N GLY A 261 23.10 14.83 2.94
CA GLY A 261 24.53 14.60 2.68
C GLY A 261 25.45 15.67 3.28
N ILE A 262 25.01 16.94 3.23
CA ILE A 262 25.76 18.07 3.82
C ILE A 262 25.80 17.98 5.35
N GLU A 263 24.64 17.74 5.97
CA GLU A 263 24.51 17.57 7.42
C GLU A 263 25.39 16.42 7.93
N LEU A 264 25.35 15.26 7.26
CA LEU A 264 26.18 14.11 7.62
C LEU A 264 27.68 14.37 7.42
N SER A 265 28.07 15.10 6.38
CA SER A 265 29.47 15.50 6.20
C SER A 265 30.01 16.30 7.38
N LEU A 266 29.24 17.29 7.85
CA LEU A 266 29.62 18.11 8.99
C LEU A 266 29.57 17.32 10.31
N LEU A 267 28.60 16.40 10.46
CA LEU A 267 28.56 15.47 11.58
C LEU A 267 29.81 14.58 11.64
N MET A 268 30.25 14.05 10.50
CA MET A 268 31.46 13.22 10.44
C MET A 268 32.73 14.01 10.77
N ARG A 269 32.81 15.27 10.34
CA ARG A 269 33.91 16.18 10.70
C ARG A 269 33.93 16.45 12.20
N ARG A 270 32.77 16.70 12.82
CA ARG A 270 32.64 16.83 14.28
C ARG A 270 33.04 15.55 14.99
N LEU A 271 32.42 14.41 14.67
CA LEU A 271 32.73 13.14 15.33
C LEU A 271 34.22 12.77 15.21
N THR A 272 34.78 12.80 14.00
CA THR A 272 36.19 12.41 13.78
C THR A 272 37.19 13.43 14.31
N GLY A 273 36.76 14.68 14.53
CA GLY A 273 37.58 15.72 15.13
C GLY A 273 37.95 15.43 16.59
N LEU A 274 37.12 14.68 17.32
CA LEU A 274 37.38 14.30 18.73
C LEU A 274 38.47 13.24 18.86
N ALA A 275 38.77 12.53 17.78
CA ALA A 275 39.74 11.46 17.78
C ALA A 275 41.18 11.99 17.65
N PRO A 276 42.14 11.46 18.43
CA PRO A 276 43.56 11.78 18.25
C PRO A 276 44.06 11.41 16.84
N LYS A 277 43.56 10.28 16.32
CA LYS A 277 43.83 9.80 14.97
C LYS A 277 42.51 9.62 14.23
N LYS A 278 42.43 10.14 13.00
CA LYS A 278 41.23 10.01 12.18
C LYS A 278 40.98 8.53 11.84
N PRO A 279 39.75 8.01 12.06
CA PRO A 279 39.42 6.62 11.73
C PRO A 279 39.35 6.41 10.21
N ARG A 280 39.46 5.14 9.79
CA ARG A 280 39.21 4.71 8.42
C ARG A 280 37.70 4.65 8.16
N PHE A 281 37.30 5.00 6.95
CA PHE A 281 35.88 4.95 6.55
C PHE A 281 35.61 3.73 5.69
N ILE A 282 34.50 3.06 5.96
CA ILE A 282 33.96 2.00 5.12
C ILE A 282 32.56 2.43 4.70
N LEU A 283 32.39 2.71 3.41
CA LEU A 283 31.12 3.11 2.82
C LEU A 283 30.53 1.90 2.08
N THR A 284 29.27 1.57 2.34
CA THR A 284 28.58 0.50 1.60
C THR A 284 27.37 1.03 0.87
N SER A 285 27.15 0.55 -0.35
CA SER A 285 25.99 0.93 -1.15
C SER A 285 25.57 -0.16 -2.12
N ALA A 286 24.26 -0.26 -2.40
CA ALA A 286 23.76 -0.84 -3.64
C ALA A 286 24.49 -0.22 -4.85
N THR A 287 24.76 -1.03 -5.90
CA THR A 287 25.54 -0.69 -7.12
C THR A 287 25.52 0.78 -7.47
N LEU A 288 26.59 1.46 -7.08
CA LEU A 288 26.77 2.91 -7.10
C LEU A 288 27.69 3.25 -8.26
N GLY A 289 27.14 3.87 -9.29
CA GLY A 289 27.82 4.13 -10.56
C GLY A 289 28.13 2.86 -11.36
N GLU A 290 28.82 3.06 -12.48
CA GLU A 290 29.31 1.99 -13.35
C GLU A 290 30.84 1.92 -13.30
N GLN A 291 31.39 0.71 -13.18
CA GLN A 291 32.83 0.48 -13.27
C GLN A 291 33.34 0.91 -14.66
N GLY A 292 34.43 1.67 -14.69
CA GLY A 292 35.04 2.29 -15.86
C GLY A 292 34.47 3.66 -16.24
N LYS A 293 33.41 4.15 -15.56
CA LYS A 293 32.75 5.42 -15.89
C LYS A 293 32.57 6.36 -14.69
N SER A 294 32.23 5.83 -13.51
CA SER A 294 31.75 6.64 -12.38
C SER A 294 32.75 6.77 -11.23
N GLU A 295 33.96 6.20 -11.33
CA GLU A 295 34.91 6.14 -10.21
C GLU A 295 35.29 7.50 -9.65
N SER A 296 35.51 8.49 -10.52
CA SER A 296 35.82 9.86 -10.08
C SER A 296 34.68 10.50 -9.31
N GLU A 297 33.43 10.25 -9.73
CA GLU A 297 32.24 10.75 -9.05
C GLU A 297 32.05 10.07 -7.69
N ILE A 298 32.28 8.75 -7.61
CA ILE A 298 32.22 7.97 -6.37
C ILE A 298 33.25 8.47 -5.35
N VAL A 299 34.50 8.68 -5.78
CA VAL A 299 35.58 9.23 -4.93
C VAL A 299 35.23 10.64 -4.46
N ASN A 300 34.72 11.49 -5.33
CA ASN A 300 34.33 12.85 -4.97
C ASN A 300 33.16 12.87 -3.97
N PHE A 301 32.18 11.99 -4.15
CA PHE A 301 31.09 11.80 -3.21
C PHE A 301 31.60 11.35 -1.83
N ALA A 302 32.43 10.30 -1.78
CA ALA A 302 33.00 9.78 -0.54
C ALA A 302 33.88 10.82 0.20
N ARG A 303 34.69 11.58 -0.55
CA ARG A 303 35.50 12.68 -0.02
C ARG A 303 34.65 13.80 0.55
N SER A 304 33.60 14.21 -0.17
CA SER A 304 32.65 15.23 0.28
C SER A 304 31.91 14.78 1.54
N LEU A 305 31.48 13.51 1.61
CA LEU A 305 30.73 12.95 2.73
C LEU A 305 31.57 12.75 4.00
N THR A 306 32.82 12.35 3.89
CA THR A 306 33.61 11.91 5.07
C THR A 306 34.76 12.85 5.42
N SER A 307 35.10 13.79 4.53
CA SER A 307 36.34 14.59 4.58
C SER A 307 37.64 13.75 4.62
N ALA A 308 37.59 12.47 4.23
CA ALA A 308 38.76 11.60 4.12
C ALA A 308 39.27 11.50 2.67
N SER A 309 40.54 11.14 2.51
CA SER A 309 41.13 10.85 1.22
C SER A 309 40.72 9.47 0.72
N PHE A 310 40.30 9.40 -0.54
CA PHE A 310 40.06 8.16 -1.26
C PHE A 310 40.71 8.25 -2.64
N ASP A 311 41.21 7.11 -3.09
CA ASP A 311 41.69 6.85 -4.43
C ASP A 311 40.73 5.91 -5.16
N ILE A 312 40.89 5.78 -6.49
CA ILE A 312 40.10 4.84 -7.30
C ILE A 312 40.27 3.39 -6.80
N GLN A 313 41.47 3.02 -6.33
CA GLN A 313 41.76 1.69 -5.76
C GLN A 313 41.04 1.42 -4.43
N ASP A 314 40.48 2.44 -3.78
CA ASP A 314 39.66 2.25 -2.58
C ASP A 314 38.22 1.84 -2.91
N ILE A 315 37.84 1.83 -4.20
CA ILE A 315 36.53 1.34 -4.64
C ILE A 315 36.60 -0.17 -4.88
N ILE A 316 35.76 -0.91 -4.17
CA ILE A 316 35.64 -2.36 -4.30
C ILE A 316 34.32 -2.65 -5.02
N PHE A 317 34.42 -2.91 -6.33
CA PHE A 317 33.29 -3.36 -7.14
C PHE A 317 33.10 -4.87 -7.00
N SER A 318 31.83 -5.30 -6.90
CA SER A 318 31.52 -6.72 -7.01
C SER A 318 31.87 -7.26 -8.39
N LYS A 319 32.67 -8.33 -8.43
CA LYS A 319 33.00 -9.03 -9.69
C LYS A 319 31.92 -10.06 -10.02
N ARG A 320 31.55 -10.12 -11.29
CA ARG A 320 30.51 -11.02 -11.83
C ARG A 320 31.14 -12.06 -12.73
N ILE A 321 30.60 -13.28 -12.74
CA ILE A 321 31.05 -14.34 -13.66
C ILE A 321 30.32 -14.14 -14.99
N THR A 322 31.06 -13.82 -16.06
CA THR A 322 30.53 -13.72 -17.42
C THR A 322 30.63 -15.06 -18.13
N LEU A 323 29.73 -15.32 -19.09
CA LEU A 323 29.90 -16.46 -19.98
C LEU A 323 30.96 -16.17 -21.03
N SER A 324 31.78 -17.17 -21.33
CA SER A 324 32.82 -17.10 -22.35
C SER A 324 32.45 -17.98 -23.54
N ASN A 325 32.66 -17.45 -24.75
CA ASN A 325 32.48 -18.18 -26.01
C ASN A 325 33.41 -19.42 -26.11
N SER A 326 34.53 -19.44 -25.39
CA SER A 326 35.50 -20.55 -25.42
C SER A 326 34.94 -21.90 -24.93
N LYS A 327 33.87 -21.90 -24.15
CA LYS A 327 33.25 -23.12 -23.61
C LYS A 327 32.14 -23.70 -24.50
N LEU A 328 31.75 -22.99 -25.57
CA LEU A 328 30.65 -23.43 -26.43
C LEU A 328 31.07 -24.61 -27.29
N SER A 329 30.25 -25.65 -27.30
CA SER A 329 30.55 -26.91 -28.00
C SER A 329 29.37 -27.44 -28.82
N TYR A 330 28.14 -27.13 -28.45
CA TYR A 330 26.94 -27.62 -29.12
C TYR A 330 25.78 -26.63 -29.01
N THR A 331 24.68 -26.94 -29.70
CA THR A 331 23.41 -26.23 -29.61
C THR A 331 22.34 -27.25 -29.27
N ILE A 332 21.63 -27.07 -28.17
CA ILE A 332 20.53 -27.97 -27.78
C ILE A 332 19.28 -27.63 -28.62
N ALA A 333 18.58 -28.65 -29.12
CA ALA A 333 17.32 -28.47 -29.82
C ALA A 333 16.22 -27.96 -28.87
N GLY A 334 15.33 -27.09 -29.36
CA GLY A 334 14.28 -26.47 -28.56
C GLY A 334 13.38 -27.49 -27.85
N GLU A 335 13.04 -28.60 -28.50
CA GLU A 335 12.20 -29.66 -27.91
C GLU A 335 12.86 -30.33 -26.70
N ASP A 336 14.19 -30.49 -26.73
CA ASP A 336 14.93 -31.16 -25.65
C ASP A 336 14.89 -30.34 -24.35
N TYR A 337 14.80 -28.99 -24.38
CA TYR A 337 14.58 -28.20 -23.15
C TYR A 337 13.25 -28.54 -22.51
N SER A 338 12.18 -28.63 -23.30
CA SER A 338 10.85 -28.96 -22.80
C SER A 338 10.79 -30.38 -22.24
N GLU A 339 11.49 -31.34 -22.85
CA GLU A 339 11.62 -32.70 -22.32
C GLU A 339 12.41 -32.74 -21.00
N ILE A 340 13.53 -32.02 -20.92
CA ILE A 340 14.34 -31.90 -19.69
C ILE A 340 13.49 -31.31 -18.55
N LYS A 341 12.72 -30.25 -18.81
CA LYS A 341 11.85 -29.63 -17.79
C LYS A 341 10.77 -30.58 -17.30
N LYS A 342 10.14 -31.35 -18.20
CA LYS A 342 9.16 -32.39 -17.83
C LYS A 342 9.79 -33.49 -16.98
N ALA A 343 11.04 -33.85 -17.28
CA ALA A 343 11.81 -34.87 -16.56
C ALA A 343 12.56 -34.34 -15.33
N LYS A 344 12.32 -33.11 -14.85
CA LYS A 344 13.08 -32.49 -13.74
C LYS A 344 13.08 -33.27 -12.41
N ASN A 345 12.18 -34.24 -12.23
CA ASN A 345 12.14 -35.10 -11.04
C ASN A 345 12.79 -36.48 -11.28
N ASP A 346 13.27 -36.75 -12.49
CA ASP A 346 13.92 -38.00 -12.90
C ASP A 346 15.24 -37.69 -13.64
N ILE A 347 16.32 -37.66 -12.87
CA ILE A 347 17.66 -37.35 -13.38
C ILE A 347 18.12 -38.34 -14.46
N GLN A 348 17.70 -39.60 -14.44
CA GLN A 348 18.17 -40.59 -15.40
C GLN A 348 17.64 -40.30 -16.81
N THR A 349 16.40 -39.82 -16.90
CA THR A 349 15.80 -39.34 -18.14
C THR A 349 16.48 -38.07 -18.63
N VAL A 350 16.74 -37.09 -17.74
CA VAL A 350 17.50 -35.86 -18.08
C VAL A 350 18.89 -36.18 -18.62
N ARG A 351 19.59 -37.15 -18.02
CA ARG A 351 20.91 -37.61 -18.48
C ARG A 351 20.84 -38.24 -19.86
N THR A 352 19.84 -39.06 -20.12
CA THR A 352 19.66 -39.70 -21.43
C THR A 352 19.50 -38.66 -22.54
N ILE A 353 18.77 -37.57 -22.27
CA ILE A 353 18.59 -36.46 -23.20
C ILE A 353 19.88 -35.64 -23.34
N GLY A 354 20.48 -35.19 -22.23
CA GLY A 354 21.67 -34.34 -22.25
C GLY A 354 22.92 -35.04 -22.81
N ASN A 355 23.05 -36.35 -22.63
CA ASN A 355 24.16 -37.15 -23.16
C ASN A 355 24.18 -37.20 -24.71
N LYS A 356 23.09 -36.81 -25.40
CA LYS A 356 23.11 -36.56 -26.85
C LYS A 356 24.13 -35.47 -27.24
N TYR A 357 24.38 -34.52 -26.33
CA TYR A 357 25.19 -33.33 -26.56
C TYR A 357 26.55 -33.41 -25.86
N LYS A 358 26.56 -33.83 -24.59
CA LYS A 358 27.78 -33.95 -23.78
C LYS A 358 27.59 -35.00 -22.71
N ASN A 359 28.55 -35.92 -22.60
CA ASN A 359 28.56 -36.91 -21.52
C ASN A 359 29.04 -36.25 -20.22
N ILE A 360 28.18 -36.25 -19.19
CA ILE A 360 28.43 -35.60 -17.89
C ILE A 360 28.22 -36.62 -16.76
N ASP A 361 29.16 -36.68 -15.83
CA ASP A 361 29.21 -37.70 -14.77
C ASP A 361 28.49 -37.29 -13.47
N SER A 362 28.00 -36.06 -13.36
CA SER A 362 27.31 -35.57 -12.15
C SER A 362 25.99 -36.31 -11.89
N MET A 363 25.78 -36.74 -10.63
CA MET A 363 24.53 -37.36 -10.14
C MET A 363 23.57 -36.35 -9.50
N GLU A 364 23.94 -35.08 -9.41
CA GLU A 364 23.06 -34.02 -8.92
C GLU A 364 22.47 -33.24 -10.10
N LEU A 365 21.14 -33.15 -10.17
CA LEU A 365 20.45 -32.53 -11.30
C LEU A 365 20.90 -31.09 -11.58
N LYS A 366 20.98 -30.26 -10.53
CA LYS A 366 21.36 -28.84 -10.68
C LYS A 366 22.77 -28.69 -11.26
N SER A 367 23.71 -29.46 -10.70
CA SER A 367 25.11 -29.49 -11.15
C SER A 367 25.24 -30.05 -12.56
N TYR A 368 24.43 -31.06 -12.92
CA TYR A 368 24.37 -31.59 -14.28
C TYR A 368 23.86 -30.56 -15.29
N LEU A 369 22.75 -29.88 -14.99
CA LEU A 369 22.18 -28.83 -15.85
C LEU A 369 23.17 -27.68 -16.04
N TYR A 370 23.91 -27.31 -14.99
CA TYR A 370 24.96 -26.30 -15.08
C TYR A 370 26.05 -26.67 -16.10
N GLU A 371 26.59 -27.89 -16.03
CA GLU A 371 27.66 -28.34 -16.93
C GLU A 371 27.21 -28.54 -18.38
N LEU A 372 25.91 -28.79 -18.58
CA LEU A 372 25.26 -28.87 -19.88
C LEU A 372 25.09 -27.46 -20.48
N PHE A 373 24.39 -26.56 -19.79
CA PHE A 373 24.03 -25.25 -20.36
C PHE A 373 25.19 -24.28 -20.53
N VAL A 374 26.28 -24.42 -19.78
CA VAL A 374 27.50 -23.61 -20.02
C VAL A 374 28.13 -23.90 -21.40
N GLY A 375 27.88 -25.08 -21.99
CA GLY A 375 28.39 -25.46 -23.31
C GLY A 375 27.46 -25.14 -24.49
N ASP A 376 26.27 -24.62 -24.21
CA ASP A 376 25.18 -24.47 -25.17
C ASP A 376 25.13 -23.07 -25.81
N ARG A 377 25.12 -23.01 -27.15
CA ARG A 377 25.08 -21.76 -27.91
C ARG A 377 23.81 -20.93 -27.67
N ASN A 378 22.67 -21.56 -27.41
CA ASN A 378 21.41 -20.82 -27.18
C ASN A 378 21.44 -20.04 -25.86
N VAL A 379 22.02 -20.64 -24.80
CA VAL A 379 22.21 -20.01 -23.50
C VAL A 379 23.16 -18.79 -23.63
N PHE A 380 24.23 -18.94 -24.40
CA PHE A 380 25.16 -17.83 -24.68
C PHE A 380 24.52 -16.72 -25.51
N HIS A 381 23.71 -17.07 -26.52
CA HIS A 381 22.96 -16.09 -27.31
C HIS A 381 22.00 -15.29 -26.44
N LEU A 382 21.26 -15.95 -25.53
CA LEU A 382 20.39 -15.28 -24.57
C LEU A 382 21.17 -14.31 -23.67
N TYR A 383 22.34 -14.72 -23.19
CA TYR A 383 23.26 -13.86 -22.44
C TYR A 383 23.70 -12.64 -23.26
N GLU A 384 24.12 -12.82 -24.51
CA GLU A 384 24.55 -11.72 -25.40
C GLU A 384 23.43 -10.70 -25.67
N VAL A 385 22.18 -11.15 -25.79
CA VAL A 385 21.02 -10.26 -26.00
C VAL A 385 20.69 -9.42 -24.75
N LEU A 386 20.94 -9.96 -23.54
CA LEU A 386 20.52 -9.37 -22.27
C LEU A 386 21.65 -8.69 -21.48
N LYS A 387 22.93 -8.89 -21.85
CA LYS A 387 24.08 -8.34 -21.09
C LYS A 387 24.09 -6.82 -20.98
N ASP A 388 23.50 -6.11 -21.95
CA ASP A 388 23.48 -4.65 -22.03
C ASP A 388 22.16 -4.04 -21.52
N GLY A 389 21.30 -4.85 -20.90
CA GLY A 389 20.07 -4.39 -20.25
C GLY A 389 18.85 -5.26 -20.56
N SER A 390 17.76 -5.00 -19.83
CA SER A 390 16.52 -5.74 -19.99
C SER A 390 15.85 -5.52 -21.35
N LYS A 391 15.18 -6.56 -21.85
CA LYS A 391 14.46 -6.55 -23.14
C LYS A 391 13.08 -7.17 -22.98
N SER A 392 12.13 -6.74 -23.81
CA SER A 392 10.82 -7.40 -23.85
C SER A 392 10.97 -8.85 -24.32
N PHE A 393 10.19 -9.78 -23.75
CA PHE A 393 10.25 -11.19 -24.14
C PHE A 393 10.02 -11.40 -25.65
N LYS A 394 9.11 -10.61 -26.25
CA LYS A 394 8.86 -10.63 -27.70
C LYS A 394 10.10 -10.27 -28.52
N SER A 395 10.88 -9.27 -28.05
CA SER A 395 12.13 -8.88 -28.70
C SER A 395 13.18 -9.99 -28.59
N ILE A 396 13.30 -10.63 -27.42
CA ILE A 396 14.22 -11.75 -27.22
C ILE A 396 13.87 -12.91 -28.15
N LEU A 397 12.60 -13.31 -28.21
CA LEU A 397 12.13 -14.38 -29.09
C LEU A 397 12.43 -14.09 -30.57
N ALA A 398 12.27 -12.85 -31.01
CA ALA A 398 12.60 -12.44 -32.38
C ALA A 398 14.10 -12.58 -32.72
N ASN A 399 15.00 -12.47 -31.73
CA ASN A 399 16.44 -12.65 -31.93
C ASN A 399 16.84 -14.13 -32.13
N PHE A 400 15.94 -15.10 -31.91
CA PHE A 400 16.18 -16.52 -32.16
C PHE A 400 15.74 -16.97 -33.57
N ASP A 401 15.31 -16.07 -34.46
CA ASP A 401 14.94 -16.36 -35.87
C ASP A 401 14.01 -17.58 -36.06
N ASN A 402 13.04 -17.77 -35.16
CA ASN A 402 12.13 -18.93 -35.10
C ASN A 402 12.78 -20.30 -34.83
N GLN A 403 14.06 -20.36 -34.42
CA GLN A 403 14.72 -21.61 -34.02
C GLN A 403 14.20 -22.15 -32.68
N ILE A 404 13.70 -21.26 -31.82
CA ILE A 404 13.12 -21.58 -30.52
C ILE A 404 11.71 -20.99 -30.45
N MET A 405 10.74 -21.80 -30.04
CA MET A 405 9.36 -21.38 -29.83
C MET A 405 9.18 -20.72 -28.45
N SER A 406 8.09 -19.95 -28.27
CA SER A 406 7.82 -19.24 -27.02
C SER A 406 7.86 -20.15 -25.78
N GLU A 407 7.24 -21.34 -25.83
CA GLU A 407 7.24 -22.29 -24.71
C GLU A 407 8.65 -22.83 -24.41
N GLN A 408 9.44 -23.11 -25.45
CA GLN A 408 10.80 -23.61 -25.33
C GLN A 408 11.75 -22.57 -24.72
N LEU A 409 11.58 -21.29 -25.06
CA LEU A 409 12.37 -20.20 -24.46
C LEU A 409 12.03 -20.02 -22.98
N ILE A 410 10.76 -20.15 -22.60
CA ILE A 410 10.35 -20.12 -21.19
C ILE A 410 10.96 -21.31 -20.43
N ASP A 411 10.93 -22.50 -21.03
CA ASP A 411 11.53 -23.69 -20.45
C ASP A 411 13.04 -23.53 -20.27
N LEU A 412 13.72 -22.96 -21.27
CA LEU A 412 15.14 -22.60 -21.19
C LEU A 412 15.41 -21.64 -20.02
N ILE A 413 14.61 -20.57 -19.87
CA ILE A 413 14.78 -19.58 -18.79
C ILE A 413 14.60 -20.24 -17.42
N ASP A 414 13.57 -21.06 -17.23
CA ASP A 414 13.34 -21.77 -15.97
C ASP A 414 14.47 -22.76 -15.65
N LEU A 415 14.98 -23.46 -16.67
CA LEU A 415 16.09 -24.42 -16.52
C LEU A 415 17.42 -23.73 -16.22
N ILE A 416 17.68 -22.54 -16.80
CA ILE A 416 18.86 -21.71 -16.48
C ILE A 416 18.82 -21.29 -15.01
N ASN A 417 17.68 -20.80 -14.51
CA ASN A 417 17.54 -20.40 -13.10
C ASN A 417 17.66 -21.58 -12.12
N MET A 418 17.40 -22.82 -12.59
CA MET A 418 17.56 -24.05 -11.81
C MET A 418 19.00 -24.59 -11.82
N ALA A 419 19.76 -24.31 -12.88
CA ALA A 419 21.11 -24.79 -13.06
C ALA A 419 22.08 -24.12 -12.07
N GLU A 420 22.73 -24.93 -11.24
CA GLU A 420 23.62 -24.48 -10.18
C GLU A 420 24.70 -25.51 -9.90
N LYS A 421 25.94 -25.06 -9.69
CA LYS A 421 27.04 -25.89 -9.21
C LYS A 421 27.75 -25.19 -8.05
N ASP A 422 28.01 -25.90 -6.96
CA ASP A 422 28.73 -25.38 -5.77
C ASP A 422 28.17 -24.07 -5.20
N GLY A 423 26.85 -23.86 -5.25
CA GLY A 423 26.25 -22.62 -4.76
C GLY A 423 26.18 -21.47 -5.79
N ILE A 424 26.56 -21.73 -7.06
CA ILE A 424 26.71 -20.73 -8.13
C ILE A 424 25.82 -21.11 -9.32
N GLY A 425 24.86 -20.25 -9.64
CA GLY A 425 24.04 -20.38 -10.86
C GLY A 425 24.77 -19.89 -12.12
N ILE A 426 24.17 -20.08 -13.29
CA ILE A 426 24.72 -19.56 -14.56
C ILE A 426 24.49 -18.03 -14.62
N PHE A 427 23.23 -17.62 -14.58
CA PHE A 427 22.73 -16.26 -14.33
C PHE A 427 21.25 -16.36 -13.94
N ASP A 428 20.74 -15.36 -13.22
CA ASP A 428 19.35 -15.30 -12.77
C ASP A 428 18.53 -14.38 -13.67
N LEU A 429 17.43 -14.90 -14.21
CA LEU A 429 16.52 -14.18 -15.08
C LEU A 429 15.21 -13.86 -14.36
N LYS A 430 14.77 -12.60 -14.43
CA LYS A 430 13.54 -12.12 -13.79
C LYS A 430 12.60 -11.48 -14.80
N TYR A 431 11.30 -11.70 -14.61
CA TYR A 431 10.25 -11.11 -15.44
C TYR A 431 9.66 -9.86 -14.80
N HIS A 432 9.52 -8.80 -15.56
CA HIS A 432 9.01 -7.50 -15.11
C HIS A 432 7.87 -7.02 -16.00
N SER A 433 6.74 -6.65 -15.41
CA SER A 433 5.57 -6.12 -16.11
C SER A 433 5.07 -4.84 -15.47
N PHE A 434 4.60 -3.91 -16.29
CA PHE A 434 4.13 -2.59 -15.88
C PHE A 434 2.70 -2.40 -16.35
N VAL A 435 1.82 -1.99 -15.45
CA VAL A 435 0.40 -1.76 -15.75
C VAL A 435 0.03 -0.35 -15.30
N ARG A 436 -0.76 0.36 -16.10
CA ARG A 436 -1.29 1.69 -15.76
C ARG A 436 -2.82 1.68 -15.73
N PRO A 437 -3.46 2.56 -14.93
CA PRO A 437 -4.90 2.73 -14.97
C PRO A 437 -5.35 3.49 -16.22
N LEU A 438 -6.65 3.46 -16.46
CA LEU A 438 -7.31 4.43 -17.35
C LEU A 438 -7.20 5.83 -16.73
N ALA A 439 -6.79 6.80 -17.55
CA ALA A 439 -6.68 8.19 -17.12
C ALA A 439 -8.03 8.94 -17.12
N GLY A 440 -9.08 8.31 -17.65
CA GLY A 440 -10.36 8.92 -18.03
C GLY A 440 -10.74 8.50 -19.45
N ALA A 441 -11.97 8.78 -19.86
CA ALA A 441 -12.37 8.71 -21.26
C ALA A 441 -12.69 10.12 -21.77
N TYR A 442 -12.20 10.45 -22.96
CA TYR A 442 -12.32 11.78 -23.57
C TYR A 442 -13.00 11.64 -24.92
N VAL A 443 -14.15 12.28 -25.10
CA VAL A 443 -15.02 12.13 -26.27
C VAL A 443 -15.11 13.44 -27.06
N THR A 444 -15.12 13.37 -28.39
CA THR A 444 -15.48 14.53 -29.22
C THR A 444 -17.00 14.58 -29.44
N LEU A 445 -17.53 15.78 -29.65
CA LEU A 445 -18.93 16.00 -30.02
C LEU A 445 -19.06 16.13 -31.54
N GLY A 446 -20.14 15.60 -32.10
CA GLY A 446 -20.35 15.53 -33.55
C GLY A 446 -21.18 14.33 -33.99
N ASP A 447 -21.49 14.25 -35.29
CA ASP A 447 -22.16 13.08 -35.89
C ASP A 447 -21.26 11.83 -35.85
N ASP A 448 -19.95 12.02 -35.85
CA ASP A 448 -18.94 10.97 -35.71
C ASP A 448 -18.01 11.20 -34.50
N PRO A 449 -18.47 10.89 -33.27
CA PRO A 449 -17.67 11.05 -32.07
C PRO A 449 -16.46 10.13 -32.10
N GLN A 450 -15.33 10.64 -31.61
CA GLN A 450 -14.10 9.90 -31.39
C GLN A 450 -13.83 9.81 -29.89
N LEU A 451 -13.13 8.76 -29.45
CA LEU A 451 -12.87 8.49 -28.04
C LEU A 451 -11.39 8.19 -27.80
N SER A 452 -10.82 8.80 -26.77
CA SER A 452 -9.47 8.51 -26.25
C SER A 452 -9.55 8.08 -24.79
N LEU A 453 -8.75 7.09 -24.38
CA LEU A 453 -8.62 6.66 -22.98
C LEU A 453 -7.35 7.23 -22.31
N THR A 454 -6.64 8.07 -23.04
CA THR A 454 -5.48 8.81 -22.57
C THR A 454 -5.84 10.29 -22.46
N LYS A 455 -5.33 10.95 -21.40
CA LYS A 455 -5.64 12.35 -21.06
C LYS A 455 -5.29 13.32 -22.21
N THR A 456 -6.32 13.75 -22.95
CA THR A 456 -6.19 14.65 -24.09
C THR A 456 -7.29 15.70 -24.11
N ASN A 457 -6.98 16.88 -24.63
CA ASN A 457 -7.96 17.96 -24.84
C ASN A 457 -8.35 18.09 -26.32
N MET A 458 -7.65 17.39 -27.22
CA MET A 458 -7.90 17.40 -28.65
C MET A 458 -7.77 15.99 -29.21
N ILE A 459 -8.68 15.62 -30.12
CA ILE A 459 -8.54 14.43 -30.97
C ILE A 459 -8.68 14.91 -32.41
N GLY A 460 -7.58 14.83 -33.16
CA GLY A 460 -7.48 15.51 -34.46
C GLY A 460 -7.62 17.03 -34.30
N GLU A 461 -8.58 17.62 -35.02
CA GLU A 461 -8.89 19.07 -34.94
C GLU A 461 -10.02 19.41 -33.97
N LEU A 462 -10.61 18.42 -33.30
CA LEU A 462 -11.77 18.61 -32.41
C LEU A 462 -11.35 18.60 -30.94
N LYS A 463 -12.04 19.42 -30.14
CA LYS A 463 -11.96 19.43 -28.68
C LYS A 463 -12.50 18.10 -28.13
N ALA A 464 -11.72 17.49 -27.26
CA ALA A 464 -12.08 16.28 -26.54
C ALA A 464 -12.57 16.65 -25.13
N PHE A 465 -13.67 16.03 -24.71
CA PHE A 465 -14.31 16.29 -23.44
C PHE A 465 -14.28 15.04 -22.55
N GLU A 466 -13.73 15.16 -21.35
CA GLU A 466 -13.86 14.18 -20.27
C GLU A 466 -15.32 13.73 -20.06
N ALA A 467 -15.53 12.43 -20.18
CA ALA A 467 -16.80 11.76 -20.06
C ALA A 467 -16.92 10.98 -18.73
N GLY A 468 -18.14 10.86 -18.25
CA GLY A 468 -18.56 9.95 -17.19
C GLY A 468 -19.90 9.32 -17.53
N ASN A 469 -20.37 8.38 -16.71
CA ASN A 469 -21.66 7.74 -16.90
C ASN A 469 -22.47 7.72 -15.60
N CYS A 470 -23.80 7.65 -15.70
CA CYS A 470 -24.64 7.37 -14.54
C CYS A 470 -24.37 5.94 -14.05
N ARG A 471 -24.10 5.76 -12.75
CA ARG A 471 -23.86 4.46 -12.10
C ARG A 471 -24.99 3.44 -12.23
N TYR A 472 -26.18 3.88 -12.61
CA TYR A 472 -27.41 3.07 -12.57
C TYR A 472 -28.03 2.83 -13.94
N CYS A 473 -27.96 3.82 -14.85
CA CYS A 473 -28.56 3.71 -16.19
C CYS A 473 -27.55 3.90 -17.32
N ASN A 474 -26.27 4.09 -17.00
CA ASN A 474 -25.17 4.22 -17.96
C ASN A 474 -25.29 5.40 -18.95
N SER A 475 -26.21 6.35 -18.74
CA SER A 475 -26.29 7.57 -19.56
C SER A 475 -25.00 8.38 -19.51
N PRO A 476 -24.48 8.89 -20.64
CA PRO A 476 -23.21 9.61 -20.71
C PRO A 476 -23.32 11.08 -20.30
N TYR A 477 -22.32 11.56 -19.57
CA TYR A 477 -22.17 12.94 -19.11
C TYR A 477 -20.81 13.49 -19.52
N ILE A 478 -20.74 14.78 -19.82
CA ILE A 478 -19.51 15.56 -19.87
C ILE A 478 -19.27 16.19 -18.51
N ILE A 479 -18.02 16.13 -18.05
CA ILE A 479 -17.58 16.69 -16.78
C ILE A 479 -16.65 17.88 -17.09
N GLY A 480 -16.87 19.01 -16.43
CA GLY A 480 -16.01 20.17 -16.58
C GLY A 480 -16.46 21.36 -15.75
N LYS A 481 -15.83 22.51 -15.95
CA LYS A 481 -16.22 23.77 -15.31
C LYS A 481 -16.28 24.88 -16.34
N ILE A 482 -17.36 25.64 -16.33
CA ILE A 482 -17.45 26.86 -17.15
C ILE A 482 -16.57 27.93 -16.51
N GLN A 483 -15.62 28.47 -17.27
CA GLN A 483 -14.89 29.67 -16.87
C GLN A 483 -14.80 30.66 -18.01
N ARG A 484 -14.81 31.95 -17.66
CA ARG A 484 -14.64 33.04 -18.61
C ARG A 484 -13.15 33.29 -18.85
N ASN A 485 -12.74 33.29 -20.11
CA ASN A 485 -11.41 33.68 -20.52
C ASN A 485 -11.33 35.22 -20.62
N GLU A 486 -10.39 35.84 -19.91
CA GLU A 486 -10.24 37.30 -19.89
C GLU A 486 -9.76 37.86 -21.23
N ALA A 487 -9.02 37.08 -22.03
CA ALA A 487 -8.39 37.54 -23.27
C ALA A 487 -9.39 37.81 -24.41
N ASP A 488 -10.39 36.94 -24.57
CA ASP A 488 -11.44 37.05 -25.61
C ASP A 488 -12.83 37.37 -25.04
N GLY A 489 -12.99 37.26 -23.71
CA GLY A 489 -14.22 37.49 -22.99
C GLY A 489 -15.28 36.40 -23.19
N LEU A 490 -14.91 35.26 -23.79
CA LEU A 490 -15.78 34.09 -24.02
C LEU A 490 -15.76 33.14 -22.81
N GLU A 491 -16.82 32.37 -22.65
CA GLU A 491 -16.87 31.27 -21.69
C GLU A 491 -16.43 29.97 -22.36
N TYR A 492 -15.62 29.18 -21.66
CA TYR A 492 -15.13 27.89 -22.11
C TYR A 492 -15.41 26.82 -21.08
N LEU A 493 -15.69 25.61 -21.56
CA LEU A 493 -15.79 24.42 -20.72
C LEU A 493 -14.40 23.84 -20.50
N TYR A 494 -13.80 24.16 -19.36
CA TYR A 494 -12.48 23.68 -18.96
C TYR A 494 -12.55 22.32 -18.28
N GLN A 495 -11.46 21.56 -18.41
CA GLN A 495 -11.35 20.20 -17.88
C GLN A 495 -10.09 20.00 -17.05
N ASN A 496 -9.96 18.83 -16.42
CA ASN A 496 -8.92 18.55 -15.42
C ASN A 496 -7.46 18.62 -15.92
N LYS A 497 -7.22 18.82 -17.22
CA LYS A 497 -5.87 19.07 -17.78
C LYS A 497 -5.54 20.56 -17.86
N GLU A 498 -6.56 21.40 -17.90
CA GLU A 498 -6.48 22.85 -18.11
C GLU A 498 -6.58 23.59 -16.77
N VAL A 499 -7.33 23.01 -15.83
CA VAL A 499 -7.48 23.46 -14.44
C VAL A 499 -7.52 22.21 -13.57
N ASP A 500 -6.82 22.17 -12.43
CA ASP A 500 -6.93 21.05 -11.49
C ASP A 500 -8.29 21.13 -10.77
N ILE A 501 -9.26 20.36 -11.25
CA ILE A 501 -10.65 20.37 -10.74
C ILE A 501 -10.86 19.34 -9.64
N TYR A 502 -9.90 18.45 -9.37
CA TYR A 502 -10.03 17.37 -8.39
C TYR A 502 -9.15 17.54 -7.15
N GLU A 503 -8.02 18.24 -7.22
CA GLU A 503 -7.17 18.53 -6.05
C GLU A 503 -7.41 19.95 -5.49
N ASN A 504 -8.30 20.06 -4.51
CA ASN A 504 -8.55 21.31 -3.75
C ASN A 504 -7.46 21.55 -2.70
N TYR A 505 -6.30 22.09 -3.10
CA TYR A 505 -5.31 22.64 -2.17
C TYR A 505 -5.21 24.16 -2.29
N GLY A 506 -5.77 24.89 -1.31
CA GLY A 506 -5.59 26.34 -1.13
C GLY A 506 -6.84 27.10 -0.67
N ASN A 507 -6.67 28.39 -0.37
CA ASN A 507 -7.73 29.36 0.02
C ASN A 507 -8.73 29.70 -1.11
N ASN A 508 -8.79 28.89 -2.18
CA ASN A 508 -9.72 29.13 -3.28
C ASN A 508 -11.06 28.48 -2.94
N GLU A 509 -12.12 29.28 -3.07
CA GLU A 509 -13.53 28.88 -2.98
C GLU A 509 -13.77 27.50 -3.61
N PHE A 510 -14.56 26.66 -2.93
CA PHE A 510 -14.95 25.33 -3.38
C PHE A 510 -15.22 25.31 -4.89
N VAL A 511 -14.34 24.69 -5.67
CA VAL A 511 -14.48 24.62 -7.13
C VAL A 511 -15.66 23.70 -7.45
N SER A 512 -16.82 24.27 -7.75
CA SER A 512 -17.98 23.51 -8.21
C SER A 512 -17.73 22.92 -9.61
N ILE A 513 -17.96 21.62 -9.74
CA ILE A 513 -17.89 20.89 -11.02
C ILE A 513 -19.28 20.87 -11.64
N ASP A 514 -19.35 21.17 -12.93
CA ASP A 514 -20.56 21.11 -13.73
C ASP A 514 -20.66 19.77 -14.48
N TYR A 515 -21.88 19.22 -14.53
CA TYR A 515 -22.19 17.97 -15.22
C TYR A 515 -23.20 18.24 -16.33
N PHE A 516 -22.86 17.82 -17.55
CA PHE A 516 -23.70 18.05 -18.72
C PHE A 516 -24.10 16.73 -19.37
N LEU A 517 -25.39 16.50 -19.54
CA LEU A 517 -25.92 15.37 -20.28
C LEU A 517 -25.74 15.61 -21.79
N MET A 518 -25.29 14.60 -22.55
CA MET A 518 -25.01 14.73 -24.00
C MET A 518 -26.29 14.65 -24.83
N SER A 519 -26.59 15.67 -25.67
CA SER A 519 -27.86 15.80 -26.40
C SER A 519 -28.22 14.63 -27.31
N ASN A 520 -27.24 14.08 -28.02
CA ASN A 520 -27.47 13.08 -29.06
C ASN A 520 -27.61 11.65 -28.50
N GLU A 521 -27.62 11.52 -27.17
CA GLU A 521 -27.40 10.26 -26.47
C GLU A 521 -28.54 9.93 -25.48
N PHE A 522 -29.64 10.68 -25.52
CA PHE A 522 -30.86 10.42 -24.76
C PHE A 522 -32.13 10.68 -25.59
N ASN A 523 -33.25 10.09 -25.18
CA ASN A 523 -34.55 10.31 -25.80
C ASN A 523 -35.22 11.54 -25.15
N GLU A 524 -35.52 12.59 -25.93
CA GLU A 524 -36.04 13.88 -25.43
C GLU A 524 -37.37 13.76 -24.66
N GLU A 525 -38.16 12.72 -24.94
CA GLU A 525 -39.42 12.41 -24.25
C GLU A 525 -39.21 11.78 -22.85
N GLU A 526 -37.98 11.35 -22.52
CA GLU A 526 -37.67 10.51 -21.35
C GLU A 526 -36.90 11.23 -20.24
N VAL A 527 -36.71 12.55 -20.37
CA VAL A 527 -35.80 13.32 -19.53
C VAL A 527 -36.56 14.39 -18.73
N ASP A 528 -36.25 14.49 -17.45
CA ASP A 528 -36.79 15.52 -16.55
C ASP A 528 -36.20 16.89 -16.90
N HIS A 529 -36.88 17.63 -17.79
CA HIS A 529 -36.45 18.95 -18.26
C HIS A 529 -36.49 20.03 -17.17
N ASP A 530 -37.22 19.81 -16.06
CA ASP A 530 -37.33 20.78 -14.97
C ASP A 530 -35.98 20.99 -14.23
N ILE A 531 -35.05 20.05 -14.37
CA ILE A 531 -33.72 20.09 -13.76
C ILE A 531 -32.60 20.20 -14.80
N LEU A 532 -32.91 20.61 -16.02
CA LEU A 532 -31.93 20.79 -17.10
C LEU A 532 -31.93 22.21 -17.65
N GLU A 533 -30.74 22.70 -17.96
CA GLU A 533 -30.55 23.94 -18.71
C GLU A 533 -29.75 23.64 -19.99
N GLU A 534 -30.25 24.05 -21.16
CA GLU A 534 -29.57 23.83 -22.44
C GLU A 534 -28.40 24.80 -22.62
N TYR A 535 -27.24 24.27 -22.98
CA TYR A 535 -26.05 25.00 -23.39
C TYR A 535 -25.65 24.59 -24.80
N LYS A 536 -25.05 25.53 -25.54
CA LYS A 536 -24.36 25.26 -26.80
C LYS A 536 -22.86 25.26 -26.54
N VAL A 537 -22.18 24.19 -26.95
CA VAL A 537 -20.71 24.05 -26.85
C VAL A 537 -20.11 23.83 -28.23
N CYS A 538 -18.99 24.51 -28.49
CA CYS A 538 -18.22 24.34 -29.71
C CYS A 538 -17.33 23.08 -29.62
N ALA A 539 -17.55 22.10 -30.49
CA ALA A 539 -16.73 20.90 -30.62
C ALA A 539 -15.29 21.17 -31.10
N LYS A 540 -14.96 22.37 -31.59
CA LYS A 540 -13.60 22.71 -32.05
C LYS A 540 -12.75 23.41 -30.98
N CYS A 541 -13.32 24.40 -30.28
CA CYS A 541 -12.57 25.19 -29.28
C CYS A 541 -13.06 25.03 -27.84
N GLY A 542 -14.22 24.41 -27.60
CA GLY A 542 -14.80 24.26 -26.26
C GLY A 542 -15.51 25.50 -25.71
N ALA A 543 -15.67 26.56 -26.51
CA ALA A 543 -16.46 27.73 -26.12
C ALA A 543 -17.91 27.31 -25.86
N ILE A 544 -18.49 27.77 -24.75
CA ILE A 544 -19.79 27.33 -24.26
C ILE A 544 -20.65 28.53 -23.86
N TYR A 545 -21.96 28.47 -24.10
CA TYR A 545 -22.91 29.49 -23.65
C TYR A 545 -24.31 28.90 -23.44
N ALA A 546 -25.09 29.49 -22.53
CA ALA A 546 -26.49 29.09 -22.31
C ALA A 546 -27.32 29.37 -23.58
N ALA A 547 -28.07 28.38 -24.06
CA ALA A 547 -28.82 28.49 -25.32
C ALA A 547 -29.89 29.61 -25.27
N GLY A 548 -30.46 29.87 -24.09
CA GLY A 548 -31.40 30.97 -23.85
C GLY A 548 -30.76 32.37 -23.85
N ASN A 549 -29.42 32.48 -23.78
CA ASN A 549 -28.73 33.76 -23.79
C ASN A 549 -28.47 34.24 -25.22
N LEU A 550 -29.42 35.01 -25.78
CA LEU A 550 -29.33 35.57 -27.12
C LEU A 550 -28.17 36.57 -27.31
N ASN A 551 -27.62 37.12 -26.23
CA ASN A 551 -26.51 38.08 -26.25
C ASN A 551 -25.14 37.43 -26.01
N ALA A 552 -25.07 36.11 -25.91
CA ALA A 552 -23.80 35.40 -25.70
C ALA A 552 -22.84 35.65 -26.88
N ARG A 553 -21.59 36.01 -26.57
CA ARG A 553 -20.53 36.08 -27.58
C ARG A 553 -20.22 34.67 -28.07
N ARG A 554 -20.06 34.51 -29.39
CA ARG A 554 -19.79 33.22 -30.03
C ARG A 554 -18.34 33.14 -30.50
N CYS A 555 -17.80 31.92 -30.55
CA CYS A 555 -16.49 31.68 -31.15
C CYS A 555 -16.55 31.74 -32.69
N ASN A 556 -15.40 31.97 -33.33
CA ASN A 556 -15.30 32.08 -34.80
C ASN A 556 -15.12 30.73 -35.51
N CYS A 557 -15.37 29.59 -34.85
CA CYS A 557 -15.16 28.26 -35.44
C CYS A 557 -16.23 27.87 -36.48
N GLY A 558 -17.37 28.56 -36.51
CA GLY A 558 -18.51 28.25 -37.37
C GLY A 558 -19.60 27.47 -36.65
N ASP A 559 -20.85 27.65 -37.10
CA ASP A 559 -22.04 27.06 -36.45
C ASP A 559 -22.13 25.54 -36.61
N SER A 560 -21.44 24.96 -37.60
CA SER A 560 -21.38 23.50 -37.82
C SER A 560 -20.71 22.72 -36.68
N PHE A 561 -19.96 23.41 -35.81
CA PHE A 561 -19.31 22.81 -34.64
C PHE A 561 -20.08 23.06 -33.34
N GLN A 562 -21.27 23.66 -33.38
CA GLN A 562 -22.07 23.94 -32.18
C GLN A 562 -22.98 22.76 -31.86
N HIS A 563 -22.82 22.19 -30.68
CA HIS A 563 -23.62 21.05 -30.19
C HIS A 563 -24.37 21.43 -28.92
N SER A 564 -25.58 20.90 -28.76
CA SER A 564 -26.33 21.04 -27.52
C SER A 564 -25.78 20.10 -26.44
N ILE A 565 -25.68 20.59 -25.22
CA ILE A 565 -25.45 19.79 -24.02
C ILE A 565 -26.33 20.34 -22.90
N PHE A 566 -26.73 19.51 -21.93
CA PHE A 566 -27.72 19.90 -20.93
C PHE A 566 -27.13 19.89 -19.54
N LYS A 567 -26.92 21.06 -18.95
CA LYS A 567 -26.41 21.20 -17.59
C LYS A 567 -27.45 20.70 -16.59
N VAL A 568 -27.05 19.82 -15.67
CA VAL A 568 -27.93 19.35 -14.61
C VAL A 568 -27.93 20.34 -13.45
N LEU A 569 -29.10 20.89 -13.15
CA LEU A 569 -29.30 21.82 -12.04
C LEU A 569 -29.49 21.05 -10.73
N GLN A 570 -28.78 21.45 -9.68
CA GLN A 570 -28.96 20.87 -8.34
C GLN A 570 -29.89 21.74 -7.49
N SER A 571 -30.90 21.13 -6.86
CA SER A 571 -31.84 21.84 -5.99
C SER A 571 -31.15 22.35 -4.72
N LYS A 572 -31.08 23.67 -4.54
CA LYS A 572 -30.61 24.32 -3.31
C LYS A 572 -31.61 24.05 -2.18
N LYS A 573 -31.20 23.32 -1.13
CA LYS A 573 -31.94 23.27 0.13
C LYS A 573 -31.25 24.17 1.15
N ASP A 574 -32.02 25.09 1.71
CA ASP A 574 -31.72 25.78 2.97
C ASP A 574 -30.48 26.69 3.01
N GLY A 575 -30.20 27.44 1.94
CA GLY A 575 -29.31 28.63 2.02
C GLY A 575 -27.83 28.38 2.34
N GLU A 576 -27.41 27.15 2.61
CA GLU A 576 -26.01 26.77 2.79
C GLU A 576 -25.41 26.27 1.47
N GLU A 577 -24.30 26.87 1.04
CA GLU A 577 -23.49 26.40 -0.08
C GLU A 577 -22.72 25.15 0.32
N THR A 578 -23.39 24.00 0.40
CA THR A 578 -22.68 22.72 0.37
C THR A 578 -22.33 22.42 -1.09
N ALA A 579 -21.09 22.68 -1.47
CA ALA A 579 -20.56 22.30 -2.78
C ALA A 579 -20.51 20.77 -2.90
N PHE A 580 -21.36 20.19 -3.75
CA PHE A 580 -21.30 18.78 -4.08
C PHE A 580 -20.46 18.56 -5.35
N ASN A 581 -19.38 17.78 -5.24
CA ASN A 581 -18.54 17.38 -6.39
C ASN A 581 -19.17 16.25 -7.23
N ASN A 582 -20.51 16.12 -7.23
CA ASN A 582 -21.28 15.17 -8.03
C ASN A 582 -22.77 15.56 -8.03
N ILE A 583 -23.55 15.10 -9.01
CA ILE A 583 -25.01 15.31 -9.05
C ILE A 583 -25.75 14.28 -8.19
N ASN A 584 -26.75 14.72 -7.42
CA ASN A 584 -27.48 13.86 -6.47
C ASN A 584 -28.72 13.18 -7.09
N GLN A 585 -29.14 13.58 -8.28
CA GLN A 585 -30.25 12.98 -9.02
C GLN A 585 -29.90 12.86 -10.51
N CYS A 586 -30.14 11.70 -11.10
CA CYS A 586 -30.00 11.51 -12.54
C CYS A 586 -31.29 11.96 -13.26
N PRO A 587 -31.25 12.89 -14.24
CA PRO A 587 -32.41 13.28 -15.05
C PRO A 587 -32.98 12.15 -15.92
N CYS A 588 -32.15 11.19 -16.36
CA CYS A 588 -32.61 10.07 -17.20
C CYS A 588 -33.33 8.94 -16.45
N CYS A 589 -32.84 8.51 -15.28
CA CYS A 589 -33.41 7.37 -14.54
C CYS A 589 -34.07 7.76 -13.21
N GLY A 590 -34.02 9.03 -12.84
CA GLY A 590 -34.60 9.55 -11.60
C GLY A 590 -33.92 9.06 -10.31
N HIS A 591 -32.83 8.28 -10.40
CA HIS A 591 -32.15 7.73 -9.22
C HIS A 591 -31.55 8.85 -8.37
N LYS A 592 -31.70 8.73 -7.04
CA LYS A 592 -31.19 9.70 -6.06
C LYS A 592 -30.16 9.05 -5.15
N ALA A 593 -28.95 9.60 -5.11
CA ALA A 593 -27.88 9.13 -4.25
C ALA A 593 -27.23 10.32 -3.54
N ARG A 594 -27.01 10.20 -2.23
CA ARG A 594 -26.31 11.25 -1.44
C ARG A 594 -24.83 11.36 -1.79
N ALA A 595 -24.23 10.30 -2.31
CA ALA A 595 -22.82 10.23 -2.69
C ALA A 595 -22.57 10.53 -4.18
N GLY A 596 -23.58 11.03 -4.91
CA GLY A 596 -23.51 11.29 -6.34
C GLY A 596 -23.95 10.14 -7.24
N VAL A 597 -24.43 10.47 -8.45
CA VAL A 597 -24.93 9.48 -9.43
C VAL A 597 -24.01 9.29 -10.64
N VAL A 598 -23.08 10.22 -10.91
CA VAL A 598 -22.13 10.11 -12.03
C VAL A 598 -20.85 9.45 -11.56
N LYS A 599 -20.31 8.52 -12.36
CA LYS A 599 -19.00 7.92 -12.18
C LYS A 599 -18.10 8.40 -13.32
N SER A 600 -16.96 8.99 -12.96
CA SER A 600 -15.87 9.25 -13.91
C SER A 600 -15.29 7.94 -14.42
N LEU A 601 -14.84 7.92 -15.67
CA LEU A 601 -14.28 6.74 -16.32
C LEU A 601 -12.80 6.52 -15.93
N ASN A 602 -12.51 6.57 -14.63
CA ASN A 602 -11.19 6.34 -14.05
C ASN A 602 -11.28 5.26 -12.96
N VAL A 603 -10.18 4.53 -12.77
CA VAL A 603 -10.06 3.54 -11.69
C VAL A 603 -9.18 4.14 -10.62
N GLY A 604 -9.72 4.29 -9.40
CA GLY A 604 -8.96 4.78 -8.26
C GLY A 604 -7.73 3.90 -7.99
N LYS A 605 -6.66 4.49 -7.43
CA LYS A 605 -5.41 3.76 -7.14
C LYS A 605 -5.65 2.50 -6.32
N ASP A 606 -6.44 2.59 -5.25
CA ASP A 606 -6.71 1.44 -4.37
C ASP A 606 -7.61 0.38 -5.01
N GLU A 607 -8.65 0.80 -5.74
CA GLU A 607 -9.50 -0.11 -6.52
C GLU A 607 -8.68 -0.88 -7.56
N GLY A 608 -7.88 -0.16 -8.36
CA GLY A 608 -7.04 -0.74 -9.41
C GLY A 608 -5.97 -1.67 -8.84
N THR A 609 -5.29 -1.26 -7.77
CA THR A 609 -4.24 -2.09 -7.17
C THR A 609 -4.78 -3.31 -6.42
N ALA A 610 -5.93 -3.23 -5.76
CA ALA A 610 -6.54 -4.39 -5.11
C ALA A 610 -7.05 -5.42 -6.13
N LEU A 611 -7.66 -4.94 -7.22
CA LEU A 611 -8.04 -5.80 -8.35
C LEU A 611 -6.80 -6.48 -8.95
N LEU A 612 -5.74 -5.73 -9.26
CA LEU A 612 -4.52 -6.30 -9.83
C LEU A 612 -3.83 -7.28 -8.87
N ALA A 613 -3.83 -7.00 -7.57
CA ALA A 613 -3.34 -7.92 -6.55
C ALA A 613 -4.14 -9.23 -6.55
N GLN A 614 -5.46 -9.16 -6.72
CA GLN A 614 -6.29 -10.35 -6.85
C GLN A 614 -6.00 -11.13 -8.13
N ILE A 615 -5.99 -10.45 -9.28
CA ILE A 615 -5.71 -11.08 -10.57
C ILE A 615 -4.33 -11.72 -10.54
N LEU A 616 -3.34 -11.05 -9.93
CA LEU A 616 -2.00 -11.59 -9.71
C LEU A 616 -2.04 -12.84 -8.83
N TYR A 617 -2.75 -12.82 -7.70
CA TYR A 617 -2.90 -13.99 -6.83
C TYR A 617 -3.50 -15.19 -7.56
N GLU A 618 -4.55 -14.97 -8.37
CA GLU A 618 -5.17 -15.99 -9.22
C GLU A 618 -4.25 -16.51 -10.32
N ALA A 619 -3.28 -15.69 -10.74
CA ALA A 619 -2.30 -16.03 -11.77
C ALA A 619 -1.11 -16.83 -11.20
N ILE A 620 -0.87 -16.79 -9.88
CA ILE A 620 0.14 -17.61 -9.18
C ILE A 620 -0.33 -19.07 -9.14
N ASP A 621 0.62 -20.01 -9.12
CA ASP A 621 0.38 -21.46 -9.12
C ASP A 621 -0.21 -21.95 -7.77
N ASP A 622 -1.15 -22.89 -7.84
CA ASP A 622 -1.75 -23.57 -6.68
C ASP A 622 -0.97 -24.81 -6.21
N GLY A 623 -0.05 -25.33 -7.04
CA GLY A 623 0.89 -26.40 -6.70
C GLY A 623 0.31 -27.68 -6.10
N THR A 624 -1.01 -27.93 -6.14
CA THR A 624 -1.63 -29.05 -5.43
C THR A 624 -2.62 -29.85 -6.28
N GLU A 625 -2.25 -31.11 -6.53
CA GLU A 625 -3.21 -32.21 -6.58
C GLU A 625 -3.75 -32.42 -5.16
N THR A 626 -4.97 -31.98 -4.89
CA THR A 626 -5.66 -32.35 -3.65
C THR A 626 -6.11 -33.81 -3.74
N LYS A 627 -5.23 -34.75 -3.39
CA LYS A 627 -5.66 -36.12 -3.06
C LYS A 627 -6.39 -36.07 -1.72
N LYS A 628 -7.73 -35.90 -1.75
CA LYS A 628 -8.58 -36.19 -0.59
C LYS A 628 -8.28 -37.61 -0.11
N LYS A 629 -7.57 -37.76 1.01
CA LYS A 629 -7.47 -39.05 1.71
C LYS A 629 -8.88 -39.42 2.15
N ILE A 630 -9.45 -40.43 1.50
CA ILE A 630 -10.65 -41.11 1.99
C ILE A 630 -10.24 -41.75 3.31
N ASN A 631 -10.67 -41.16 4.43
CA ASN A 631 -10.50 -41.76 5.75
C ASN A 631 -11.30 -43.07 5.78
N LYS A 632 -10.63 -44.20 5.57
CA LYS A 632 -11.21 -45.50 5.93
C LYS A 632 -11.36 -45.54 7.44
N ILE A 633 -12.58 -45.83 7.90
CA ILE A 633 -12.89 -46.06 9.32
C ILE A 633 -12.05 -47.25 9.81
N SER A 634 -11.21 -47.03 10.82
CA SER A 634 -10.38 -48.06 11.45
C SER A 634 -10.77 -48.18 12.92
N LEU A 635 -10.94 -49.41 13.41
CA LEU A 635 -11.27 -49.74 14.80
C LEU A 635 -10.03 -49.89 15.70
N LYS A 636 -8.82 -49.60 15.20
CA LYS A 636 -7.59 -49.65 16.00
C LYS A 636 -7.38 -48.36 16.81
N ARG A 637 -6.87 -48.50 18.03
CA ARG A 637 -6.48 -47.39 18.92
C ARG A 637 -5.43 -46.53 18.19
N LYS A 638 -5.70 -45.24 17.99
CA LYS A 638 -4.77 -44.30 17.34
C LYS A 638 -3.49 -44.20 18.18
N GLU A 639 -2.39 -44.74 17.67
CA GLU A 639 -1.05 -44.33 18.09
C GLU A 639 -0.81 -42.88 17.64
N THR A 640 -0.05 -42.13 18.43
CA THR A 640 0.31 -40.74 18.18
C THR A 640 1.15 -40.66 16.91
N VAL A 641 0.49 -40.49 15.76
CA VAL A 641 1.16 -40.21 14.49
C VAL A 641 1.76 -38.81 14.63
N GLN A 642 3.09 -38.71 14.71
CA GLN A 642 3.79 -37.46 14.41
C GLN A 642 3.34 -37.04 13.02
N SER A 643 2.60 -35.93 12.94
CA SER A 643 2.18 -35.34 11.69
C SER A 643 3.43 -34.94 10.91
N GLU A 644 3.78 -35.71 9.88
CA GLU A 644 4.62 -35.19 8.80
C GLU A 644 3.96 -33.91 8.30
N ILE A 645 4.72 -32.81 8.33
CA ILE A 645 4.28 -31.51 7.83
C ILE A 645 4.09 -31.68 6.32
N GLU A 646 2.84 -31.89 5.89
CA GLU A 646 2.48 -31.81 4.47
C GLU A 646 2.80 -30.37 4.03
N THR A 647 3.91 -30.19 3.31
CA THR A 647 4.30 -28.91 2.73
C THR A 647 3.32 -28.57 1.61
N SER A 648 2.19 -27.94 1.95
CA SER A 648 1.34 -27.29 0.95
C SER A 648 2.11 -26.08 0.38
N ASN A 649 2.14 -25.98 -0.95
CA ASN A 649 2.62 -24.77 -1.61
C ASN A 649 1.53 -23.70 -1.50
N VAL A 650 1.61 -22.87 -0.46
CA VAL A 650 0.73 -21.71 -0.29
C VAL A 650 1.20 -20.58 -1.21
N LYS A 651 0.27 -19.96 -1.93
CA LYS A 651 0.53 -18.78 -2.77
C LYS A 651 0.89 -17.59 -1.89
N GLN A 652 2.04 -16.98 -2.16
CA GLN A 652 2.49 -15.80 -1.43
C GLN A 652 3.12 -14.74 -2.35
N PHE A 653 2.86 -13.47 -2.04
CA PHE A 653 3.60 -12.34 -2.61
C PHE A 653 3.66 -11.15 -1.65
N LEU A 654 4.62 -10.27 -1.88
CA LEU A 654 4.70 -8.97 -1.20
C LEU A 654 4.09 -7.88 -2.06
N ALA A 655 3.31 -7.00 -1.45
CA ALA A 655 2.85 -5.76 -2.05
C ALA A 655 3.59 -4.57 -1.42
N PHE A 656 4.35 -3.80 -2.20
CA PHE A 656 5.05 -2.60 -1.71
C PHE A 656 4.25 -1.33 -1.94
N SER A 657 4.31 -0.41 -0.97
CA SER A 657 3.78 0.96 -1.05
C SER A 657 4.76 1.94 -0.41
N ASP A 658 4.80 3.19 -0.87
CA ASP A 658 5.75 4.18 -0.33
C ASP A 658 5.31 4.84 0.99
N SER A 659 4.03 4.70 1.36
CA SER A 659 3.47 5.25 2.60
C SER A 659 2.97 4.16 3.54
N ARG A 660 3.11 4.40 4.85
CA ARG A 660 2.58 3.51 5.90
C ARG A 660 1.06 3.42 5.81
N GLN A 661 0.33 4.55 5.78
CA GLN A 661 -1.13 4.55 5.62
C GLN A 661 -1.57 3.88 4.30
N GLN A 662 -0.84 4.10 3.20
CA GLN A 662 -1.17 3.42 1.93
C GLN A 662 -0.99 1.90 2.03
N ALA A 663 0.02 1.41 2.75
CA ALA A 663 0.20 -0.02 2.94
C ALA A 663 -0.92 -0.61 3.83
N SER A 664 -1.27 0.07 4.94
CA SER A 664 -2.32 -0.36 5.87
C SER A 664 -3.72 -0.35 5.24
N PHE A 665 -4.08 0.77 4.60
CA PHE A 665 -5.36 0.94 3.91
C PHE A 665 -5.57 -0.17 2.89
N SER A 666 -4.52 -0.50 2.14
CA SER A 666 -4.67 -1.43 1.03
C SER A 666 -4.62 -2.88 1.44
N ALA A 667 -4.03 -3.21 2.59
CA ALA A 667 -4.26 -4.51 3.22
C ALA A 667 -5.74 -4.67 3.57
N ALA A 668 -6.32 -3.69 4.27
CA ALA A 668 -7.73 -3.72 4.69
C ALA A 668 -8.69 -3.73 3.50
N PHE A 669 -8.44 -2.89 2.50
CA PHE A 669 -9.26 -2.78 1.30
C PHE A 669 -9.17 -4.05 0.42
N LEU A 670 -7.99 -4.64 0.27
CA LEU A 670 -7.82 -5.91 -0.43
C LEU A 670 -8.55 -7.04 0.30
N ASP A 671 -8.42 -7.14 1.62
CA ASP A 671 -9.10 -8.14 2.44
C ASP A 671 -10.63 -8.04 2.30
N SER A 672 -11.18 -6.83 2.46
CA SER A 672 -12.62 -6.57 2.29
C SER A 672 -13.13 -6.99 0.90
N ASN A 673 -12.38 -6.66 -0.17
CA ASN A 673 -12.75 -7.08 -1.52
C ASN A 673 -12.68 -8.61 -1.71
N GLN A 674 -11.67 -9.28 -1.14
CA GLN A 674 -11.59 -10.75 -1.19
C GLN A 674 -12.77 -11.40 -0.48
N VAL A 675 -13.11 -10.90 0.72
CA VAL A 675 -14.23 -11.38 1.53
C VAL A 675 -15.54 -11.23 0.78
N ARG A 676 -15.82 -10.06 0.19
CA ARG A 676 -17.03 -9.83 -0.61
C ARG A 676 -17.17 -10.81 -1.77
N MET A 677 -16.11 -11.02 -2.55
CA MET A 677 -16.17 -11.96 -3.67
C MET A 677 -16.34 -13.42 -3.21
N LEU A 678 -15.68 -13.81 -2.11
CA LEU A 678 -15.78 -15.15 -1.54
C LEU A 678 -17.21 -15.44 -1.07
N GLN A 679 -17.85 -14.46 -0.41
CA GLN A 679 -19.24 -14.57 0.05
C GLN A 679 -20.21 -14.91 -1.09
N LYS A 680 -20.15 -14.18 -2.22
CA LYS A 680 -21.01 -14.46 -3.38
C LYS A 680 -20.70 -15.81 -4.02
N ARG A 681 -19.41 -16.15 -4.13
CA ARG A 681 -18.95 -17.44 -4.68
C ARG A 681 -19.46 -18.62 -3.83
N LEU A 682 -19.51 -18.47 -2.51
CA LEU A 682 -20.02 -19.48 -1.59
C LEU A 682 -21.52 -19.73 -1.77
N ILE A 683 -22.34 -18.68 -1.88
CA ILE A 683 -23.78 -18.84 -2.15
C ILE A 683 -23.99 -19.58 -3.46
N TRP A 684 -23.29 -19.17 -4.53
CA TRP A 684 -23.37 -19.86 -5.82
C TRP A 684 -22.94 -21.34 -5.72
N LYS A 685 -21.88 -21.64 -4.94
CA LYS A 685 -21.43 -23.02 -4.73
C LYS A 685 -22.50 -23.89 -4.06
N VAL A 686 -23.18 -23.36 -3.03
CA VAL A 686 -24.27 -24.10 -2.37
C VAL A 686 -25.43 -24.35 -3.33
N ILE A 687 -25.77 -23.38 -4.19
CA ILE A 687 -26.79 -23.55 -5.23
C ILE A 687 -26.39 -24.65 -6.23
N GLU A 688 -25.13 -24.67 -6.67
CA GLU A 688 -24.59 -25.74 -7.55
C GLU A 688 -24.66 -27.11 -6.87
N ASP A 689 -24.22 -27.22 -5.61
CA ASP A 689 -24.21 -28.47 -4.86
C ASP A 689 -25.62 -28.97 -4.52
N ASN A 690 -26.59 -28.07 -4.40
CA ASN A 690 -28.01 -28.40 -4.23
C ASN A 690 -28.74 -28.65 -5.57
N GLN A 691 -28.02 -28.89 -6.66
CA GLN A 691 -28.58 -29.19 -7.99
C GLN A 691 -29.55 -28.12 -8.49
N TYR A 692 -29.28 -26.84 -8.19
CA TYR A 692 -30.09 -25.68 -8.58
C TYR A 692 -31.54 -25.68 -8.05
N ARG A 693 -31.88 -26.55 -7.08
CA ARG A 693 -33.20 -26.52 -6.42
C ARG A 693 -33.28 -25.31 -5.48
N ASN A 694 -34.50 -24.85 -5.24
CA ASN A 694 -34.77 -23.76 -4.29
C ASN A 694 -34.28 -24.15 -2.88
N ILE A 695 -33.68 -23.21 -2.16
CA ILE A 695 -33.10 -23.43 -0.82
C ILE A 695 -33.67 -22.37 0.13
N SER A 696 -34.14 -22.77 1.31
CA SER A 696 -34.53 -21.78 2.33
C SER A 696 -33.30 -21.11 2.94
N VAL A 697 -33.43 -19.86 3.38
CA VAL A 697 -32.30 -19.14 4.02
C VAL A 697 -31.72 -19.90 5.22
N ASP A 698 -32.55 -20.61 6.00
CA ASP A 698 -32.08 -21.45 7.11
C ASP A 698 -31.19 -22.61 6.64
N GLN A 699 -31.60 -23.32 5.57
CA GLN A 699 -30.81 -24.41 4.99
C GLN A 699 -29.52 -23.90 4.37
N LEU A 700 -29.57 -22.74 3.71
CA LEU A 700 -28.40 -22.06 3.16
C LEU A 700 -27.42 -21.69 4.28
N ALA A 701 -27.89 -21.09 5.36
CA ALA A 701 -27.07 -20.71 6.51
C ALA A 701 -26.39 -21.94 7.16
N ALA A 702 -27.11 -23.04 7.33
CA ALA A 702 -26.57 -24.28 7.89
C ALA A 702 -25.46 -24.88 7.00
N THR A 703 -25.70 -24.92 5.69
CA THR A 703 -24.74 -25.46 4.71
C THR A 703 -23.49 -24.59 4.61
N LEU A 704 -23.66 -23.27 4.52
CA LEU A 704 -22.56 -22.30 4.54
C LEU A 704 -21.73 -22.41 5.82
N SER A 705 -22.38 -22.55 6.99
CA SER A 705 -21.68 -22.71 8.27
C SER A 705 -20.77 -23.93 8.28
N GLY A 706 -21.21 -25.06 7.70
CA GLY A 706 -20.40 -26.26 7.52
C GLY A 706 -19.19 -26.00 6.62
N MET A 707 -19.42 -25.45 5.43
CA MET A 707 -18.35 -25.14 4.45
C MET A 707 -17.31 -24.17 5.02
N ILE A 708 -17.74 -23.11 5.70
CA ILE A 708 -16.87 -22.10 6.31
C ILE A 708 -16.00 -22.74 7.40
N LYS A 709 -16.59 -23.59 8.24
CA LYS A 709 -15.89 -24.27 9.34
C LYS A 709 -14.87 -25.28 8.82
N GLU A 710 -15.22 -26.07 7.82
CA GLU A 710 -14.33 -27.08 7.24
C GLU A 710 -13.16 -26.46 6.48
N GLY A 711 -13.39 -25.37 5.76
CA GLY A 711 -12.39 -24.69 4.95
C GLY A 711 -11.57 -23.61 5.68
N ASN A 712 -11.93 -23.26 6.92
CA ASN A 712 -11.40 -22.10 7.65
C ASN A 712 -11.32 -20.82 6.79
N LEU A 713 -12.44 -20.50 6.12
CA LEU A 713 -12.43 -19.59 4.98
C LEU A 713 -12.25 -18.11 5.35
N PHE A 714 -12.68 -17.70 6.55
CA PHE A 714 -12.59 -16.32 7.05
C PHE A 714 -11.67 -16.27 8.27
N GLN A 715 -10.64 -15.41 8.25
CA GLN A 715 -9.70 -15.22 9.36
C GLN A 715 -10.13 -14.05 10.26
N ASN A 716 -11.29 -14.19 10.90
CA ASN A 716 -11.82 -13.21 11.85
C ASN A 716 -12.24 -13.87 13.17
N ASP A 717 -12.56 -13.06 14.17
CA ASP A 717 -12.96 -13.54 15.50
C ASP A 717 -14.41 -14.08 15.54
N LEU A 718 -15.11 -14.12 14.39
CA LEU A 718 -16.50 -14.55 14.30
C LEU A 718 -16.62 -16.06 14.08
N SER A 719 -17.67 -16.65 14.66
CA SER A 719 -17.97 -18.06 14.42
C SER A 719 -18.37 -18.30 12.96
N ALA A 720 -18.21 -19.55 12.48
CA ALA A 720 -18.63 -19.94 11.14
C ALA A 720 -20.13 -19.65 10.88
N HIS A 721 -20.97 -19.78 11.91
CA HIS A 721 -22.40 -19.44 11.86
C HIS A 721 -22.63 -17.94 11.61
N LYS A 722 -21.93 -17.07 12.36
CA LYS A 722 -22.03 -15.61 12.17
C LYS A 722 -21.57 -15.20 10.77
N ASN A 723 -20.44 -15.74 10.29
CA ASN A 723 -19.94 -15.48 8.94
C ASN A 723 -20.91 -15.97 7.84
N ALA A 724 -21.56 -17.12 8.02
CA ALA A 724 -22.59 -17.60 7.11
C ALA A 724 -23.79 -16.64 7.02
N TRP A 725 -24.26 -16.13 8.15
CA TRP A 725 -25.34 -15.14 8.16
C TRP A 725 -24.95 -13.80 7.57
N ILE A 726 -23.73 -13.31 7.83
CA ILE A 726 -23.21 -12.10 7.16
C ILE A 726 -23.23 -12.32 5.64
N THR A 727 -22.71 -13.45 5.16
CA THR A 727 -22.69 -13.83 3.74
C THR A 727 -24.08 -13.71 3.09
N ILE A 728 -25.12 -14.20 3.77
CA ILE A 728 -26.51 -14.13 3.28
C ILE A 728 -27.04 -12.70 3.36
N LEU A 729 -26.85 -12.01 4.48
CA LEU A 729 -27.43 -10.68 4.72
C LEU A 729 -26.86 -9.62 3.79
N VAL A 730 -25.56 -9.67 3.47
CA VAL A 730 -24.91 -8.74 2.51
C VAL A 730 -25.64 -8.77 1.17
N ASP A 731 -25.99 -9.96 0.68
CA ASP A 731 -26.64 -10.11 -0.63
C ASP A 731 -28.17 -9.95 -0.57
N LEU A 732 -28.82 -10.44 0.50
CA LEU A 732 -30.26 -10.27 0.73
C LEU A 732 -30.65 -8.78 0.85
N LEU A 733 -29.81 -7.98 1.50
CA LEU A 733 -30.04 -6.55 1.70
C LEU A 733 -29.54 -5.67 0.54
N LYS A 734 -29.08 -6.31 -0.54
CA LYS A 734 -28.58 -5.67 -1.75
C LYS A 734 -27.50 -4.63 -1.45
N VAL A 735 -26.46 -5.03 -0.72
CA VAL A 735 -25.38 -4.11 -0.30
C VAL A 735 -24.56 -3.64 -1.52
N ASP A 736 -24.23 -4.52 -2.47
CA ASP A 736 -23.40 -4.18 -3.65
C ASP A 736 -24.23 -3.78 -4.89
N GLY A 737 -25.56 -3.73 -4.79
CA GLY A 737 -26.46 -3.17 -5.79
C GLY A 737 -26.53 -3.98 -7.09
N SER A 738 -26.13 -3.39 -8.21
CA SER A 738 -26.12 -4.07 -9.53
C SER A 738 -25.11 -5.21 -9.61
N ASN A 739 -24.09 -5.22 -8.75
CA ASN A 739 -23.06 -6.24 -8.70
C ASN A 739 -23.35 -7.37 -7.69
N ASP A 740 -24.53 -7.38 -7.05
CA ASP A 740 -25.00 -8.48 -6.21
C ASP A 740 -25.44 -9.70 -7.05
N GLY A 741 -25.68 -10.84 -6.39
CA GLY A 741 -26.12 -12.08 -7.04
C GLY A 741 -27.40 -11.90 -7.87
N GLU A 742 -28.34 -11.08 -7.38
CA GLU A 742 -29.60 -10.76 -8.07
C GLU A 742 -29.38 -9.82 -9.25
N GLY A 743 -28.52 -8.79 -9.09
CA GLY A 743 -28.22 -7.81 -10.14
C GLY A 743 -27.51 -8.44 -11.36
N LEU A 744 -26.65 -9.43 -11.11
CA LEU A 744 -25.93 -10.17 -12.15
C LEU A 744 -26.70 -11.39 -12.70
N GLY A 745 -27.95 -11.58 -12.27
CA GLY A 745 -28.80 -12.68 -12.71
C GLY A 745 -28.24 -14.07 -12.40
N LEU A 746 -27.64 -14.25 -11.21
CA LEU A 746 -27.19 -15.56 -10.70
C LEU A 746 -28.28 -16.20 -9.82
N TYR A 747 -28.75 -15.48 -8.82
CA TYR A 747 -29.75 -15.95 -7.88
C TYR A 747 -30.44 -14.78 -7.20
N PHE A 748 -31.62 -15.01 -6.64
CA PHE A 748 -32.46 -13.97 -6.05
C PHE A 748 -33.22 -14.50 -4.84
N PHE A 749 -33.60 -13.59 -3.95
CA PHE A 749 -34.30 -13.90 -2.71
C PHE A 749 -35.77 -13.51 -2.85
N ASP A 750 -36.63 -14.53 -2.89
CA ASP A 750 -38.08 -14.38 -2.81
C ASP A 750 -38.55 -14.60 -1.38
N VAL A 751 -39.60 -13.89 -0.99
CA VAL A 751 -40.35 -14.19 0.23
C VAL A 751 -41.19 -15.44 -0.03
N ASP A 752 -41.16 -16.42 0.86
CA ASP A 752 -42.00 -17.60 0.81
C ASP A 752 -43.44 -17.21 1.16
N ILE A 753 -44.26 -17.09 0.12
CA ILE A 753 -45.69 -16.79 0.19
C ILE A 753 -46.54 -18.01 -0.16
N THR A 754 -45.93 -19.21 -0.27
CA THR A 754 -46.61 -20.42 -0.76
C THR A 754 -47.84 -20.76 0.09
N ASP A 755 -47.71 -20.68 1.42
CA ASP A 755 -48.81 -20.94 2.35
C ASP A 755 -49.97 -19.95 2.16
N ILE A 756 -49.65 -18.65 2.01
CA ILE A 756 -50.65 -17.59 1.78
C ILE A 756 -51.37 -17.81 0.45
N MET A 757 -50.62 -18.05 -0.61
CA MET A 757 -51.18 -18.23 -1.95
C MET A 757 -51.96 -19.54 -2.11
N SER A 758 -51.66 -20.56 -1.29
CA SER A 758 -52.43 -21.81 -1.27
C SER A 758 -53.83 -21.67 -0.66
N GLN A 759 -54.05 -20.62 0.14
CA GLN A 759 -55.32 -20.34 0.82
C GLN A 759 -56.23 -19.39 0.03
N ILE A 760 -55.76 -18.87 -1.09
CA ILE A 760 -56.49 -17.91 -1.95
C ILE A 760 -56.94 -18.66 -3.20
N ASP A 761 -58.23 -18.69 -3.49
CA ASP A 761 -58.73 -19.32 -4.71
C ASP A 761 -58.59 -18.38 -5.93
N GLU A 762 -58.53 -18.95 -7.14
CA GLU A 762 -58.44 -18.13 -8.36
C GLU A 762 -59.67 -17.23 -8.55
N GLU A 763 -60.84 -17.67 -8.10
CA GLU A 763 -62.09 -16.89 -8.13
C GLU A 763 -62.01 -15.63 -7.24
N ASP A 764 -61.34 -15.70 -6.09
CA ASP A 764 -61.15 -14.56 -5.19
C ASP A 764 -60.21 -13.51 -5.80
N VAL A 765 -59.16 -13.96 -6.50
CA VAL A 765 -58.25 -13.06 -7.22
C VAL A 765 -58.97 -12.39 -8.39
N GLU A 766 -59.79 -13.13 -9.13
CA GLU A 766 -60.58 -12.57 -10.23
C GLU A 766 -61.61 -11.55 -9.72
N ALA A 767 -62.23 -11.79 -8.57
CA ALA A 767 -63.21 -10.87 -7.99
C ALA A 767 -62.60 -9.51 -7.59
N GLU A 768 -61.40 -9.51 -7.00
CA GLU A 768 -60.78 -8.29 -6.46
C GLU A 768 -59.79 -7.64 -7.45
N PHE A 769 -59.14 -8.43 -8.32
CA PHE A 769 -58.10 -7.97 -9.23
C PHE A 769 -58.40 -8.21 -10.73
N GLY A 770 -59.48 -8.92 -11.07
CA GLY A 770 -59.85 -9.26 -12.45
C GLY A 770 -60.14 -8.05 -13.34
N GLU A 771 -60.70 -6.97 -12.77
CA GLU A 771 -60.91 -5.70 -13.48
C GLU A 771 -59.59 -5.07 -14.01
N TYR A 772 -58.45 -5.48 -13.45
CA TYR A 772 -57.11 -5.01 -13.82
C TYR A 772 -56.31 -6.07 -14.63
N ASN A 773 -56.95 -7.15 -15.08
CA ASN A 773 -56.33 -8.29 -15.76
C ASN A 773 -55.18 -8.95 -14.97
N ILE A 774 -55.23 -8.93 -13.64
CA ILE A 774 -54.17 -9.52 -12.80
C ILE A 774 -54.56 -10.95 -12.45
N THR A 775 -53.76 -11.91 -12.93
CA THR A 775 -53.93 -13.31 -12.55
C THR A 775 -53.36 -13.59 -11.16
N LYS A 776 -53.69 -14.75 -10.58
CA LYS A 776 -53.08 -15.22 -9.32
C LYS A 776 -51.55 -15.21 -9.35
N LYS A 777 -50.94 -15.56 -10.50
CA LYS A 777 -49.49 -15.53 -10.70
C LYS A 777 -48.91 -14.11 -10.80
N ASP A 778 -49.67 -13.19 -11.39
CA ASP A 778 -49.29 -11.78 -11.44
C ASP A 778 -49.32 -11.16 -10.04
N LEU A 779 -50.33 -11.51 -9.22
CA LEU A 779 -50.41 -11.12 -7.81
C LEU A 779 -49.20 -11.61 -7.01
N GLU A 780 -48.80 -12.88 -7.16
CA GLU A 780 -47.58 -13.42 -6.55
C GLU A 780 -46.35 -12.56 -6.91
N THR A 781 -46.22 -12.21 -8.18
CA THR A 781 -45.09 -11.43 -8.69
C THR A 781 -45.13 -9.99 -8.17
N ILE A 782 -46.31 -9.37 -8.11
CA ILE A 782 -46.52 -8.04 -7.52
C ILE A 782 -46.08 -8.05 -6.06
N MET A 783 -46.49 -9.05 -5.26
CA MET A 783 -46.11 -9.20 -3.86
C MET A 783 -44.57 -9.24 -3.69
N GLN A 784 -43.87 -10.02 -4.52
CA GLN A 784 -42.39 -10.08 -4.46
C GLN A 784 -41.73 -8.71 -4.75
N VAL A 785 -42.25 -7.97 -5.73
CA VAL A 785 -41.70 -6.66 -6.11
C VAL A 785 -41.95 -5.62 -5.02
N VAL A 786 -43.19 -5.51 -4.52
CA VAL A 786 -43.55 -4.46 -3.54
C VAL A 786 -42.94 -4.72 -2.16
N PHE A 787 -42.83 -5.98 -1.73
CA PHE A 787 -42.14 -6.32 -0.47
C PHE A 787 -40.61 -6.24 -0.58
N GLY A 788 -40.07 -6.04 -1.77
CA GLY A 788 -38.67 -5.63 -1.97
C GLY A 788 -38.26 -4.38 -1.18
N VAL A 789 -39.23 -3.53 -0.79
CA VAL A 789 -38.98 -2.36 0.09
C VAL A 789 -38.37 -2.76 1.45
N PHE A 790 -38.69 -3.95 1.99
CA PHE A 790 -38.11 -4.44 3.24
C PHE A 790 -36.61 -4.72 3.11
N LYS A 791 -36.18 -5.25 1.95
CA LYS A 791 -34.75 -5.48 1.63
C LYS A 791 -33.98 -4.16 1.53
N VAL A 792 -34.55 -3.17 0.82
CA VAL A 792 -33.91 -1.85 0.58
C VAL A 792 -33.90 -0.96 1.83
N THR A 793 -34.78 -1.21 2.79
CA THR A 793 -34.93 -0.44 4.05
C THR A 793 -34.23 -1.11 5.25
N PRO A 794 -33.40 -2.13 5.01
CA PRO A 794 -33.03 -3.15 6.00
C PRO A 794 -34.06 -3.49 7.11
N ALA A 795 -35.33 -3.70 6.75
CA ALA A 795 -36.40 -4.07 7.69
C ALA A 795 -36.55 -5.60 7.82
N ILE A 796 -35.43 -6.29 8.07
CA ILE A 796 -35.34 -7.75 8.12
C ILE A 796 -34.98 -8.21 9.53
N ASN A 797 -35.82 -9.07 10.12
CA ASN A 797 -35.52 -9.68 11.40
C ASN A 797 -34.53 -10.84 11.23
N SER A 798 -33.34 -10.67 11.79
CA SER A 798 -32.20 -11.59 11.66
C SER A 798 -31.77 -12.18 13.01
N ILE A 799 -32.68 -12.41 13.97
CA ILE A 799 -32.34 -12.91 15.32
C ILE A 799 -31.50 -14.19 15.27
N LYS A 800 -31.80 -15.12 14.36
CA LYS A 800 -31.05 -16.38 14.18
C LYS A 800 -29.58 -16.19 13.82
N SER A 801 -29.19 -15.01 13.32
CA SER A 801 -27.79 -14.70 13.02
C SER A 801 -26.89 -14.66 14.25
N THR A 802 -27.46 -14.43 15.44
CA THR A 802 -26.71 -14.20 16.70
C THR A 802 -25.70 -13.04 16.65
N LEU A 803 -25.77 -12.19 15.61
CA LEU A 803 -24.92 -11.03 15.45
C LEU A 803 -25.34 -9.93 16.43
N THR A 804 -24.37 -9.34 17.13
CA THR A 804 -24.59 -8.15 17.96
C THR A 804 -24.88 -6.92 17.08
N PRO A 805 -25.48 -5.84 17.63
CA PRO A 805 -25.67 -4.60 16.89
C PRO A 805 -24.37 -4.06 16.28
N ASP A 806 -23.27 -4.12 17.03
CA ASP A 806 -21.95 -3.65 16.57
C ASP A 806 -21.39 -4.50 15.43
N GLU A 807 -21.49 -5.85 15.54
CA GLU A 807 -21.06 -6.76 14.47
C GLU A 807 -21.86 -6.54 13.18
N LYS A 808 -23.17 -6.24 13.27
CA LYS A 808 -23.99 -5.90 12.10
C LYS A 808 -23.56 -4.56 11.50
N MET A 809 -23.31 -3.57 12.35
CA MET A 809 -22.87 -2.24 11.91
C MET A 809 -21.55 -2.31 11.15
N GLU A 810 -20.59 -3.09 11.66
CA GLU A 810 -19.29 -3.31 11.04
C GLU A 810 -19.39 -4.09 9.72
N ALA A 811 -20.14 -5.19 9.69
CA ALA A 811 -20.22 -6.06 8.51
C ALA A 811 -21.07 -5.51 7.36
N LEU A 812 -21.96 -4.54 7.62
CA LEU A 812 -22.98 -4.08 6.66
C LEU A 812 -22.98 -2.54 6.50
N GLU A 813 -21.80 -1.91 6.64
CA GLU A 813 -21.50 -0.51 6.29
C GLU A 813 -22.35 0.56 7.02
N TYR A 814 -22.48 0.48 8.34
CA TYR A 814 -23.22 1.45 9.17
C TYR A 814 -24.70 1.65 8.80
N ARG A 815 -25.33 0.66 8.15
CA ARG A 815 -26.79 0.65 7.97
C ARG A 815 -27.48 0.42 9.32
N ARG A 816 -28.65 1.03 9.52
CA ARG A 816 -29.53 0.73 10.67
C ARG A 816 -30.30 -0.56 10.41
N PHE A 817 -30.30 -1.48 11.37
CA PHE A 817 -30.99 -2.79 11.31
C PHE A 817 -32.22 -2.88 12.20
N ASP A 818 -32.50 -1.82 12.95
CA ASP A 818 -33.70 -1.56 13.73
C ASP A 818 -34.78 -0.83 12.90
N ASN A 819 -34.69 -0.92 11.57
CA ASN A 819 -35.68 -0.31 10.69
C ASN A 819 -36.95 -1.18 10.62
N TYR A 820 -38.10 -0.51 10.54
CA TYR A 820 -39.40 -1.14 10.34
C TYR A 820 -40.13 -0.53 9.16
N VAL A 821 -41.06 -1.28 8.57
CA VAL A 821 -41.99 -0.78 7.55
C VAL A 821 -43.39 -0.69 8.17
N MET A 822 -44.06 0.44 7.97
CA MET A 822 -45.45 0.67 8.39
C MET A 822 -46.28 0.96 7.15
N PHE A 823 -47.52 0.46 7.08
CA PHE A 823 -48.37 0.64 5.91
C PHE A 823 -48.52 2.12 5.52
N ASN A 824 -48.94 2.95 6.47
CA ASN A 824 -49.06 4.41 6.28
C ASN A 824 -48.54 5.17 7.51
N CYS A 825 -47.41 5.87 7.39
CA CYS A 825 -46.91 6.75 8.46
C CYS A 825 -47.52 8.16 8.36
N PRO A 826 -48.10 8.70 9.45
CA PRO A 826 -48.67 10.05 9.45
C PRO A 826 -47.62 11.17 9.33
N LYS A 827 -46.36 10.87 9.66
CA LYS A 827 -45.20 11.77 9.53
C LYS A 827 -43.92 10.97 9.39
N THR A 828 -42.83 11.61 8.96
CA THR A 828 -41.51 10.96 8.86
C THR A 828 -41.01 10.64 10.27
N ILE A 829 -40.77 9.36 10.56
CA ILE A 829 -40.28 8.85 11.84
C ILE A 829 -38.89 8.23 11.61
N ASN A 830 -37.94 8.54 12.49
CA ASN A 830 -36.59 7.96 12.38
C ASN A 830 -36.66 6.44 12.64
N GLY A 831 -36.05 5.63 11.77
CA GLY A 831 -36.09 4.16 11.87
C GLY A 831 -37.38 3.49 11.38
N VAL A 832 -38.35 4.23 10.82
CA VAL A 832 -39.57 3.64 10.24
C VAL A 832 -39.80 4.19 8.84
N ARG A 833 -39.94 3.31 7.86
CA ARG A 833 -40.31 3.68 6.49
C ARG A 833 -41.78 3.40 6.25
N SER A 834 -42.45 4.35 5.64
CA SER A 834 -43.83 4.18 5.19
C SER A 834 -43.88 3.39 3.88
N PHE A 835 -44.78 2.42 3.80
CA PHE A 835 -45.06 1.63 2.61
C PHE A 835 -45.80 2.46 1.57
N LEU A 836 -46.79 3.26 2.00
CA LEU A 836 -47.43 4.33 1.23
C LEU A 836 -46.69 5.67 1.38
N PRO A 837 -46.85 6.64 0.47
CA PRO A 837 -46.19 7.95 0.56
C PRO A 837 -46.62 8.76 1.80
N VAL A 838 -45.65 9.27 2.57
CA VAL A 838 -45.88 10.20 3.72
C VAL A 838 -46.14 11.63 3.24
N LYS A 839 -45.45 12.04 2.17
CA LYS A 839 -45.59 13.34 1.49
C LYS A 839 -45.63 13.09 -0.01
N GLY A 840 -46.55 13.74 -0.72
CA GLY A 840 -46.76 13.56 -2.16
C GLY A 840 -47.86 12.55 -2.49
N LYS A 841 -48.15 12.43 -3.78
CA LYS A 841 -49.23 11.60 -4.33
C LYS A 841 -48.87 10.11 -4.36
N ASP A 842 -47.65 9.79 -4.77
CA ASP A 842 -47.20 8.41 -5.01
C ASP A 842 -45.76 8.14 -4.50
N ASN A 843 -45.37 6.86 -4.48
CA ASN A 843 -44.01 6.41 -4.26
C ASN A 843 -43.70 5.23 -5.20
N MET A 844 -42.54 4.57 -5.07
CA MET A 844 -42.15 3.45 -5.93
C MET A 844 -43.21 2.34 -6.02
N VAL A 845 -43.76 1.91 -4.89
CA VAL A 845 -44.70 0.76 -4.88
C VAL A 845 -46.05 1.16 -5.47
N VAL A 846 -46.54 2.37 -5.17
CA VAL A 846 -47.77 2.91 -5.78
C VAL A 846 -47.62 3.04 -7.29
N ARG A 847 -46.52 3.67 -7.76
CA ARG A 847 -46.26 3.83 -9.20
C ARG A 847 -46.10 2.50 -9.94
N TYR A 848 -45.52 1.49 -9.29
CA TYR A 848 -45.41 0.16 -9.89
C TYR A 848 -46.78 -0.49 -10.09
N VAL A 849 -47.66 -0.43 -9.08
CA VAL A 849 -49.03 -0.97 -9.19
C VAL A 849 -49.85 -0.20 -10.21
N GLN A 850 -49.81 1.14 -10.22
CA GLN A 850 -50.46 1.96 -11.25
C GLN A 850 -50.02 1.56 -12.66
N LYS A 851 -48.72 1.30 -12.84
CA LYS A 851 -48.15 0.93 -14.14
C LYS A 851 -48.57 -0.46 -14.62
N VAL A 852 -48.73 -1.40 -13.70
CA VAL A 852 -49.02 -2.82 -14.02
C VAL A 852 -50.52 -3.07 -14.15
N CYS A 853 -51.32 -2.45 -13.28
CA CYS A 853 -52.78 -2.54 -13.26
C CYS A 853 -53.46 -1.48 -14.15
N GLU A 854 -52.70 -0.53 -14.70
CA GLU A 854 -53.20 0.58 -15.53
C GLU A 854 -54.35 1.38 -14.86
N CYS A 855 -54.20 1.63 -13.54
CA CYS A 855 -55.20 2.27 -12.69
C CYS A 855 -54.75 3.62 -12.10
N ASP A 856 -55.69 4.37 -11.52
CA ASP A 856 -55.39 5.64 -10.86
C ASP A 856 -54.71 5.44 -9.48
N GLU A 857 -54.30 6.54 -8.86
CA GLU A 857 -53.57 6.56 -7.59
C GLU A 857 -54.36 5.98 -6.41
N GLU A 858 -55.66 6.28 -6.31
CA GLU A 858 -56.49 5.79 -5.19
C GLU A 858 -56.73 4.30 -5.33
N SER A 859 -57.04 3.84 -6.55
CA SER A 859 -57.18 2.41 -6.86
C SER A 859 -55.91 1.63 -6.55
N ALA A 860 -54.73 2.13 -6.94
CA ALA A 860 -53.46 1.48 -6.63
C ALA A 860 -53.17 1.41 -5.11
N LYS A 861 -53.56 2.43 -4.34
CA LYS A 861 -53.44 2.42 -2.86
C LYS A 861 -54.37 1.40 -2.22
N ALA A 862 -55.60 1.27 -2.70
CA ALA A 862 -56.55 0.26 -2.24
C ALA A 862 -56.04 -1.16 -2.51
N LEU A 863 -55.52 -1.44 -3.72
CA LEU A 863 -54.92 -2.74 -4.03
C LEU A 863 -53.69 -3.05 -3.14
N LEU A 864 -52.85 -2.06 -2.87
CA LEU A 864 -51.73 -2.21 -1.93
C LEU A 864 -52.19 -2.44 -0.49
N GLU A 865 -53.36 -1.93 -0.09
CA GLU A 865 -53.97 -2.20 1.21
C GLU A 865 -54.37 -3.67 1.33
N VAL A 866 -55.01 -4.21 0.28
CA VAL A 866 -55.34 -5.65 0.21
C VAL A 866 -54.06 -6.49 0.32
N VAL A 867 -53.04 -6.17 -0.48
CA VAL A 867 -51.76 -6.91 -0.47
C VAL A 867 -51.06 -6.83 0.88
N PHE A 868 -51.00 -5.65 1.51
CA PHE A 868 -50.26 -5.47 2.77
C PHE A 868 -51.04 -5.96 3.99
N ASN A 869 -52.28 -5.50 4.19
CA ASN A 869 -53.07 -5.80 5.38
C ASN A 869 -53.80 -7.14 5.27
N ASN A 870 -54.53 -7.36 4.17
CA ASN A 870 -55.41 -8.53 4.06
C ASN A 870 -54.64 -9.80 3.71
N LEU A 871 -53.56 -9.71 2.94
CA LEU A 871 -52.75 -10.88 2.59
C LEU A 871 -51.54 -11.04 3.52
N ALA A 872 -50.66 -10.05 3.61
CA ALA A 872 -49.39 -10.23 4.33
C ALA A 872 -49.51 -10.15 5.86
N VAL A 873 -50.29 -9.21 6.42
CA VAL A 873 -50.49 -9.12 7.88
C VAL A 873 -51.40 -10.26 8.37
N ALA A 874 -52.54 -10.50 7.71
CA ALA A 874 -53.44 -11.58 8.12
C ALA A 874 -52.85 -12.97 7.90
N GLY A 875 -52.05 -13.15 6.84
CA GLY A 875 -51.30 -14.38 6.56
C GLY A 875 -50.03 -14.57 7.39
N GLU A 876 -49.82 -13.77 8.44
CA GLU A 876 -48.68 -13.84 9.37
C GLU A 876 -47.30 -13.80 8.69
N LEU A 877 -47.19 -13.13 7.53
CA LEU A 877 -45.93 -12.96 6.81
C LEU A 877 -44.96 -12.04 7.57
N PHE A 878 -45.54 -11.05 8.26
CA PHE A 878 -44.81 -9.99 8.94
C PHE A 878 -44.73 -10.21 10.44
N LYS A 879 -43.56 -9.94 10.99
CA LYS A 879 -43.35 -9.83 12.43
C LYS A 879 -43.61 -8.40 12.88
N LYS A 880 -44.63 -8.23 13.71
CA LYS A 880 -45.04 -6.95 14.27
C LYS A 880 -44.09 -6.49 15.39
N HIS A 881 -43.86 -5.19 15.49
CA HIS A 881 -43.14 -4.55 16.60
C HIS A 881 -43.98 -4.61 17.89
N GLU A 882 -43.33 -4.73 19.06
CA GLU A 882 -43.99 -4.95 20.35
C GLU A 882 -45.06 -3.89 20.69
N THR A 883 -44.80 -2.62 20.37
CA THR A 883 -45.66 -1.48 20.77
C THR A 883 -46.20 -0.62 19.61
N LYS A 884 -45.83 -0.91 18.36
CA LYS A 884 -46.15 -0.04 17.20
C LYS A 884 -46.66 -0.89 16.04
N GLU A 885 -47.55 -0.32 15.23
CA GLU A 885 -48.04 -0.92 13.97
C GLU A 885 -46.97 -0.85 12.86
N CYS A 886 -45.78 -1.37 13.13
CA CYS A 886 -44.69 -1.45 12.17
C CYS A 886 -44.08 -2.86 12.18
N TYR A 887 -43.53 -3.26 11.04
CA TYR A 887 -43.34 -4.65 10.67
C TYR A 887 -41.92 -4.91 10.14
N GLN A 888 -41.46 -6.14 10.33
CA GLN A 888 -40.26 -6.71 9.72
C GLN A 888 -40.59 -8.07 9.10
N ILE A 889 -39.81 -8.52 8.12
CA ILE A 889 -39.89 -9.90 7.60
C ILE A 889 -38.79 -10.72 8.26
N GLU A 890 -39.10 -11.91 8.76
CA GLU A 890 -38.06 -12.82 9.26
C GLU A 890 -37.18 -13.32 8.11
N ALA A 891 -35.86 -13.27 8.28
CA ALA A 891 -34.92 -13.75 7.26
C ALA A 891 -35.19 -15.22 6.85
N SER A 892 -35.70 -16.04 7.78
CA SER A 892 -36.09 -17.44 7.56
C SER A 892 -37.22 -17.61 6.53
N LYS A 893 -38.04 -16.57 6.32
CA LYS A 893 -39.14 -16.57 5.35
C LYS A 893 -38.66 -16.34 3.92
N TYR A 894 -37.36 -16.18 3.68
CA TYR A 894 -36.82 -16.05 2.33
C TYR A 894 -36.35 -17.39 1.78
N VAL A 895 -36.58 -17.58 0.48
CA VAL A 895 -36.12 -18.71 -0.31
C VAL A 895 -35.26 -18.20 -1.46
N VAL A 896 -34.11 -18.85 -1.65
CA VAL A 896 -33.17 -18.53 -2.72
C VAL A 896 -33.54 -19.34 -3.96
N LYS A 897 -33.80 -18.61 -5.06
CA LYS A 897 -34.06 -19.13 -6.41
C LYS A 897 -32.95 -18.69 -7.35
N ASN A 898 -32.84 -19.31 -8.54
CA ASN A 898 -31.75 -19.05 -9.47
C ASN A 898 -32.19 -19.06 -10.94
N TYR A 899 -31.36 -18.49 -11.83
CA TYR A 899 -31.68 -18.36 -13.25
C TYR A 899 -31.73 -19.68 -14.04
N LYS A 900 -31.21 -20.80 -13.49
CA LYS A 900 -31.31 -22.11 -14.18
C LYS A 900 -32.70 -22.71 -14.06
N THR A 901 -33.44 -22.38 -13.01
CA THR A 901 -34.80 -22.88 -12.76
C THR A 901 -35.88 -21.80 -12.89
N SER A 902 -35.50 -20.52 -12.99
CA SER A 902 -36.40 -19.38 -13.10
C SER A 902 -36.06 -18.51 -14.29
N LYS A 903 -37.08 -17.93 -14.93
CA LYS A 903 -36.91 -16.99 -16.05
C LYS A 903 -36.34 -15.66 -15.58
N TYR A 904 -35.58 -15.02 -16.46
CA TYR A 904 -35.07 -13.66 -16.27
C TYR A 904 -35.51 -12.77 -17.43
N TYR A 905 -35.63 -11.49 -17.15
CA TYR A 905 -36.05 -10.48 -18.11
C TYR A 905 -35.12 -9.29 -18.05
N ILE A 906 -34.90 -8.66 -19.21
CA ILE A 906 -34.15 -7.41 -19.35
C ILE A 906 -35.09 -6.32 -19.86
N CYS A 907 -34.98 -5.14 -19.25
CA CYS A 907 -35.73 -3.97 -19.67
C CYS A 907 -35.09 -3.30 -20.90
N SER A 908 -35.89 -3.03 -21.93
CA SER A 908 -35.47 -2.33 -23.13
C SER A 908 -35.00 -0.89 -22.90
N LYS A 909 -35.42 -0.25 -21.80
CA LYS A 909 -35.12 1.17 -21.51
C LYS A 909 -34.01 1.38 -20.50
N CYS A 910 -34.09 0.72 -19.34
CA CYS A 910 -33.11 0.90 -18.26
C CYS A 910 -32.04 -0.21 -18.17
N GLY A 911 -32.12 -1.26 -19.00
CA GLY A 911 -31.16 -2.36 -19.00
C GLY A 911 -31.20 -3.27 -17.77
N ARG A 912 -32.11 -3.02 -16.82
CA ARG A 912 -32.18 -3.79 -15.57
C ARG A 912 -32.59 -5.24 -15.84
N LEU A 913 -31.78 -6.16 -15.32
CA LEU A 913 -32.12 -7.58 -15.18
C LEU A 913 -33.04 -7.79 -13.96
N THR A 914 -34.07 -8.60 -14.14
CA THR A 914 -35.05 -8.92 -13.08
C THR A 914 -35.66 -10.30 -13.32
N PRO A 915 -35.90 -11.10 -12.27
CA PRO A 915 -36.68 -12.33 -12.39
C PRO A 915 -38.20 -12.06 -12.47
N TYR A 916 -38.63 -10.85 -12.13
CA TYR A 916 -40.04 -10.47 -12.05
C TYR A 916 -40.53 -9.82 -13.35
N ASN A 917 -41.66 -10.28 -13.85
CA ASN A 917 -42.34 -9.72 -15.02
C ASN A 917 -43.86 -9.80 -14.84
N VAL A 918 -44.53 -8.66 -14.88
CA VAL A 918 -46.00 -8.56 -14.99
C VAL A 918 -46.33 -7.63 -16.16
N HIS A 919 -47.13 -8.12 -17.10
CA HIS A 919 -47.55 -7.38 -18.30
C HIS A 919 -46.39 -6.75 -19.10
N ASN A 920 -45.19 -7.34 -19.05
CA ASN A 920 -43.96 -6.82 -19.65
C ASN A 920 -43.56 -5.41 -19.16
N LYS A 921 -44.01 -4.97 -17.98
CA LYS A 921 -43.67 -3.65 -17.43
C LYS A 921 -42.44 -3.74 -16.51
N CYS A 922 -41.49 -2.82 -16.66
CA CYS A 922 -40.26 -2.80 -15.85
C CYS A 922 -40.52 -2.68 -14.34
N VAL A 923 -39.73 -3.34 -13.49
CA VAL A 923 -39.81 -3.17 -12.01
C VAL A 923 -39.13 -1.91 -11.48
N GLN A 924 -38.33 -1.22 -12.29
CA GLN A 924 -37.61 -0.02 -11.89
C GLN A 924 -38.58 1.15 -11.71
N ASP A 925 -38.39 1.92 -10.63
CA ASP A 925 -39.16 3.13 -10.37
C ASP A 925 -38.99 4.14 -11.52
N LYS A 926 -40.09 4.78 -11.94
CA LYS A 926 -40.16 5.74 -13.06
C LYS A 926 -39.66 5.22 -14.42
N CYS A 927 -39.50 3.91 -14.59
CA CYS A 927 -39.20 3.30 -15.88
C CYS A 927 -40.46 2.69 -16.49
N ASP A 928 -40.82 3.11 -17.70
CA ASP A 928 -41.91 2.62 -18.55
C ASP A 928 -41.42 1.61 -19.61
N GLY A 929 -40.15 1.21 -19.57
CA GLY A 929 -39.58 0.27 -20.52
C GLY A 929 -40.20 -1.12 -20.44
N ILE A 930 -40.06 -1.86 -21.55
CA ILE A 930 -40.67 -3.17 -21.76
C ILE A 930 -39.68 -4.27 -21.36
N LEU A 931 -40.16 -5.27 -20.61
CA LEU A 931 -39.38 -6.44 -20.23
C LEU A 931 -39.43 -7.50 -21.33
N SER A 932 -38.27 -8.04 -21.68
CA SER A 932 -38.11 -9.15 -22.62
C SER A 932 -37.35 -10.29 -21.96
N GLU A 933 -37.80 -11.54 -22.19
CA GLU A 933 -37.14 -12.72 -21.63
C GLU A 933 -35.71 -12.84 -22.18
N VAL A 934 -34.76 -13.10 -21.29
CA VAL A 934 -33.34 -13.19 -21.64
C VAL A 934 -32.66 -14.31 -20.86
N ASP A 935 -31.64 -14.90 -21.47
CA ASP A 935 -30.71 -15.79 -20.78
C ASP A 935 -29.56 -14.96 -20.18
N PRO A 936 -29.45 -14.85 -18.84
CA PRO A 936 -28.38 -14.09 -18.20
C PRO A 936 -26.97 -14.60 -18.54
N ASP A 937 -26.80 -15.88 -18.89
CA ASP A 937 -25.50 -16.40 -19.34
C ASP A 937 -25.06 -15.79 -20.68
N LYS A 938 -26.01 -15.39 -21.54
CA LYS A 938 -25.74 -14.71 -22.82
C LYS A 938 -25.64 -13.20 -22.66
N ALA A 939 -26.57 -12.61 -21.90
CA ALA A 939 -26.64 -11.16 -21.72
C ALA A 939 -25.41 -10.58 -21.00
N LEU A 940 -24.88 -11.31 -20.02
CA LEU A 940 -23.73 -10.90 -19.20
C LEU A 940 -22.52 -11.82 -19.41
N ALA A 941 -22.35 -12.36 -20.62
CA ALA A 941 -21.26 -13.29 -20.93
C ALA A 941 -19.86 -12.68 -20.70
N SER A 942 -19.71 -11.38 -20.98
CA SER A 942 -18.47 -10.61 -20.82
C SER A 942 -18.29 -9.99 -19.42
N ASN A 943 -19.28 -10.08 -18.52
CA ASN A 943 -19.23 -9.41 -17.23
C ASN A 943 -18.25 -10.11 -16.26
N TYR A 944 -17.21 -9.38 -15.85
CA TYR A 944 -16.13 -9.85 -14.99
C TYR A 944 -16.63 -10.39 -13.64
N TYR A 945 -17.46 -9.62 -12.92
CA TYR A 945 -17.94 -10.01 -11.58
C TYR A 945 -18.77 -11.30 -11.64
N ARG A 946 -19.67 -11.40 -12.63
CA ARG A 946 -20.50 -12.59 -12.81
C ARG A 946 -19.67 -13.84 -13.05
N ARG A 947 -18.64 -13.75 -13.89
CA ARG A 947 -17.72 -14.87 -14.14
C ARG A 947 -16.92 -15.24 -12.89
N GLN A 948 -16.43 -14.25 -12.14
CA GLN A 948 -15.69 -14.48 -10.90
C GLN A 948 -16.55 -15.19 -9.85
N TYR A 949 -17.80 -14.78 -9.65
CA TYR A 949 -18.70 -15.44 -8.68
C TYR A 949 -19.05 -16.89 -9.07
N LYS A 950 -18.94 -17.26 -10.35
CA LYS A 950 -19.13 -18.65 -10.80
C LYS A 950 -17.86 -19.50 -10.71
N THR A 951 -16.71 -18.93 -11.06
CA THR A 951 -15.50 -19.70 -11.38
C THR A 951 -14.34 -19.54 -10.42
N LYS A 952 -14.32 -18.46 -9.61
CA LYS A 952 -13.24 -18.21 -8.66
C LYS A 952 -13.07 -19.37 -7.69
N LYS A 953 -11.82 -19.71 -7.39
CA LYS A 953 -11.47 -20.75 -6.45
C LYS A 953 -11.89 -20.34 -5.02
N ILE A 954 -12.50 -21.28 -4.30
CA ILE A 954 -12.85 -21.10 -2.89
C ILE A 954 -11.63 -21.49 -2.06
N GLU A 955 -10.92 -20.50 -1.54
CA GLU A 955 -9.75 -20.65 -0.69
C GLU A 955 -9.70 -19.51 0.35
N SER A 956 -9.05 -19.74 1.49
CA SER A 956 -8.78 -18.68 2.46
C SER A 956 -7.56 -17.89 2.02
N ILE A 957 -7.71 -16.58 1.90
CA ILE A 957 -6.63 -15.66 1.54
C ILE A 957 -6.45 -14.71 2.72
N VAL A 958 -5.27 -14.73 3.33
CA VAL A 958 -4.94 -13.91 4.49
C VAL A 958 -4.07 -12.74 4.04
N VAL A 959 -4.59 -11.53 4.24
CA VAL A 959 -3.89 -10.28 3.92
C VAL A 959 -3.56 -9.54 5.21
N LYS A 960 -2.29 -9.19 5.40
CA LYS A 960 -1.85 -8.39 6.54
C LYS A 960 -0.94 -7.25 6.12
N GLU A 961 -0.93 -6.19 6.90
CA GLU A 961 0.03 -5.11 6.70
C GLU A 961 1.36 -5.43 7.40
N HIS A 962 2.43 -4.78 6.97
CA HIS A 962 3.68 -4.72 7.71
C HIS A 962 4.31 -3.34 7.58
N THR A 963 3.91 -2.47 8.49
CA THR A 963 4.34 -1.07 8.57
C THR A 963 4.98 -0.81 9.93
N ALA A 964 5.73 0.28 10.04
CA ALA A 964 6.24 0.75 11.33
C ALA A 964 5.14 1.41 12.21
N GLN A 965 3.86 1.11 11.95
CA GLN A 965 2.72 1.46 12.82
C GLN A 965 2.35 0.30 13.75
N LEU A 966 2.78 -0.92 13.39
CA LEU A 966 2.64 -2.09 14.24
C LEU A 966 3.72 -2.06 15.32
N ASP A 967 3.36 -2.49 16.53
CA ASP A 967 4.34 -2.80 17.56
C ASP A 967 5.36 -3.85 17.04
N ARG A 968 6.57 -3.79 17.58
CA ARG A 968 7.68 -4.71 17.28
C ARG A 968 7.30 -6.18 17.43
N LYS A 969 6.54 -6.55 18.47
CA LYS A 969 6.12 -7.95 18.72
C LYS A 969 5.15 -8.42 17.64
N LYS A 970 4.15 -7.60 17.30
CA LYS A 970 3.16 -7.90 16.26
C LYS A 970 3.78 -7.95 14.86
N ALA A 971 4.68 -7.02 14.54
CA ALA A 971 5.42 -7.04 13.27
C ALA A 971 6.27 -8.32 13.13
N LYS A 972 7.01 -8.71 14.18
CA LYS A 972 7.78 -9.97 14.22
C LYS A 972 6.88 -11.19 14.05
N GLN A 973 5.71 -11.20 14.69
CA GLN A 973 4.73 -12.27 14.53
C GLN A 973 4.26 -12.39 13.07
N TYR A 974 3.87 -11.29 12.41
CA TYR A 974 3.44 -11.32 11.01
C TYR A 974 4.57 -11.74 10.06
N GLN A 975 5.81 -11.35 10.34
CA GLN A 975 6.96 -11.85 9.60
C GLN A 975 7.11 -13.38 9.73
N GLN A 976 6.96 -13.93 10.94
CA GLN A 976 7.01 -15.38 11.17
C GLN A 976 5.82 -16.12 10.55
N ASP A 977 4.62 -15.57 10.66
CA ASP A 977 3.40 -16.14 10.08
C ASP A 977 3.44 -16.12 8.54
N PHE A 978 4.10 -15.12 7.93
CA PHE A 978 4.40 -15.14 6.51
C PHE A 978 5.46 -16.19 6.14
N LYS A 979 6.58 -16.27 6.87
CA LYS A 979 7.60 -17.32 6.64
C LYS A 979 7.04 -18.74 6.79
N SER A 980 6.12 -18.94 7.73
CA SER A 980 5.45 -20.22 7.99
C SER A 980 4.22 -20.46 7.09
N LYS A 981 4.03 -19.66 6.04
CA LYS A 981 2.97 -19.81 5.03
C LYS A 981 1.53 -19.68 5.56
N LYS A 982 1.32 -18.99 6.68
CA LYS A 982 -0.02 -18.68 7.21
C LYS A 982 -0.60 -17.39 6.63
N ILE A 983 0.25 -16.46 6.21
CA ILE A 983 -0.14 -15.21 5.55
C ILE A 983 0.14 -15.32 4.06
N ASN A 984 -0.86 -15.05 3.21
CA ASN A 984 -0.70 -15.10 1.76
C ASN A 984 -0.09 -13.80 1.22
N ILE A 985 -0.57 -12.65 1.70
CA ILE A 985 -0.20 -11.35 1.15
C ILE A 985 0.23 -10.44 2.29
N LEU A 986 1.46 -9.92 2.21
CA LEU A 986 1.91 -8.84 3.08
C LEU A 986 1.96 -7.52 2.29
N SER A 987 1.19 -6.54 2.75
CA SER A 987 1.23 -5.16 2.26
C SER A 987 2.23 -4.36 3.10
N CYS A 988 3.35 -3.99 2.50
CA CYS A 988 4.52 -3.46 3.19
C CYS A 988 4.79 -2.01 2.77
N SER A 989 5.23 -1.19 3.71
CA SER A 989 5.87 0.08 3.37
C SER A 989 7.34 -0.16 2.96
N THR A 990 8.20 0.86 3.05
CA THR A 990 9.66 0.74 2.89
C THR A 990 10.35 -0.19 3.92
N THR A 991 9.61 -0.81 4.85
CA THR A 991 10.13 -1.67 5.92
C THR A 991 10.85 -2.92 5.40
N PHE A 992 10.34 -3.53 4.32
CA PHE A 992 10.95 -4.71 3.68
C PHE A 992 11.80 -4.38 2.46
N GLU A 993 11.93 -3.10 2.12
CA GLU A 993 12.83 -2.67 1.05
C GLU A 993 14.29 -2.90 1.45
N MET A 994 14.61 -2.66 2.72
CA MET A 994 15.97 -2.68 3.26
C MET A 994 16.21 -3.94 4.11
N GLY A 995 17.30 -4.68 3.85
CA GLY A 995 17.86 -5.71 4.75
C GLY A 995 17.11 -7.03 4.96
N ILE A 996 15.81 -7.01 5.28
CA ILE A 996 15.15 -8.14 5.97
C ILE A 996 14.96 -9.38 5.07
N ASP A 997 15.37 -10.55 5.58
CA ASP A 997 15.13 -11.85 4.94
C ASP A 997 13.74 -12.41 5.32
N ILE A 998 12.96 -12.74 4.29
CA ILE A 998 11.59 -13.23 4.35
C ILE A 998 11.41 -14.60 3.65
N GLY A 999 12.50 -15.21 3.20
CA GLY A 999 12.49 -16.51 2.53
C GLY A 999 12.28 -16.45 1.01
N ASP A 1000 11.81 -17.58 0.48
CA ASP A 1000 11.76 -17.87 -0.97
C ASP A 1000 10.47 -17.37 -1.62
N LEU A 1001 10.47 -16.12 -2.09
CA LEU A 1001 9.35 -15.54 -2.84
C LEU A 1001 9.54 -15.61 -4.35
N GLU A 1002 8.46 -15.91 -5.06
CA GLU A 1002 8.42 -15.94 -6.53
C GLU A 1002 7.82 -14.67 -7.13
N THR A 1003 7.04 -13.90 -6.35
CA THR A 1003 6.28 -12.76 -6.88
C THR A 1003 6.34 -11.53 -5.97
N VAL A 1004 6.53 -10.35 -6.59
CA VAL A 1004 6.45 -9.04 -5.93
C VAL A 1004 5.50 -8.15 -6.72
N PHE A 1005 4.62 -7.46 -6.00
CA PHE A 1005 3.73 -6.44 -6.54
C PHE A 1005 4.15 -5.06 -6.02
N MET A 1006 4.42 -4.13 -6.92
CA MET A 1006 4.67 -2.73 -6.57
C MET A 1006 3.39 -1.94 -6.85
N ARG A 1007 2.79 -1.35 -5.81
CA ARG A 1007 1.53 -0.61 -5.92
C ARG A 1007 1.70 0.81 -6.47
N ASN A 1008 2.93 1.23 -6.68
CA ASN A 1008 3.33 2.45 -7.35
C ASN A 1008 4.73 2.25 -7.95
N VAL A 1009 5.12 3.11 -8.88
CA VAL A 1009 6.51 3.15 -9.34
C VAL A 1009 7.36 3.71 -8.19
N PRO A 1010 8.40 2.99 -7.71
CA PRO A 1010 9.26 3.46 -6.64
C PRO A 1010 9.97 4.77 -7.04
N PRO A 1011 10.34 5.66 -6.09
CA PRO A 1011 10.88 6.99 -6.40
C PRO A 1011 12.19 6.98 -7.19
N SER A 1012 12.95 5.88 -7.12
CA SER A 1012 14.18 5.70 -7.89
C SER A 1012 14.41 4.24 -8.31
N PRO A 1013 15.26 4.00 -9.34
CA PRO A 1013 15.70 2.66 -9.73
C PRO A 1013 16.36 1.86 -8.60
N ALA A 1014 17.01 2.53 -7.64
CA ALA A 1014 17.59 1.88 -6.47
C ALA A 1014 16.51 1.16 -5.65
N ASN A 1015 15.42 1.87 -5.36
CA ASN A 1015 14.29 1.34 -4.59
C ASN A 1015 13.64 0.18 -5.35
N TYR A 1016 13.51 0.31 -6.68
CA TYR A 1016 12.95 -0.73 -7.53
C TYR A 1016 13.75 -2.03 -7.47
N VAL A 1017 15.07 -1.98 -7.67
CA VAL A 1017 15.93 -3.17 -7.64
C VAL A 1017 15.97 -3.81 -6.25
N GLN A 1018 15.94 -2.99 -5.18
CA GLN A 1018 15.88 -3.51 -3.82
C GLN A 1018 14.58 -4.28 -3.55
N ARG A 1019 13.43 -3.75 -3.98
CA ARG A 1019 12.12 -4.39 -3.85
C ARG A 1019 11.97 -5.62 -4.75
N ALA A 1020 12.37 -5.51 -6.03
CA ALA A 1020 12.36 -6.62 -6.98
C ALA A 1020 13.31 -7.76 -6.57
N GLY A 1021 14.44 -7.41 -5.95
CA GLY A 1021 15.41 -8.35 -5.38
C GLY A 1021 14.88 -9.20 -4.22
N ARG A 1022 13.67 -8.91 -3.71
CA ARG A 1022 13.00 -9.75 -2.69
C ARG A 1022 12.37 -11.01 -3.27
N ALA A 1023 12.13 -11.06 -4.59
CA ALA A 1023 11.73 -12.27 -5.30
C ALA A 1023 12.90 -12.89 -6.09
N GLY A 1024 12.80 -14.19 -6.34
CA GLY A 1024 13.78 -14.97 -7.14
C GLY A 1024 14.87 -15.63 -6.32
N ARG A 1025 14.68 -15.80 -5.00
CA ARG A 1025 15.61 -16.59 -4.16
C ARG A 1025 15.43 -18.10 -4.35
N ARG A 1026 14.24 -18.52 -4.78
CA ARG A 1026 13.90 -19.90 -5.13
C ARG A 1026 14.47 -20.26 -6.50
N LYS A 1027 15.12 -21.42 -6.59
CA LYS A 1027 15.81 -21.90 -7.80
C LYS A 1027 14.95 -22.79 -8.71
N ASP A 1028 13.63 -22.83 -8.49
CA ASP A 1028 12.74 -23.77 -9.19
C ASP A 1028 11.88 -23.09 -10.29
N SER A 1029 11.81 -21.74 -10.30
CA SER A 1029 11.17 -20.94 -11.36
C SER A 1029 11.58 -19.47 -11.28
N ALA A 1030 11.54 -18.78 -12.42
CA ALA A 1030 11.84 -17.36 -12.51
C ALA A 1030 10.87 -16.46 -11.72
N ALA A 1031 11.40 -15.39 -11.14
CA ALA A 1031 10.61 -14.38 -10.42
C ALA A 1031 9.72 -13.57 -11.36
N TYR A 1032 8.56 -13.14 -10.86
CA TYR A 1032 7.64 -12.26 -11.59
C TYR A 1032 7.34 -10.99 -10.78
N ILE A 1033 7.65 -9.83 -11.35
CA ILE A 1033 7.47 -8.51 -10.74
C ILE A 1033 6.39 -7.77 -11.53
N LEU A 1034 5.32 -7.34 -10.83
CA LEU A 1034 4.27 -6.50 -11.40
C LEU A 1034 4.33 -5.11 -10.78
N THR A 1035 4.33 -4.06 -11.60
CA THR A 1035 4.39 -2.67 -11.15
C THR A 1035 3.19 -1.88 -11.64
N TYR A 1036 2.39 -1.34 -10.71
CA TYR A 1036 1.34 -0.40 -11.00
C TYR A 1036 1.92 1.02 -11.16
N CYS A 1037 1.62 1.65 -12.29
CA CYS A 1037 2.06 2.99 -12.65
C CYS A 1037 0.86 3.93 -12.55
N GLY A 1038 0.87 4.83 -11.56
CA GLY A 1038 -0.18 5.83 -11.41
C GLY A 1038 -0.24 6.83 -12.56
N THR A 1039 -1.11 7.82 -12.44
CA THR A 1039 -1.30 8.89 -13.45
C THR A 1039 -0.30 10.03 -13.36
N GLY A 1040 0.60 10.01 -12.36
CA GLY A 1040 1.64 11.03 -12.18
C GLY A 1040 2.72 11.00 -13.27
N SER A 1041 3.40 12.13 -13.49
CA SER A 1041 4.44 12.29 -14.52
C SER A 1041 5.62 11.32 -14.35
N HIS A 1042 6.03 11.11 -13.10
CA HIS A 1042 7.07 10.15 -12.73
C HIS A 1042 6.70 8.73 -13.17
N ASP A 1043 5.55 8.22 -12.73
CA ASP A 1043 5.07 6.87 -13.03
C ASP A 1043 4.84 6.67 -14.54
N TYR A 1044 4.26 7.67 -15.21
CA TYR A 1044 4.04 7.62 -16.66
C TYR A 1044 5.35 7.55 -17.44
N THR A 1045 6.40 8.27 -17.02
CA THR A 1045 7.72 8.23 -17.66
C THR A 1045 8.32 6.82 -17.64
N TYR A 1046 8.22 6.13 -16.51
CA TYR A 1046 8.73 4.76 -16.37
C TYR A 1046 7.79 3.71 -16.97
N PHE A 1047 6.49 3.98 -17.08
CA PHE A 1047 5.62 3.18 -17.94
C PHE A 1047 6.01 3.33 -19.41
N CYS A 1048 6.35 4.53 -19.89
CA CYS A 1048 6.79 4.75 -21.26
C CYS A 1048 8.13 4.03 -21.56
N SER A 1049 9.06 4.01 -20.62
CA SER A 1049 10.38 3.35 -20.76
C SER A 1049 10.72 2.47 -19.55
N PRO A 1050 10.11 1.27 -19.42
CA PRO A 1050 10.33 0.38 -18.27
C PRO A 1050 11.78 -0.03 -18.04
N GLU A 1051 12.57 -0.17 -19.12
CA GLU A 1051 13.97 -0.60 -19.05
C GLU A 1051 14.83 0.32 -18.15
N LYS A 1052 14.52 1.63 -18.13
CA LYS A 1052 15.23 2.60 -17.28
C LYS A 1052 15.06 2.30 -15.79
N MET A 1053 13.88 1.84 -15.38
CA MET A 1053 13.60 1.50 -13.99
C MET A 1053 14.20 0.14 -13.62
N ILE A 1054 14.13 -0.83 -14.53
CA ILE A 1054 14.65 -2.19 -14.32
C ILE A 1054 16.19 -2.20 -14.22
N SER A 1055 16.88 -1.43 -15.08
CA SER A 1055 18.35 -1.43 -15.19
C SER A 1055 19.10 -1.09 -13.89
N GLY A 1056 18.47 -0.38 -12.95
CA GLY A 1056 19.00 -0.26 -11.60
C GLY A 1056 20.27 0.57 -11.42
N VAL A 1057 20.73 1.31 -12.44
CA VAL A 1057 21.96 2.11 -12.33
C VAL A 1057 21.73 3.29 -11.38
N ILE A 1058 22.40 3.27 -10.23
CA ILE A 1058 22.33 4.33 -9.23
C ILE A 1058 23.46 5.32 -9.50
N LYS A 1059 23.13 6.58 -9.82
CA LYS A 1059 24.16 7.62 -9.96
C LYS A 1059 24.74 7.97 -8.59
N PRO A 1060 26.07 8.16 -8.46
CA PRO A 1060 26.67 8.68 -7.24
C PRO A 1060 26.01 10.01 -6.84
N PRO A 1061 25.58 10.18 -5.57
CA PRO A 1061 25.01 11.44 -5.12
C PRO A 1061 26.00 12.60 -5.25
N TYR A 1062 25.46 13.77 -5.55
CA TYR A 1062 26.21 15.02 -5.55
C TYR A 1062 25.59 16.02 -4.59
N PHE A 1063 26.42 16.63 -3.73
CA PHE A 1063 26.04 17.74 -2.88
C PHE A 1063 27.26 18.64 -2.61
N ASN A 1064 27.01 19.94 -2.45
CA ASN A 1064 28.03 20.89 -2.05
C ASN A 1064 28.00 21.06 -0.53
N VAL A 1065 29.09 20.69 0.15
CA VAL A 1065 29.21 20.80 1.62
C VAL A 1065 29.12 22.26 2.09
N VAL A 1066 29.39 23.23 1.22
CA VAL A 1066 29.33 24.66 1.54
C VAL A 1066 27.88 25.15 1.46
N ASN A 1067 27.17 25.03 2.57
CA ASN A 1067 25.87 25.67 2.79
C ASN A 1067 25.91 26.47 4.09
N HIS A 1068 25.83 27.80 3.98
CA HIS A 1068 25.99 28.71 5.12
C HIS A 1068 25.05 28.38 6.28
N LYS A 1069 23.76 28.14 6.00
CA LYS A 1069 22.76 27.86 7.04
C LYS A 1069 23.05 26.55 7.78
N ILE A 1070 23.50 25.52 7.06
CA ILE A 1070 23.81 24.21 7.67
C ILE A 1070 25.12 24.29 8.46
N ILE A 1071 26.15 24.95 7.92
CA ILE A 1071 27.44 25.13 8.60
C ILE A 1071 27.25 25.83 9.93
N VAL A 1072 26.57 26.99 9.96
CA VAL A 1072 26.32 27.76 11.18
C VAL A 1072 25.61 26.91 12.23
N ARG A 1073 24.61 26.10 11.82
CA ARG A 1073 23.90 25.19 12.74
C ARG A 1073 24.81 24.11 13.34
N HIS A 1074 25.72 23.54 12.57
CA HIS A 1074 26.71 22.57 13.09
C HIS A 1074 27.77 23.20 14.00
N LEU A 1075 28.16 24.44 13.71
CA LEU A 1075 29.06 25.21 14.56
C LEU A 1075 28.36 25.56 15.88
N MET A 1076 27.10 26.01 15.83
CA MET A 1076 26.27 26.25 17.01
C MET A 1076 26.13 24.98 17.88
N ALA A 1077 25.79 23.84 17.27
CA ALA A 1077 25.71 22.56 17.97
C ALA A 1077 27.05 22.13 18.60
N THR A 1078 28.17 22.46 17.95
CA THR A 1078 29.51 22.21 18.51
C THR A 1078 29.79 23.10 19.71
N CYS A 1079 29.52 24.40 19.59
CA CYS A 1079 29.68 25.38 20.66
C CYS A 1079 28.85 24.98 21.90
N LEU A 1080 27.58 24.63 21.70
CA LEU A 1080 26.69 24.14 22.75
C LEU A 1080 27.23 22.87 23.41
N GLY A 1081 27.71 21.90 22.62
CA GLY A 1081 28.30 20.67 23.14
C GLY A 1081 29.53 20.91 24.03
N PHE A 1082 30.42 21.84 23.66
CA PHE A 1082 31.57 22.21 24.49
C PHE A 1082 31.15 22.96 25.76
N PHE A 1083 30.20 23.89 25.63
CA PHE A 1083 29.67 24.65 26.75
C PHE A 1083 29.00 23.73 27.80
N PHE A 1084 28.10 22.84 27.38
CA PHE A 1084 27.42 21.92 28.29
C PHE A 1084 28.36 20.93 28.98
N ARG A 1085 29.52 20.59 28.40
CA ARG A 1085 30.53 19.75 29.08
C ARG A 1085 31.14 20.47 30.28
N GLN A 1086 31.34 21.78 30.19
CA GLN A 1086 31.87 22.60 31.29
C GLN A 1086 30.78 22.97 32.29
N HIS A 1087 29.54 23.12 31.81
CA HIS A 1087 28.37 23.48 32.61
C HIS A 1087 27.21 22.48 32.42
N PRO A 1088 27.32 21.24 32.96
CA PRO A 1088 26.29 20.21 32.76
C PRO A 1088 24.94 20.59 33.35
N ASP A 1089 24.91 21.42 34.40
CA ASP A 1089 23.69 21.86 35.08
C ASP A 1089 22.75 22.63 34.12
N TYR A 1090 23.31 23.41 33.20
CA TYR A 1090 22.53 24.14 32.18
C TYR A 1090 21.88 23.26 31.11
N PHE A 1091 22.23 21.97 31.05
CA PHE A 1091 21.60 21.02 30.15
C PHE A 1091 20.43 20.26 30.80
N THR A 1092 20.25 20.39 32.12
CA THR A 1092 19.26 19.59 32.87
C THR A 1092 17.82 19.89 32.49
N SER A 1093 17.49 21.16 32.23
CA SER A 1093 16.13 21.62 31.98
C SER A 1093 16.10 22.92 31.18
N ILE A 1094 14.93 23.24 30.61
CA ILE A 1094 14.70 24.52 29.94
C ILE A 1094 14.72 25.70 30.92
N ASP A 1095 14.37 25.47 32.18
CA ASP A 1095 14.47 26.50 33.23
C ASP A 1095 15.89 27.07 33.32
N GLU A 1096 16.87 26.18 33.50
CA GLU A 1096 18.28 26.54 33.62
C GLU A 1096 18.81 27.20 32.35
N LEU A 1097 18.42 26.70 31.17
CA LEU A 1097 18.89 27.22 29.89
C LEU A 1097 18.29 28.58 29.52
N VAL A 1098 16.96 28.74 29.61
CA VAL A 1098 16.23 29.87 29.02
C VAL A 1098 15.87 30.95 30.03
N PHE A 1099 15.52 30.54 31.25
CA PHE A 1099 15.07 31.44 32.32
C PHE A 1099 16.19 31.80 33.30
N GLY A 1100 17.25 30.98 33.35
CA GLY A 1100 18.50 31.27 34.04
C GLY A 1100 19.48 32.14 33.23
N ASN A 1101 20.73 32.19 33.70
CA ASN A 1101 21.81 32.99 33.09
C ASN A 1101 22.59 32.24 31.99
N ALA A 1102 22.23 30.99 31.69
CA ALA A 1102 23.01 30.12 30.81
C ALA A 1102 23.25 30.70 29.41
N LEU A 1103 22.28 31.41 28.82
CA LEU A 1103 22.43 32.02 27.50
C LEU A 1103 23.40 33.20 27.48
N GLU A 1104 23.41 34.02 28.53
CA GLU A 1104 24.39 35.11 28.66
C GLU A 1104 25.78 34.54 28.89
N GLU A 1105 25.92 33.53 29.74
CA GLU A 1105 27.18 32.81 29.96
C GLU A 1105 27.66 32.11 28.68
N PHE A 1106 26.76 31.51 27.90
CA PHE A 1106 27.08 30.92 26.61
C PHE A 1106 27.60 31.97 25.63
N LYS A 1107 26.93 33.13 25.50
CA LYS A 1107 27.41 34.23 24.65
C LYS A 1107 28.79 34.71 25.09
N ASN A 1108 28.99 34.92 26.38
CA ASN A 1108 30.27 35.35 26.94
C ASN A 1108 31.38 34.30 26.71
N TYR A 1109 31.05 33.03 26.87
CA TYR A 1109 31.97 31.92 26.62
C TYR A 1109 32.43 31.90 25.16
N ILE A 1110 31.51 32.01 24.19
CA ILE A 1110 31.88 31.99 22.77
C ILE A 1110 32.63 33.26 22.35
N SER A 1111 32.19 34.45 22.81
CA SER A 1111 32.86 35.73 22.56
C SER A 1111 34.24 35.86 23.22
N SER A 1112 34.61 34.93 24.10
CA SER A 1112 35.97 34.83 24.66
C SER A 1112 36.94 34.05 23.75
N HIS A 1113 36.44 33.51 22.63
CA HIS A 1113 37.16 32.69 21.65
C HIS A 1113 37.96 31.54 22.33
N PRO A 1114 37.31 30.59 23.01
CA PRO A 1114 37.98 29.54 23.80
C PRO A 1114 38.99 28.77 22.94
N SER A 1115 40.23 28.69 23.40
CA SER A 1115 41.35 28.22 22.57
C SER A 1115 41.19 26.78 22.06
N ASP A 1116 40.68 25.88 22.91
CA ASP A 1116 40.42 24.47 22.60
C ASP A 1116 39.29 24.32 21.56
N LEU A 1117 38.19 25.04 21.75
CA LEU A 1117 37.07 25.08 20.80
C LEU A 1117 37.48 25.73 19.47
N ASN A 1118 38.28 26.79 19.50
CA ASN A 1118 38.76 27.49 18.31
C ASN A 1118 39.64 26.56 17.45
N ILE A 1119 40.61 25.88 18.08
CA ILE A 1119 41.47 24.89 17.43
C ILE A 1119 40.61 23.78 16.84
N TYR A 1120 39.64 23.26 17.59
CA TYR A 1120 38.75 22.22 17.14
C TYR A 1120 37.92 22.64 15.91
N ILE A 1121 37.29 23.81 15.94
CA ILE A 1121 36.50 24.34 14.82
C ILE A 1121 37.38 24.52 13.58
N ASN A 1122 38.50 25.23 13.69
CA ASN A 1122 39.32 25.61 12.54
C ASN A 1122 40.09 24.42 11.95
N GLU A 1123 40.66 23.56 12.80
CA GLU A 1123 41.54 22.49 12.34
C GLU A 1123 40.80 21.18 12.06
N LYS A 1124 39.66 20.93 12.74
CA LYS A 1124 38.93 19.65 12.63
C LYS A 1124 37.62 19.76 11.86
N ILE A 1125 36.80 20.77 12.13
CA ILE A 1125 35.49 20.92 11.48
C ILE A 1125 35.59 21.61 10.12
N LEU A 1126 36.31 22.73 10.08
CA LEU A 1126 36.40 23.62 8.92
C LEU A 1126 37.77 23.61 8.20
N PRO A 1127 38.49 22.48 8.08
CA PRO A 1127 39.78 22.50 7.41
C PRO A 1127 39.59 22.85 5.93
N GLY A 1128 40.28 23.90 5.47
CA GLY A 1128 40.40 24.26 4.06
C GLY A 1128 39.98 25.69 3.73
N ASP A 1129 40.48 26.16 2.58
CA ASP A 1129 40.31 27.55 2.12
C ASP A 1129 38.85 27.95 1.87
N THR A 1130 38.00 26.99 1.53
CA THR A 1130 36.58 27.19 1.25
C THR A 1130 35.78 27.63 2.48
N TYR A 1131 36.30 27.43 3.70
CA TYR A 1131 35.61 27.76 4.96
C TYR A 1131 36.20 29.00 5.67
N ARG A 1132 37.09 29.76 5.04
CA ARG A 1132 37.77 30.93 5.64
C ARG A 1132 36.83 31.96 6.27
N ALA A 1133 35.60 32.09 5.75
CA ALA A 1133 34.58 32.99 6.28
C ALA A 1133 34.10 32.61 7.69
N TYR A 1134 34.27 31.36 8.11
CA TYR A 1134 33.79 30.85 9.40
C TYR A 1134 34.91 30.64 10.44
N HIS A 1135 36.16 30.94 10.09
CA HIS A 1135 37.30 30.74 10.99
C HIS A 1135 37.32 31.76 12.12
N ASN A 1136 37.93 31.38 13.26
CA ASN A 1136 38.13 32.28 14.41
C ASN A 1136 36.84 32.94 14.89
N PHE A 1137 35.74 32.20 14.91
CA PHE A 1137 34.41 32.66 15.32
C PHE A 1137 33.84 33.85 14.52
N LYS A 1138 34.41 34.20 13.36
CA LYS A 1138 33.87 35.27 12.47
C LYS A 1138 32.37 35.15 12.21
N TRP A 1139 31.89 33.92 12.00
CA TRP A 1139 30.48 33.62 11.76
C TRP A 1139 29.56 33.99 12.93
N PHE A 1140 30.09 33.99 14.15
CA PHE A 1140 29.38 34.34 15.39
C PHE A 1140 29.55 35.82 15.71
N ASP A 1141 30.75 36.38 15.48
CA ASP A 1141 31.04 37.80 15.65
C ASP A 1141 30.24 38.67 14.68
N GLU A 1142 30.07 38.23 13.43
CA GLU A 1142 29.27 38.92 12.39
C GLU A 1142 27.79 39.02 12.73
N ILE A 1143 27.27 38.09 13.55
CA ILE A 1143 25.89 38.12 14.04
C ILE A 1143 25.79 38.69 15.46
N GLU A 1144 26.87 39.25 16.01
CA GLU A 1144 26.95 39.81 17.37
C GLU A 1144 26.46 38.84 18.46
N GLY A 1145 26.66 37.53 18.24
CA GLY A 1145 26.18 36.46 19.12
C GLY A 1145 24.64 36.27 19.15
N ASN A 1146 23.93 36.86 18.19
CA ASN A 1146 22.47 36.84 18.06
C ASN A 1146 22.05 35.93 16.89
N ASP A 1147 22.10 34.61 17.10
CA ASP A 1147 21.62 33.65 16.12
C ASP A 1147 20.08 33.66 16.05
N GLU A 1148 19.52 33.86 14.85
CA GLU A 1148 18.08 33.96 14.59
C GLU A 1148 17.30 32.75 15.13
N LYS A 1149 17.86 31.53 15.04
CA LYS A 1149 17.18 30.31 15.51
C LYS A 1149 17.20 30.21 17.03
N MET A 1150 18.32 30.54 17.66
CA MET A 1150 18.42 30.63 19.11
C MET A 1150 17.48 31.70 19.66
N GLU A 1151 17.42 32.88 19.05
CA GLU A 1151 16.51 33.96 19.48
C GLU A 1151 15.04 33.57 19.30
N HIS A 1152 14.70 32.95 18.17
CA HIS A 1152 13.35 32.45 17.94
C HIS A 1152 12.95 31.39 18.97
N PHE A 1153 13.84 30.44 19.28
CA PHE A 1153 13.66 29.45 20.34
C PHE A 1153 13.38 30.12 21.69
N VAL A 1154 14.26 31.03 22.12
CA VAL A 1154 14.19 31.69 23.43
C VAL A 1154 12.94 32.55 23.55
N SER A 1155 12.67 33.39 22.54
CA SER A 1155 11.50 34.26 22.52
C SER A 1155 10.20 33.48 22.53
N THR A 1156 10.13 32.36 21.80
CA THR A 1156 8.94 31.53 21.72
C THR A 1156 8.68 30.82 23.06
N ILE A 1157 9.71 30.25 23.69
CA ILE A 1157 9.58 29.63 25.02
C ILE A 1157 9.13 30.65 26.07
N LYS A 1158 9.72 31.86 26.07
CA LYS A 1158 9.32 32.94 26.99
C LYS A 1158 7.88 33.39 26.72
N SER A 1159 7.50 33.57 25.46
CA SER A 1159 6.13 33.93 25.07
C SER A 1159 5.11 32.90 25.55
N ILE A 1160 5.38 31.60 25.37
CA ILE A 1160 4.50 30.51 25.82
C ILE A 1160 4.35 30.55 27.35
N ALA A 1161 5.44 30.75 28.09
CA ALA A 1161 5.38 30.87 29.55
C ALA A 1161 4.58 32.09 30.02
N GLU A 1162 4.76 33.25 29.36
CA GLU A 1162 4.00 34.47 29.63
C GLU A 1162 2.50 34.31 29.34
N GLU A 1163 2.16 33.65 28.23
CA GLU A 1163 0.78 33.32 27.88
C GLU A 1163 0.13 32.41 28.92
N TYR A 1164 0.82 31.36 29.36
CA TYR A 1164 0.31 30.49 30.42
C TYR A 1164 0.17 31.19 31.77
N GLU A 1165 1.11 32.07 32.15
CA GLU A 1165 0.98 32.87 33.38
C GLU A 1165 -0.18 33.88 33.30
N LYS A 1166 -0.43 34.46 32.11
CA LYS A 1166 -1.58 35.33 31.89
C LYS A 1166 -2.89 34.56 32.01
N ALA A 1167 -3.00 33.42 31.32
CA ALA A 1167 -4.19 32.57 31.36
C ALA A 1167 -4.46 32.03 32.78
N LYS A 1168 -3.40 31.69 33.53
CA LYS A 1168 -3.49 31.32 34.95
C LYS A 1168 -4.06 32.44 35.81
N LYS A 1169 -3.61 33.69 35.64
CA LYS A 1169 -4.13 34.85 36.38
C LYS A 1169 -5.59 35.15 36.04
N GLU A 1170 -5.97 35.02 34.77
CA GLU A 1170 -7.36 35.15 34.30
C GLU A 1170 -8.24 34.07 34.94
N ALA A 1171 -7.81 32.80 34.91
CA ALA A 1171 -8.52 31.69 35.55
C ALA A 1171 -8.67 31.86 37.07
N ILE A 1172 -7.67 32.41 37.77
CA ILE A 1172 -7.78 32.74 39.20
C ILE A 1172 -8.81 33.85 39.43
N THR A 1173 -8.84 34.86 38.56
CA THR A 1173 -9.76 36.00 38.63
C THR A 1173 -11.21 35.56 38.41
N GLU A 1174 -11.42 34.55 37.57
CA GLU A 1174 -12.71 33.92 37.30
C GLU A 1174 -13.09 32.83 38.32
N GLU A 1175 -12.31 32.67 39.39
CA GLU A 1175 -12.46 31.61 40.41
C GLU A 1175 -12.41 30.16 39.86
N ASN A 1176 -11.84 29.97 38.66
CA ASN A 1176 -11.65 28.66 38.04
C ASN A 1176 -10.31 28.04 38.46
N TYR A 1177 -10.21 27.66 39.73
CA TYR A 1177 -8.97 27.14 40.34
C TYR A 1177 -8.43 25.85 39.68
N LYS A 1178 -9.28 25.05 39.02
CA LYS A 1178 -8.84 23.85 38.31
C LYS A 1178 -8.03 24.19 37.06
N GLU A 1179 -8.46 25.22 36.33
CA GLU A 1179 -7.78 25.69 35.13
C GLU A 1179 -6.48 26.43 35.48
N ALA A 1180 -6.47 27.17 36.59
CA ALA A 1180 -5.26 27.75 37.15
C ALA A 1180 -4.20 26.68 37.53
N ASP A 1181 -4.61 25.58 38.18
CA ASP A 1181 -3.71 24.44 38.50
C ASP A 1181 -3.16 23.76 37.24
N TYR A 1182 -3.93 23.75 36.16
CA TYR A 1182 -3.47 23.23 34.88
C TYR A 1182 -2.39 24.10 34.23
N TYR A 1183 -2.63 25.40 34.10
CA TYR A 1183 -1.62 26.30 33.54
C TYR A 1183 -0.35 26.28 34.40
N GLN A 1184 -0.48 26.18 35.73
CA GLN A 1184 0.64 25.95 36.64
C GLN A 1184 1.43 24.68 36.27
N ARG A 1185 0.74 23.55 36.01
CA ARG A 1185 1.40 22.31 35.55
C ARG A 1185 2.03 22.44 34.17
N GLN A 1186 1.42 23.18 33.24
CA GLN A 1186 2.02 23.41 31.91
C GLN A 1186 3.29 24.24 32.00
N ILE A 1187 3.30 25.27 32.85
CA ILE A 1187 4.50 26.04 33.18
C ILE A 1187 5.56 25.09 33.77
N GLU A 1188 5.24 24.31 34.80
CA GLU A 1188 6.19 23.36 35.38
C GLU A 1188 6.73 22.33 34.37
N ASN A 1189 5.90 21.85 33.44
CA ASN A 1189 6.33 20.93 32.39
C ASN A 1189 7.25 21.61 31.38
N LEU A 1190 6.94 22.84 30.97
CA LEU A 1190 7.78 23.63 30.06
C LEU A 1190 9.16 23.87 30.68
N HIS A 1191 9.21 24.25 31.96
CA HIS A 1191 10.47 24.45 32.69
C HIS A 1191 11.27 23.13 32.83
N LYS A 1192 10.60 21.98 32.97
CA LYS A 1192 11.24 20.65 33.08
C LYS A 1192 11.52 19.96 31.73
N GLU A 1193 11.18 20.59 30.60
CA GLU A 1193 11.40 20.00 29.28
C GLU A 1193 12.89 19.72 29.04
N LYS A 1194 13.20 18.66 28.31
CA LYS A 1194 14.58 18.28 28.00
C LYS A 1194 15.15 19.24 26.97
N VAL A 1195 16.25 19.89 27.33
CA VAL A 1195 16.97 20.87 26.50
C VAL A 1195 17.21 20.39 25.07
N ILE A 1196 17.68 19.15 24.88
CA ILE A 1196 18.02 18.63 23.55
C ILE A 1196 16.82 18.48 22.61
N ASP A 1197 15.66 18.12 23.17
CA ASP A 1197 14.44 17.91 22.38
C ASP A 1197 13.95 19.27 21.88
N SER A 1198 13.98 20.30 22.73
CA SER A 1198 13.61 21.67 22.35
C SER A 1198 14.61 22.28 21.36
N LEU A 1199 15.93 22.17 21.60
CA LEU A 1199 16.94 22.69 20.67
C LEU A 1199 16.78 22.11 19.25
N SER A 1200 16.45 20.82 19.16
CA SER A 1200 16.21 20.18 17.87
C SER A 1200 14.85 20.58 17.25
N LYS A 1201 13.79 20.73 18.05
CA LYS A 1201 12.46 21.20 17.63
C LYS A 1201 12.54 22.57 16.96
N TYR A 1202 13.27 23.51 17.55
CA TYR A 1202 13.46 24.86 16.99
C TYR A 1202 14.60 24.97 15.98
N CYS A 1203 15.20 23.84 15.57
CA CYS A 1203 16.28 23.77 14.58
C CYS A 1203 17.53 24.61 14.95
N VAL A 1204 17.77 24.81 16.25
CA VAL A 1204 19.01 25.41 16.77
C VAL A 1204 20.18 24.46 16.55
N ILE A 1205 19.92 23.15 16.65
CA ILE A 1205 20.85 22.07 16.29
C ILE A 1205 20.33 21.28 15.07
N PRO A 1206 21.18 20.52 14.37
CA PRO A 1206 20.79 19.72 13.20
C PRO A 1206 19.62 18.76 13.46
N LYS A 1207 18.69 18.67 12.50
CA LYS A 1207 17.57 17.71 12.48
C LYS A 1207 17.71 16.82 11.24
N TYR A 1208 17.97 15.52 11.42
CA TYR A 1208 18.26 14.59 10.32
C TYR A 1208 17.02 13.85 9.77
N GLY A 1209 15.89 14.55 9.66
CA GLY A 1209 14.67 13.97 9.07
C GLY A 1209 13.98 12.89 9.92
N PHE A 1210 14.44 12.63 11.14
CA PHE A 1210 13.65 11.92 12.14
C PHE A 1210 12.74 12.93 12.85
N PRO A 1211 11.47 12.57 13.08
CA PRO A 1211 10.57 13.43 13.81
C PRO A 1211 11.08 13.60 15.24
N VAL A 1212 11.45 14.82 15.59
CA VAL A 1212 11.67 15.23 16.99
C VAL A 1212 10.38 15.87 17.52
N ASP A 1213 9.62 16.47 16.60
CA ASP A 1213 8.23 16.89 16.78
C ASP A 1213 7.32 15.72 16.44
N VAL A 1214 7.36 14.67 17.27
CA VAL A 1214 6.48 13.52 17.12
C VAL A 1214 5.12 13.89 17.71
N VAL A 1215 4.08 13.78 16.90
CA VAL A 1215 2.71 13.76 17.39
C VAL A 1215 2.30 12.30 17.50
N GLU A 1216 1.81 11.92 18.67
CA GLU A 1216 1.25 10.60 18.92
C GLU A 1216 -0.27 10.64 18.78
N LEU A 1217 -0.84 9.64 18.11
CA LEU A 1217 -2.27 9.37 18.18
C LEU A 1217 -2.50 8.22 19.17
N GLN A 1218 -3.13 8.52 20.29
CA GLN A 1218 -3.45 7.53 21.32
C GLN A 1218 -4.80 6.89 21.04
N ILE A 1219 -4.82 5.55 20.98
CA ILE A 1219 -6.05 4.77 20.86
C ILE A 1219 -6.48 4.33 22.25
N TYR A 1220 -7.75 4.59 22.59
CA TYR A 1220 -8.36 4.10 23.82
C TYR A 1220 -9.43 3.05 23.48
N LYS A 1221 -9.38 1.91 24.17
CA LYS A 1221 -10.40 0.86 24.12
C LYS A 1221 -11.00 0.70 25.51
N GLU A 1222 -12.31 0.91 25.63
CA GLU A 1222 -13.03 0.81 26.93
C GLU A 1222 -12.41 1.67 28.05
N GLY A 1223 -11.82 2.82 27.69
CA GLY A 1223 -11.14 3.72 28.64
C GLY A 1223 -9.70 3.35 28.98
N ILE A 1224 -9.16 2.27 28.42
CA ILE A 1224 -7.76 1.83 28.59
C ILE A 1224 -6.99 2.16 27.31
N MET A 1225 -5.78 2.71 27.45
CA MET A 1225 -4.89 2.99 26.33
C MET A 1225 -4.41 1.67 25.69
N ASP A 1226 -4.61 1.54 24.38
CA ASP A 1226 -4.18 0.38 23.59
C ASP A 1226 -2.74 0.58 23.11
N ASN A 1227 -1.79 -0.09 23.78
CA ASN A 1227 -0.36 -0.01 23.47
C ASN A 1227 0.08 -0.98 22.36
N SER A 1228 -0.84 -1.59 21.62
CA SER A 1228 -0.49 -2.54 20.55
C SER A 1228 -0.09 -1.88 19.22
N TYR A 1229 -0.08 -0.55 19.17
CA TYR A 1229 0.25 0.24 17.97
C TYR A 1229 1.23 1.37 18.32
N ASP A 1230 2.13 1.67 17.37
CA ASP A 1230 3.05 2.81 17.44
C ASP A 1230 2.61 3.86 16.43
N LEU A 1231 1.70 4.75 16.86
CA LEU A 1231 1.10 5.80 16.02
C LEU A 1231 1.79 7.14 16.21
N SER A 1232 3.11 7.13 16.09
CA SER A 1232 3.96 8.30 16.07
C SER A 1232 4.15 8.84 14.63
N ARG A 1233 4.02 10.16 14.45
CA ARG A 1233 4.26 10.85 13.18
C ARG A 1233 5.01 12.16 13.35
N ASP A 1234 5.84 12.51 12.36
CA ASP A 1234 6.37 13.88 12.27
C ASP A 1234 5.23 14.87 12.21
N LEU A 1235 5.36 15.99 12.94
CA LEU A 1235 4.37 17.05 13.01
C LEU A 1235 3.83 17.45 11.63
N LYS A 1236 4.69 17.57 10.61
CA LYS A 1236 4.23 17.95 9.25
C LYS A 1236 3.25 16.95 8.65
N ILE A 1237 3.45 15.66 8.92
CA ILE A 1237 2.57 14.59 8.44
C ILE A 1237 1.35 14.49 9.36
N ALA A 1238 1.56 14.56 10.68
CA ALA A 1238 0.52 14.44 11.69
C ALA A 1238 -0.55 15.53 11.57
N ILE A 1239 -0.17 16.77 11.18
CA ILE A 1239 -1.14 17.84 10.92
C ILE A 1239 -2.17 17.42 9.87
N SER A 1240 -1.79 16.57 8.91
CA SER A 1240 -2.72 16.03 7.90
C SER A 1240 -3.34 14.69 8.29
N GLU A 1241 -2.59 13.76 8.88
CA GLU A 1241 -3.07 12.40 9.15
C GLU A 1241 -3.86 12.30 10.47
N TYR A 1242 -3.55 13.13 11.46
CA TYR A 1242 -4.12 13.07 12.82
C TYR A 1242 -5.01 14.27 13.17
N ALA A 1243 -5.26 15.17 12.21
CA ALA A 1243 -6.22 16.26 12.42
C ALA A 1243 -7.59 15.70 12.83
N PRO A 1244 -8.38 16.44 13.64
CA PRO A 1244 -9.75 16.03 13.96
C PRO A 1244 -10.54 15.63 12.72
N ASP A 1245 -11.30 14.56 12.84
CA ASP A 1245 -12.05 13.87 11.80
C ASP A 1245 -11.23 13.21 10.68
N SER A 1246 -9.89 13.25 10.75
CA SER A 1246 -9.04 12.46 9.88
C SER A 1246 -9.13 10.97 10.22
N GLU A 1247 -9.14 10.13 9.21
CA GLU A 1247 -9.24 8.68 9.34
C GLU A 1247 -7.88 8.02 9.08
N ILE A 1248 -7.50 7.11 9.97
CA ILE A 1248 -6.30 6.28 9.83
C ILE A 1248 -6.68 4.80 9.84
N ILE A 1249 -5.87 3.98 9.17
CA ILE A 1249 -6.05 2.52 9.18
C ILE A 1249 -4.83 1.84 9.78
N VAL A 1250 -5.06 0.95 10.75
CA VAL A 1250 -4.03 0.17 11.43
C VAL A 1250 -4.60 -1.20 11.81
N ASP A 1251 -3.88 -2.26 11.46
CA ASP A 1251 -4.25 -3.68 11.57
C ASP A 1251 -5.70 -3.99 11.17
N GLY A 1252 -6.09 -3.51 9.99
CA GLY A 1252 -7.42 -3.74 9.43
C GLY A 1252 -8.54 -2.90 10.07
N LYS A 1253 -8.23 -2.08 11.06
CA LYS A 1253 -9.21 -1.24 11.76
C LYS A 1253 -9.08 0.21 11.34
N LYS A 1254 -10.22 0.87 11.15
CA LYS A 1254 -10.30 2.30 10.88
C LYS A 1254 -10.51 3.06 12.19
N TYR A 1255 -9.65 4.02 12.46
CA TYR A 1255 -9.77 4.93 13.59
C TYR A 1255 -9.96 6.34 13.07
N THR A 1256 -10.92 7.06 13.63
CA THR A 1256 -11.12 8.48 13.35
C THR A 1256 -10.54 9.28 14.49
N SER A 1257 -9.59 10.17 14.20
CA SER A 1257 -9.12 11.15 15.17
C SER A 1257 -10.30 12.05 15.55
N LYS A 1258 -10.62 12.17 16.84
CA LYS A 1258 -11.76 12.97 17.30
C LYS A 1258 -11.37 14.14 18.18
N TYR A 1259 -10.38 13.90 19.02
CA TYR A 1259 -9.98 14.83 20.04
C TYR A 1259 -8.47 15.00 19.95
N ILE A 1260 -8.03 16.24 19.98
CA ILE A 1260 -6.67 16.54 20.33
C ILE A 1260 -6.61 16.33 21.84
N SER A 1261 -5.78 15.38 22.28
CA SER A 1261 -5.52 15.21 23.71
C SER A 1261 -4.72 16.41 24.19
N LEU A 1262 -5.44 17.45 24.58
CA LEU A 1262 -4.86 18.52 25.37
C LEU A 1262 -4.51 17.90 26.72
N PRO A 1263 -3.32 18.16 27.28
CA PRO A 1263 -3.08 17.81 28.66
C PRO A 1263 -4.24 18.36 29.49
N LYS A 1264 -4.79 17.54 30.39
CA LYS A 1264 -6.11 17.69 31.01
C LYS A 1264 -6.41 19.17 31.36
N THR A 1265 -7.31 19.79 30.59
CA THR A 1265 -7.99 21.12 30.73
C THR A 1265 -7.62 22.26 29.76
N GLY A 1266 -7.26 22.03 28.50
CA GLY A 1266 -7.31 23.10 27.49
C GLY A 1266 -8.68 23.21 26.81
N GLU A 1267 -9.36 24.36 26.90
CA GLU A 1267 -10.35 24.79 25.88
C GLU A 1267 -9.65 25.71 24.87
N TYR A 1268 -10.05 25.68 23.60
CA TYR A 1268 -9.60 26.68 22.62
C TYR A 1268 -10.12 28.07 23.02
N PRO A 1269 -9.36 29.17 22.79
CA PRO A 1269 -9.94 30.50 22.88
C PRO A 1269 -11.10 30.57 21.90
N ARG A 1270 -12.32 30.78 22.42
CA ARG A 1270 -13.49 31.11 21.61
C ARG A 1270 -13.23 32.48 20.98
N ASN A 1271 -12.96 32.50 19.68
CA ASN A 1271 -13.13 33.72 18.88
C ASN A 1271 -14.62 34.02 18.71
#